data_AF-Q652S1-F1
#
_entry.id   AF-Q652S1-F1
#
_cell.length_a   1.000
_cell.length_b   1.000
_cell.length_c   1.000
_cell.angle_alpha   90.00
_cell.angle_beta   90.00
_cell.angle_gamma   90.00
#
_symmetry.space_group_name_H-M   'P 1'
#
loop_
_entity.id
_entity.type
_entity.pdbx_description
1 polymer ?
#
loop_
_entity_poly.entity_id
_entity_poly.type
_entity_poly.pdbx_seq_one_letter_code
_entity_poly.pdbx_strand_id
1 'polypeptide(L)'
;MASGKVVSFVGADELGVSLAASFVRSGAIVRCFVAPGGDGSATALAELGGVRCASPAEAARDAELVIVLSDTDGVDELFFGPEGIVKGLCSGAVVLIRSTMLPSHLEKLNQKLADEKKNALLDGYIFSGLSDELKQKIVVVASGRHDVTERTGQFFSGLDTAVYFVEGEFGSSSKIKLVNDLLESIHFIASIEAMFLGVRAGIHPSIIYDIISNAAGSSRIFVEIVPKLLREDSLLIDYLESSKTNAGYVMDMAKAVIFPLPLVAVSYQQLIHGCSSANGDALVSPLKVWEQSFGVNIIDAASQQIYDASKLADQLVMACKTAKTIGFIGLGAMGFGMASHLLKSGFSVIAYDVYKPTLARFTDLGGLTKDSPEEVSKDVEILVIMVANEVQAENVLYGNAGAVSVMAAGTSIILSSTVSPGFVIKLKERLEAECRDIKLVDAPVSGGVKRAAEGTLTIIASGTDEALQCTGSVLSALSEKLYVIKGGCGAASSVKMVNQLLAGVHIASAAEAMAFGARLNLRTRRLFEIIQHARGYSWMFGNRVPHMLDNDYTPYSAVDIFVKDLGIVSHESSNARIPLHVSSIAHQLFLSGSASGWGRFDDAAVVKVYETLTGVKVEGRPPMLNKEDVLSSLPAEWPEDPMDDLVSSASHNSKKILVVLDDDPTGTQTVHDIEVLTEWPVEALAEQFQKLPACFFILTNSRSMTAEKATLLVKDICRNLEAAAKSVPGVSYTVVLRGDSTLRGHFPEEADAVVSVLGEMDAWIICPFFLQGGRYTIDDIHYVADSDRLIPAGETEFAKDAAFGYKSSNLRQWVEEKTKGRISENQVSTISVNLLRKEGPNAVCQHLCSLKKGSACIVNAASERDMSVFAAGMIQAELKGKRFLCRTAASFVSARIAIKPKPPIRPTDLGLKRALTGGLIVVGSYVPKTTKQVDELRSQCEQSLRIIEVSVEMISMKSAEDRDHEISRVIELGNAYIQSRKDTLVVTSRQLITGKTPEESLEINYKVSSALVEIVRGIGSRPRYILAKGGITSSDLATKALEARRAKVMGQALAGVPLWQLGPESRHPGVPYIVFPGNVGDNSALAKVVQNWACPSRSSAKELLLNAENGGYAIGAFNVYNLEGIDAVVSAAEAEKSPAILQVHPSALKQGGVPLVSCCIAAAEHASVPITVHYDHGTSKSDLLQALEMGFDSIMVDGSHLPLGKNILYTRSISSLAHSKGMLVEAELGRLSGTEDGLTVEEYEARFTDVAQALEFIDETGIDSLAVCIGNVHGKYPPSGPNLRFDLLEDLRALTMKKGVSLVLHGASGLPHELVKECIALGVRKFNVNTEVRNSYLESLKRPEKDLIHVMASAKEAMKAVVAEKMRLFGSSGKA
;
A
#
# COMPACT_ATOMS: atom_id res chain seq x y z
N MET A 1 6.40 54.91 -20.34
CA MET A 1 7.24 53.78 -19.93
C MET A 1 6.32 52.79 -19.24
N ALA A 2 6.22 51.55 -19.69
CA ALA A 2 5.51 50.54 -18.90
C ALA A 2 6.16 50.52 -17.51
N SER A 3 5.36 50.52 -16.45
CA SER A 3 5.84 50.44 -15.07
C SER A 3 6.59 49.11 -14.88
N GLY A 4 7.89 49.09 -15.18
CA GLY A 4 8.73 47.93 -14.96
C GLY A 4 8.79 47.63 -13.47
N LYS A 5 8.64 46.36 -13.09
CA LYS A 5 8.83 45.92 -11.71
C LYS A 5 10.22 46.32 -11.23
N VAL A 6 10.32 46.88 -10.03
CA VAL A 6 11.59 47.30 -9.43
C VAL A 6 12.21 46.12 -8.68
N VAL A 7 13.42 45.72 -9.07
CA VAL A 7 14.21 44.65 -8.43
C VAL A 7 15.49 45.26 -7.88
N SER A 8 15.81 44.96 -6.62
CA SER A 8 16.95 45.53 -5.91
C SER A 8 18.02 44.48 -5.63
N PHE A 9 19.28 44.83 -5.78
CA PHE A 9 20.45 44.03 -5.40
C PHE A 9 21.23 44.76 -4.31
N VAL A 10 21.44 44.11 -3.17
CA VAL A 10 22.23 44.63 -2.05
C VAL A 10 23.44 43.71 -1.89
N GLY A 11 24.63 44.21 -2.24
CA GLY A 11 25.82 43.41 -2.49
C GLY A 11 25.97 43.04 -3.98
N ALA A 12 27.17 42.64 -4.38
CA ALA A 12 27.44 42.19 -5.75
C ALA A 12 28.59 41.19 -5.79
N ASP A 13 28.39 40.13 -6.56
CA ASP A 13 29.41 39.21 -7.06
C ASP A 13 29.12 38.92 -8.54
N GLU A 14 30.01 38.19 -9.24
CA GLU A 14 29.86 37.87 -10.67
C GLU A 14 28.50 37.21 -11.00
N LEU A 15 27.99 36.38 -10.10
CA LEU A 15 26.70 35.71 -10.24
C LEU A 15 25.53 36.69 -10.07
N GLY A 16 25.62 37.59 -9.10
CA GLY A 16 24.68 38.68 -8.88
C GLY A 16 24.60 39.63 -10.06
N VAL A 17 25.76 39.99 -10.65
CA VAL A 17 25.85 40.78 -11.89
C VAL A 17 25.14 40.07 -13.03
N SER A 18 25.37 38.76 -13.19
CA SER A 18 24.74 37.95 -14.24
C SER A 18 23.21 37.84 -14.05
N LEU A 19 22.75 37.70 -12.81
CA LEU A 19 21.32 37.64 -12.49
C LEU A 19 20.64 39.00 -12.73
N ALA A 20 21.28 40.08 -12.30
CA ALA A 20 20.82 41.44 -12.57
C ALA A 20 20.72 41.71 -14.08
N ALA A 21 21.70 41.26 -14.87
CA ALA A 21 21.66 41.37 -16.33
C ALA A 21 20.40 40.69 -16.92
N SER A 22 20.01 39.52 -16.40
CA SER A 22 18.78 38.84 -16.81
C SER A 22 17.53 39.66 -16.50
N PHE A 23 17.45 40.29 -15.32
CA PHE A 23 16.34 41.19 -14.97
C PHE A 23 16.30 42.45 -15.84
N VAL A 24 17.44 43.05 -16.15
CA VAL A 24 17.46 44.20 -17.06
C VAL A 24 16.96 43.81 -18.45
N ARG A 25 17.40 42.65 -18.98
CA ARG A 25 16.93 42.12 -20.27
C ARG A 25 15.42 41.86 -20.31
N SER A 26 14.80 41.51 -19.18
CA SER A 26 13.34 41.33 -19.09
C SER A 26 12.58 42.65 -18.93
N GLY A 27 13.26 43.80 -18.91
CA GLY A 27 12.65 45.12 -18.75
C GLY A 27 12.36 45.53 -17.30
N ALA A 28 12.93 44.84 -16.30
CA ALA A 28 12.82 45.25 -14.91
C ALA A 28 13.74 46.46 -14.63
N ILE A 29 13.34 47.31 -13.69
CA ILE A 29 14.17 48.42 -13.22
C ILE A 29 15.07 47.85 -12.11
N VAL A 30 16.36 47.68 -12.40
CA VAL A 30 17.33 47.14 -11.44
C VAL A 30 18.00 48.26 -10.66
N ARG A 31 17.94 48.21 -9.33
CA ARG A 31 18.69 49.08 -8.41
C ARG A 31 19.78 48.27 -7.70
N CYS A 32 20.94 48.87 -7.46
CA CYS A 32 22.02 48.18 -6.77
C CYS A 32 22.72 49.05 -5.71
N PHE A 33 23.00 48.46 -4.55
CA PHE A 33 23.91 49.02 -3.54
C PHE A 33 25.08 48.05 -3.34
N VAL A 34 26.30 48.56 -3.40
CA VAL A 34 27.54 47.81 -3.10
C VAL A 34 28.37 48.69 -2.17
N ALA A 35 28.84 48.11 -1.05
CA ALA A 35 29.65 48.83 -0.08
C ALA A 35 30.98 49.33 -0.69
N PRO A 36 31.54 50.46 -0.21
CA PRO A 36 32.85 50.96 -0.66
C PRO A 36 33.95 49.91 -0.40
N GLY A 37 34.69 49.50 -1.45
CA GLY A 37 35.73 48.48 -1.39
C GLY A 37 35.47 47.22 -2.24
N GLY A 38 34.31 47.12 -2.91
CA GLY A 38 33.96 45.99 -3.78
C GLY A 38 34.78 45.86 -5.07
N ASP A 39 34.82 44.63 -5.59
CA ASP A 39 35.54 44.10 -6.75
C ASP A 39 35.06 44.63 -8.13
N GLY A 40 34.83 45.93 -8.31
CA GLY A 40 34.41 46.48 -9.61
C GLY A 40 33.02 46.01 -10.11
N SER A 41 32.37 45.04 -9.47
CA SER A 41 31.03 44.53 -9.79
C SER A 41 29.95 45.62 -9.74
N ALA A 42 30.14 46.63 -8.88
CA ALA A 42 29.27 47.80 -8.83
C ALA A 42 29.26 48.60 -10.14
N THR A 43 30.42 48.70 -10.79
CA THR A 43 30.57 49.35 -12.10
C THR A 43 29.92 48.50 -13.19
N ALA A 44 30.14 47.18 -13.17
CA ALA A 44 29.52 46.25 -14.11
C ALA A 44 27.98 46.28 -14.05
N LEU A 45 27.39 46.34 -12.85
CA LEU A 45 25.94 46.49 -12.68
C LEU A 45 25.40 47.80 -13.26
N ALA A 46 26.14 48.90 -13.10
CA ALA A 46 25.76 50.19 -13.66
C ALA A 46 25.86 50.21 -15.19
N GLU A 47 26.91 49.58 -15.75
CA GLU A 47 27.10 49.42 -17.20
C GLU A 47 25.99 48.60 -17.86
N LEU A 48 25.43 47.62 -17.14
CA LEU A 48 24.30 46.82 -17.59
C LEU A 48 22.96 47.59 -17.57
N GLY A 49 22.93 48.86 -17.16
CA GLY A 49 21.72 49.68 -17.07
C GLY A 49 21.05 49.70 -15.69
N GLY A 50 21.70 49.17 -14.66
CA GLY A 50 21.25 49.28 -13.27
C GLY A 50 21.47 50.69 -12.69
N VAL A 51 20.61 51.08 -11.74
CA VAL A 51 20.75 52.35 -11.01
C VAL A 51 21.53 52.11 -9.72
N ARG A 52 22.72 52.70 -9.62
CA ARG A 52 23.52 52.67 -8.39
C ARG A 52 22.89 53.56 -7.32
N CYS A 53 22.70 53.01 -6.12
CA CYS A 53 22.16 53.68 -4.95
C CYS A 53 23.26 53.96 -3.92
N ALA A 54 23.08 55.01 -3.12
CA ALA A 54 24.03 55.44 -2.09
C ALA A 54 23.89 54.63 -0.79
N SER A 55 22.75 53.99 -0.56
CA SER A 55 22.51 53.16 0.63
C SER A 55 21.63 51.93 0.37
N PRO A 56 21.66 50.90 1.25
CA PRO A 56 20.74 49.77 1.19
C PRO A 56 19.27 50.21 1.24
N ALA A 57 18.94 51.20 2.08
CA ALA A 57 17.58 51.76 2.17
C ALA A 57 17.13 52.42 0.86
N GLU A 58 18.02 53.12 0.16
CA GLU A 58 17.71 53.70 -1.14
C GLU A 58 17.51 52.61 -2.21
N ALA A 59 18.37 51.59 -2.21
CA ALA A 59 18.25 50.47 -3.14
C ALA A 59 16.93 49.71 -2.94
N ALA A 60 16.50 49.49 -1.70
CA ALA A 60 15.27 48.75 -1.37
C ALA A 60 13.97 49.55 -1.58
N ARG A 61 14.06 50.87 -1.79
CA ARG A 61 12.88 51.74 -1.93
C ARG A 61 12.00 51.30 -3.10
N ASP A 62 10.71 51.11 -2.85
CA ASP A 62 9.70 50.68 -3.84
C ASP A 62 10.02 49.36 -4.57
N ALA A 63 11.04 48.62 -4.13
CA ALA A 63 11.40 47.34 -4.73
C ALA A 63 10.41 46.26 -4.30
N GLU A 64 9.85 45.54 -5.27
CA GLU A 64 8.95 44.43 -4.99
C GLU A 64 9.75 43.15 -4.63
N LEU A 65 10.99 43.06 -5.11
CA LEU A 65 11.96 42.00 -4.80
C LEU A 65 13.32 42.63 -4.45
N VAL A 66 13.87 42.26 -3.29
CA VAL A 66 15.22 42.64 -2.84
C VAL A 66 16.08 41.39 -2.72
N ILE A 67 17.13 41.29 -3.53
CA ILE A 67 18.11 40.20 -3.50
C ILE A 67 19.32 40.68 -2.70
N VAL A 68 19.59 40.01 -1.58
CA VAL A 68 20.71 40.34 -0.70
C VAL A 68 21.81 39.30 -0.89
N LEU A 69 22.98 39.76 -1.30
CA LEU A 69 24.21 38.99 -1.46
C LEU A 69 25.18 39.46 -0.38
N SER A 70 25.25 38.74 0.74
CA SER A 70 26.06 39.15 1.88
C SER A 70 26.87 38.00 2.44
N ASP A 71 28.13 38.29 2.71
CA ASP A 71 28.96 37.50 3.60
C ASP A 71 28.49 37.72 5.05
N THR A 72 28.83 36.82 5.97
CA THR A 72 28.32 36.79 7.36
C THR A 72 28.51 38.09 8.15
N ASP A 73 29.47 38.93 7.77
CA ASP A 73 29.83 40.12 8.53
C ASP A 73 28.86 41.29 8.28
N GLY A 74 28.30 41.84 9.36
CA GLY A 74 27.50 43.07 9.29
C GLY A 74 26.05 42.93 8.81
N VAL A 75 25.50 41.71 8.67
CA VAL A 75 24.13 41.49 8.19
C VAL A 75 23.07 42.24 9.04
N ASP A 76 23.22 42.27 10.36
CA ASP A 76 22.31 43.02 11.24
C ASP A 76 22.37 44.54 10.95
N GLU A 77 23.54 45.10 10.67
CA GLU A 77 23.70 46.51 10.28
C GLU A 77 23.16 46.77 8.87
N LEU A 78 23.34 45.84 7.94
CA LEU A 78 22.82 45.92 6.58
C LEU A 78 21.28 45.96 6.54
N PHE A 79 20.62 45.20 7.42
CA PHE A 79 19.16 45.17 7.51
C PHE A 79 18.61 46.30 8.38
N PHE A 80 19.13 46.45 9.60
CA PHE A 80 18.53 47.26 10.66
C PHE A 80 19.33 48.55 10.99
N GLY A 81 20.43 48.81 10.28
CA GLY A 81 21.23 50.01 10.48
C GLY A 81 20.49 51.31 10.12
N PRO A 82 21.11 52.49 10.39
CA PRO A 82 20.50 53.80 10.12
C PRO A 82 20.07 54.02 8.67
N GLU A 83 20.69 53.33 7.73
CA GLU A 83 20.40 53.34 6.29
C GLU A 83 20.16 51.90 5.77
N GLY A 84 19.72 50.99 6.64
CA GLY A 84 19.53 49.57 6.34
C GLY A 84 18.31 49.27 5.46
N ILE A 85 18.27 48.07 4.89
CA ILE A 85 17.25 47.59 3.95
C ILE A 85 15.83 47.85 4.47
N VAL A 86 15.59 47.62 5.78
CA VAL A 86 14.25 47.68 6.36
C VAL A 86 13.60 49.07 6.24
N LYS A 87 14.39 50.14 6.23
CA LYS A 87 13.87 51.50 6.05
C LYS A 87 13.34 51.76 4.64
N GLY A 88 13.89 51.09 3.63
CA GLY A 88 13.47 51.18 2.24
C GLY A 88 12.32 50.25 1.86
N LEU A 89 12.16 49.12 2.56
CA LEU A 89 11.17 48.09 2.20
C LEU A 89 9.73 48.62 2.21
N CYS A 90 9.03 48.41 1.09
CA CYS A 90 7.60 48.64 0.95
C CYS A 90 6.79 47.44 1.51
N SER A 91 5.53 47.68 1.87
CA SER A 91 4.66 46.65 2.42
C SER A 91 4.40 45.55 1.38
N GLY A 92 4.73 44.30 1.72
CA GLY A 92 4.52 43.14 0.85
C GLY A 92 5.69 42.82 -0.10
N ALA A 93 6.78 43.58 -0.06
CA ALA A 93 8.03 43.23 -0.72
C ALA A 93 8.58 41.89 -0.22
N VAL A 94 9.21 41.15 -1.14
CA VAL A 94 9.93 39.90 -0.86
C VAL A 94 11.42 40.20 -0.76
N VAL A 95 12.07 39.66 0.27
CA VAL A 95 13.54 39.69 0.39
C VAL A 95 14.07 38.28 0.15
N LEU A 96 14.92 38.09 -0.85
CA LEU A 96 15.65 36.83 -1.10
C LEU A 96 17.09 37.01 -0.63
N ILE A 97 17.48 36.35 0.46
CA ILE A 97 18.84 36.45 1.02
C ILE A 97 19.66 35.23 0.64
N ARG A 98 20.80 35.45 -0.02
CA ARG A 98 21.88 34.48 -0.14
C ARG A 98 22.96 34.85 0.87
N SER A 99 23.18 33.97 1.84
CA SER A 99 24.16 34.18 2.90
C SER A 99 24.91 32.90 3.26
N THR A 100 26.12 33.06 3.78
CA THR A 100 26.93 32.01 4.41
C THR A 100 26.62 31.84 5.90
N MET A 101 25.66 32.60 6.43
CA MET A 101 25.20 32.48 7.82
C MET A 101 24.67 31.08 8.15
N LEU A 102 24.88 30.66 9.40
CA LEU A 102 24.21 29.48 9.92
C LEU A 102 22.67 29.66 9.86
N PRO A 103 21.91 28.63 9.48
CA PRO A 103 20.44 28.64 9.47
C PRO A 103 19.79 29.22 10.75
N SER A 104 20.37 28.99 11.92
CA SER A 104 19.86 29.53 13.19
C SER A 104 19.96 31.06 13.29
N HIS A 105 20.95 31.68 12.63
CA HIS A 105 21.05 33.13 12.55
C HIS A 105 20.11 33.70 11.48
N LEU A 106 19.92 32.97 10.37
CA LEU A 106 18.92 33.30 9.36
C LEU A 106 17.50 33.28 9.96
N GLU A 107 17.16 32.30 10.78
CA GLU A 107 15.87 32.26 11.49
C GLU A 107 15.65 33.46 12.41
N LYS A 108 16.69 33.86 13.17
CA LYS A 108 16.63 35.09 13.99
C LYS A 108 16.41 36.33 13.15
N LEU A 109 17.07 36.44 11.99
CA LEU A 109 16.87 37.52 11.04
C LEU A 109 15.44 37.54 10.50
N ASN A 110 14.90 36.38 10.11
CA ASN A 110 13.53 36.23 9.64
C ASN A 110 12.52 36.68 10.71
N GLN A 111 12.73 36.28 11.97
CA GLN A 111 11.88 36.68 13.09
C GLN A 111 11.91 38.19 13.30
N LYS A 112 13.12 38.79 13.38
CA LYS A 112 13.26 40.25 13.52
C LYS A 112 12.58 41.02 12.38
N LEU A 113 12.74 40.56 11.13
CA LEU A 113 12.11 41.20 9.96
C LEU A 113 10.57 41.09 10.00
N ALA A 114 10.06 39.94 10.43
CA ALA A 114 8.64 39.71 10.59
C ALA A 114 8.03 40.64 11.66
N ASP A 115 8.74 40.85 12.77
CA ASP A 115 8.32 41.72 13.88
C ASP A 115 8.27 43.21 13.45
N GLU A 116 9.22 43.69 12.63
CA GLU A 116 9.29 45.11 12.26
C GLU A 116 8.33 45.54 11.15
N LYS A 117 8.23 44.80 10.03
CA LYS A 117 7.46 45.24 8.86
C LYS A 117 6.47 44.22 8.29
N LYS A 118 6.41 43.00 8.86
CA LYS A 118 5.64 41.87 8.31
C LYS A 118 6.01 41.51 6.85
N ASN A 119 7.19 41.91 6.40
CA ASN A 119 7.71 41.52 5.08
C ASN A 119 8.13 40.05 5.08
N ALA A 120 8.21 39.46 3.88
CA ALA A 120 8.55 38.06 3.74
C ALA A 120 10.02 37.87 3.35
N LEU A 121 10.77 37.12 4.16
CA LEU A 121 12.13 36.69 3.86
C LEU A 121 12.11 35.29 3.24
N LEU A 122 12.89 35.11 2.19
CA LEU A 122 13.21 33.83 1.56
C LEU A 122 14.71 33.58 1.65
N ASP A 123 15.08 32.35 2.00
CA ASP A 123 16.45 31.88 1.99
C ASP A 123 16.80 31.37 0.57
N GLY A 124 17.91 31.86 0.03
CA GLY A 124 18.36 31.61 -1.33
C GLY A 124 19.74 30.94 -1.41
N TYR A 125 19.84 29.86 -2.19
CA TYR A 125 21.10 29.35 -2.71
C TYR A 125 21.13 29.56 -4.23
N ILE A 126 22.06 30.40 -4.70
CA ILE A 126 22.17 30.77 -6.11
C ILE A 126 23.53 30.28 -6.61
N PHE A 127 23.53 29.61 -7.76
CA PHE A 127 24.74 29.10 -8.42
C PHE A 127 24.55 28.98 -9.93
N SER A 128 25.63 28.86 -10.69
CA SER A 128 25.56 28.59 -12.14
C SER A 128 25.28 27.11 -12.41
N GLY A 129 24.33 26.81 -13.29
CA GLY A 129 24.02 25.46 -13.74
C GLY A 129 25.16 24.87 -14.56
N LEU A 130 25.66 23.71 -14.12
CA LEU A 130 26.79 23.02 -14.75
C LEU A 130 26.41 21.70 -15.43
N SER A 131 25.13 21.33 -15.44
CA SER A 131 24.64 20.21 -16.28
C SER A 131 24.49 20.66 -17.72
N ASP A 132 24.44 19.73 -18.67
CA ASP A 132 24.18 20.07 -20.08
C ASP A 132 22.81 20.73 -20.27
N GLU A 133 21.81 20.34 -19.47
CA GLU A 133 20.45 20.89 -19.49
C GLU A 133 20.36 22.35 -19.03
N LEU A 134 21.16 22.73 -18.03
CA LEU A 134 21.14 24.06 -17.41
C LEU A 134 22.45 24.84 -17.63
N LYS A 135 23.23 24.44 -18.64
CA LYS A 135 24.54 25.01 -18.92
C LYS A 135 24.43 26.52 -19.10
N GLN A 136 25.23 27.28 -18.34
CA GLN A 136 25.25 28.75 -18.32
C GLN A 136 23.97 29.43 -17.79
N LYS A 137 22.95 28.69 -17.36
CA LYS A 137 21.78 29.27 -16.68
C LYS A 137 22.09 29.50 -15.21
N ILE A 138 21.44 30.49 -14.61
CA ILE A 138 21.53 30.71 -13.17
C ILE A 138 20.47 29.85 -12.47
N VAL A 139 20.89 29.01 -11.54
CA VAL A 139 20.01 28.21 -10.71
C VAL A 139 19.73 28.97 -9.41
N VAL A 140 18.47 29.21 -9.12
CA VAL A 140 18.00 29.88 -7.89
C VAL A 140 17.21 28.86 -7.08
N VAL A 141 17.76 28.43 -5.96
CA VAL A 141 17.08 27.57 -4.99
C VAL A 141 16.54 28.46 -3.87
N ALA A 142 15.23 28.45 -3.65
CA ALA A 142 14.58 29.32 -2.67
C ALA A 142 13.69 28.53 -1.70
N SER A 143 13.71 28.89 -0.41
CA SER A 143 12.90 28.25 0.64
C SER A 143 12.27 29.29 1.57
N GLY A 144 11.06 28.99 2.05
CA GLY A 144 10.23 29.87 2.88
C GLY A 144 8.75 29.54 2.75
N ARG A 145 7.87 30.45 3.19
CA ARG A 145 6.41 30.23 3.15
C ARG A 145 5.90 30.06 1.71
N HIS A 146 4.99 29.11 1.51
CA HIS A 146 4.48 28.72 0.18
C HIS A 146 3.83 29.89 -0.59
N ASP A 147 3.04 30.73 0.08
CA ASP A 147 2.40 31.91 -0.53
C ASP A 147 3.43 32.94 -1.04
N VAL A 148 4.59 33.00 -0.36
CA VAL A 148 5.70 33.89 -0.70
C VAL A 148 6.53 33.31 -1.84
N THR A 149 6.83 32.01 -1.82
CA THR A 149 7.59 31.35 -2.89
C THR A 149 6.84 31.40 -4.22
N GLU A 150 5.53 31.17 -4.24
CA GLU A 150 4.70 31.28 -5.46
C GLU A 150 4.73 32.70 -6.04
N ARG A 151 4.56 33.72 -5.19
CA ARG A 151 4.68 35.14 -5.60
C ARG A 151 6.06 35.45 -6.15
N THR A 152 7.11 34.89 -5.54
CA THR A 152 8.50 35.08 -5.93
C THR A 152 8.81 34.45 -7.30
N GLY A 153 8.24 33.28 -7.58
CA GLY A 153 8.42 32.59 -8.86
C GLY A 153 8.01 33.41 -10.07
N GLN A 154 7.03 34.31 -9.90
CA GLN A 154 6.59 35.23 -10.95
C GLN A 154 7.64 36.25 -11.36
N PHE A 155 8.62 36.56 -10.50
CA PHE A 155 9.73 37.47 -10.85
C PHE A 155 10.76 36.81 -11.76
N PHE A 156 10.92 35.49 -11.65
CA PHE A 156 11.90 34.73 -12.43
C PHE A 156 11.33 34.11 -13.70
N SER A 157 10.00 34.19 -13.89
CA SER A 157 9.34 33.71 -15.11
C SER A 157 9.86 34.46 -16.34
N GLY A 158 10.38 33.72 -17.32
CA GLY A 158 10.93 34.28 -18.57
C GLY A 158 12.39 34.76 -18.49
N LEU A 159 13.05 34.64 -17.34
CA LEU A 159 14.49 34.86 -17.23
C LEU A 159 15.27 33.62 -17.67
N ASP A 160 16.55 33.80 -18.01
CA ASP A 160 17.48 32.68 -18.27
C ASP A 160 17.96 32.06 -16.95
N THR A 161 16.99 31.60 -16.15
CA THR A 161 17.18 31.05 -14.81
C THR A 161 16.34 29.81 -14.62
N ALA A 162 16.84 28.85 -13.84
CA ALA A 162 16.07 27.72 -13.33
C ALA A 162 15.78 27.96 -11.85
N VAL A 163 14.50 27.92 -11.45
CA VAL A 163 14.11 28.18 -10.07
C VAL A 163 13.58 26.91 -9.40
N TYR A 164 14.19 26.55 -8.28
CA TYR A 164 13.78 25.44 -7.44
C TYR A 164 13.22 26.00 -6.15
N PHE A 165 11.90 25.97 -6.00
CA PHE A 165 11.30 26.14 -4.68
C PHE A 165 11.43 24.83 -3.90
N VAL A 166 12.00 24.92 -2.70
CA VAL A 166 12.23 23.78 -1.81
C VAL A 166 11.16 23.81 -0.73
N GLU A 167 10.34 22.77 -0.70
CA GLU A 167 9.40 22.56 0.41
C GLU A 167 10.19 22.25 1.68
N GLY A 168 9.92 23.00 2.75
CA GLY A 168 10.61 22.86 4.03
C GLY A 168 10.55 24.14 4.85
N GLU A 169 11.25 24.12 5.99
CA GLU A 169 11.44 25.29 6.84
C GLU A 169 12.32 26.33 6.14
N PHE A 170 12.16 27.58 6.55
CA PHE A 170 13.10 28.65 6.19
C PHE A 170 14.53 28.25 6.57
N GLY A 171 15.49 28.38 5.65
CA GLY A 171 16.87 27.90 5.83
C GLY A 171 17.19 26.59 5.09
N SER A 172 16.22 25.99 4.38
CA SER A 172 16.43 24.75 3.61
C SER A 172 17.36 24.93 2.41
N SER A 173 17.36 26.09 1.75
CA SER A 173 18.27 26.38 0.62
C SER A 173 19.72 26.49 1.09
N SER A 174 19.93 27.17 2.22
CA SER A 174 21.23 27.26 2.89
C SER A 174 21.74 25.90 3.36
N LYS A 175 20.85 25.04 3.88
CA LYS A 175 21.19 23.63 4.20
C LYS A 175 21.60 22.84 2.96
N ILE A 176 20.93 23.02 1.81
CA ILE A 176 21.33 22.39 0.54
C ILE A 176 22.72 22.86 0.11
N LYS A 177 23.02 24.16 0.24
CA LYS A 177 24.37 24.69 -0.02
C LYS A 177 25.42 23.96 0.82
N LEU A 178 25.18 23.78 2.13
CA LEU A 178 26.11 23.07 3.02
C LEU A 178 26.38 21.63 2.56
N VAL A 179 25.35 20.91 2.10
CA VAL A 179 25.53 19.55 1.56
C VAL A 179 26.37 19.58 0.27
N ASN A 180 26.17 20.58 -0.59
CA ASN A 180 27.00 20.75 -1.78
C ASN A 180 28.45 21.14 -1.42
N ASP A 181 28.66 22.04 -0.47
CA ASP A 181 30.00 22.45 0.02
C ASP A 181 30.78 21.25 0.61
N LEU A 182 30.07 20.34 1.29
CA LEU A 182 30.62 19.07 1.78
C LEU A 182 31.20 18.25 0.63
N LEU A 183 30.43 18.08 -0.45
CA LEU A 183 30.87 17.34 -1.63
C LEU A 183 32.06 18.01 -2.31
N GLU A 184 32.00 19.33 -2.52
CA GLU A 184 33.10 20.09 -3.14
C GLU A 184 34.42 19.92 -2.37
N SER A 185 34.36 20.00 -1.05
CA SER A 185 35.53 19.88 -0.17
C SER A 185 36.16 18.48 -0.23
N ILE A 186 35.33 17.44 -0.21
CA ILE A 186 35.82 16.05 -0.29
C ILE A 186 36.40 15.78 -1.67
N HIS A 187 35.70 16.16 -2.74
CA HIS A 187 36.14 15.91 -4.12
C HIS A 187 37.43 16.66 -4.45
N PHE A 188 37.65 17.84 -3.85
CA PHE A 188 38.90 18.58 -3.98
C PHE A 188 40.07 17.77 -3.42
N ILE A 189 40.03 17.39 -2.15
CA ILE A 189 41.14 16.65 -1.53
C ILE A 189 41.32 15.27 -2.17
N ALA A 190 40.23 14.60 -2.56
CA ALA A 190 40.31 13.34 -3.28
C ALA A 190 41.04 13.47 -4.63
N SER A 191 40.81 14.58 -5.35
CA SER A 191 41.50 14.89 -6.60
C SER A 191 43.00 15.14 -6.39
N ILE A 192 43.38 15.79 -5.29
CA ILE A 192 44.79 15.94 -4.90
C ILE A 192 45.41 14.56 -4.62
N GLU A 193 44.81 13.76 -3.72
CA GLU A 193 45.29 12.41 -3.41
C GLU A 193 45.45 11.53 -4.66
N ALA A 194 44.47 11.57 -5.57
CA ALA A 194 44.47 10.84 -6.83
C ALA A 194 45.63 11.26 -7.75
N MET A 195 45.80 12.56 -7.97
CA MET A 195 46.85 13.07 -8.87
C MET A 195 48.25 12.75 -8.35
N PHE A 196 48.49 12.95 -7.06
CA PHE A 196 49.79 12.65 -6.45
C PHE A 196 50.09 11.14 -6.46
N LEU A 197 49.09 10.28 -6.20
CA LEU A 197 49.24 8.83 -6.31
C LEU A 197 49.60 8.39 -7.74
N GLY A 198 48.93 8.93 -8.75
CA GLY A 198 49.17 8.54 -10.13
C GLY A 198 50.54 9.00 -10.67
N VAL A 199 50.98 10.20 -10.30
CA VAL A 199 52.33 10.67 -10.63
C VAL A 199 53.39 9.86 -9.89
N ARG A 200 53.14 9.49 -8.63
CA ARG A 200 54.00 8.57 -7.87
C ARG A 200 54.13 7.20 -8.53
N ALA A 201 53.07 6.74 -9.20
CA ALA A 201 53.06 5.51 -9.99
C ALA A 201 53.73 5.65 -11.38
N GLY A 202 54.31 6.81 -11.70
CA GLY A 202 55.05 7.05 -12.94
C GLY A 202 54.19 7.44 -14.14
N ILE A 203 52.92 7.82 -13.92
CA ILE A 203 52.02 8.23 -15.00
C ILE A 203 52.02 9.75 -15.14
N HIS A 204 52.13 10.23 -16.38
CA HIS A 204 52.08 11.67 -16.67
C HIS A 204 50.73 12.29 -16.22
N PRO A 205 50.73 13.40 -15.48
CA PRO A 205 49.51 13.94 -14.88
C PRO A 205 48.44 14.34 -15.90
N SER A 206 48.82 14.92 -17.04
CA SER A 206 47.85 15.24 -18.10
C SER A 206 47.17 14.01 -18.72
N ILE A 207 47.83 12.84 -18.72
CA ILE A 207 47.23 11.58 -19.18
C ILE A 207 46.22 11.08 -18.14
N ILE A 208 46.55 11.17 -16.85
CA ILE A 208 45.62 10.87 -15.75
C ILE A 208 44.37 11.74 -15.87
N TYR A 209 44.55 13.05 -16.05
CA TYR A 209 43.48 14.02 -16.19
C TYR A 209 42.53 13.68 -17.36
N ASP A 210 43.07 13.42 -18.55
CA ASP A 210 42.25 13.13 -19.73
C ASP A 210 41.43 11.84 -19.56
N ILE A 211 42.04 10.78 -19.03
CA ILE A 211 41.37 9.50 -18.80
C ILE A 211 40.27 9.63 -17.75
N ILE A 212 40.59 10.21 -16.59
CA ILE A 212 39.65 10.29 -15.46
C ILE A 212 38.48 11.21 -15.77
N SER A 213 38.70 12.31 -16.50
CA SER A 213 37.63 13.21 -16.94
C SER A 213 36.53 12.48 -17.73
N ASN A 214 36.90 11.37 -18.40
CA ASN A 214 36.02 10.51 -19.21
C ASN A 214 35.67 9.18 -18.53
N ALA A 215 35.94 9.03 -17.24
CA ALA A 215 35.77 7.79 -16.48
C ALA A 215 34.88 7.97 -15.24
N ALA A 216 34.60 6.86 -14.55
CA ALA A 216 33.67 6.84 -13.43
C ALA A 216 34.17 7.62 -12.19
N GLY A 217 35.49 7.85 -12.09
CA GLY A 217 36.10 8.72 -11.09
C GLY A 217 35.91 10.22 -11.35
N SER A 218 35.30 10.63 -12.46
CA SER A 218 35.12 12.05 -12.79
C SER A 218 34.19 12.78 -11.81
N SER A 219 34.58 14.00 -11.44
CA SER A 219 33.74 14.98 -10.76
C SER A 219 33.93 16.36 -11.39
N ARG A 220 32.95 17.26 -11.21
CA ARG A 220 33.09 18.64 -11.69
C ARG A 220 34.29 19.33 -11.06
N ILE A 221 34.54 19.06 -9.77
CA ILE A 221 35.73 19.55 -9.09
C ILE A 221 37.00 19.03 -9.75
N PHE A 222 37.14 17.72 -10.00
CA PHE A 222 38.33 17.17 -10.67
C PHE A 222 38.62 17.87 -12.01
N VAL A 223 37.59 18.03 -12.86
CA VAL A 223 37.71 18.68 -14.17
C VAL A 223 38.11 20.15 -14.04
N GLU A 224 37.62 20.85 -13.01
CA GLU A 224 37.90 22.26 -12.81
C GLU A 224 39.29 22.53 -12.21
N ILE A 225 39.67 21.79 -11.17
CA ILE A 225 40.85 22.11 -10.36
C ILE A 225 42.14 21.53 -10.92
N VAL A 226 42.09 20.37 -11.58
CA VAL A 226 43.33 19.69 -11.99
C VAL A 226 44.09 20.53 -13.03
N PRO A 227 43.44 21.16 -14.02
CA PRO A 227 44.15 22.09 -14.91
C PRO A 227 44.79 23.28 -14.19
N LYS A 228 44.17 23.79 -13.10
CA LYS A 228 44.72 24.87 -12.26
C LYS A 228 45.93 24.38 -11.45
N LEU A 229 45.83 23.17 -10.89
CA LEU A 229 46.89 22.46 -10.18
C LEU A 229 48.13 22.28 -11.06
N LEU A 230 47.97 21.82 -12.30
CA LEU A 230 49.08 21.56 -13.23
C LEU A 230 49.73 22.83 -13.79
N ARG A 231 49.11 24.00 -13.61
CA ARG A 231 49.62 25.30 -14.08
C ARG A 231 50.11 26.21 -12.96
N GLU A 232 50.05 25.75 -11.70
CA GLU A 232 50.30 26.58 -10.52
C GLU A 232 49.49 27.91 -10.56
N ASP A 233 48.21 27.81 -10.93
CA ASP A 233 47.31 28.95 -11.07
C ASP A 233 47.05 29.60 -9.71
N SER A 234 47.18 30.93 -9.61
CA SER A 234 46.93 31.69 -8.39
C SER A 234 45.49 31.51 -7.87
N LEU A 235 44.52 31.27 -8.76
CA LEU A 235 43.13 31.00 -8.39
C LEU A 235 42.94 29.73 -7.56
N LEU A 236 43.95 28.84 -7.53
CA LEU A 236 43.94 27.67 -6.67
C LEU A 236 44.04 28.04 -5.18
N ILE A 237 44.77 29.12 -4.86
CA ILE A 237 44.92 29.61 -3.48
C ILE A 237 43.56 30.11 -2.98
N ASP A 238 42.88 30.96 -3.75
CA ASP A 238 41.56 31.48 -3.42
C ASP A 238 40.53 30.36 -3.26
N TYR A 239 40.59 29.36 -4.14
CA TYR A 239 39.71 28.19 -4.05
C TYR A 239 40.00 27.36 -2.79
N LEU A 240 41.27 27.22 -2.39
CA LEU A 240 41.67 26.51 -1.19
C LEU A 240 41.17 27.21 0.08
N GLU A 241 41.34 28.52 0.17
CA GLU A 241 40.86 29.31 1.31
C GLU A 241 39.32 29.29 1.42
N SER A 242 38.63 29.42 0.28
CA SER A 242 37.17 29.31 0.20
C SER A 242 36.70 27.92 0.63
N SER A 243 37.32 26.85 0.10
CA SER A 243 36.99 25.46 0.45
C SER A 243 37.20 25.18 1.94
N LYS A 244 38.31 25.66 2.53
CA LYS A 244 38.57 25.54 3.98
C LYS A 244 37.45 26.21 4.78
N THR A 245 37.05 27.41 4.40
CA THR A 245 36.02 28.17 5.10
C THR A 245 34.66 27.49 5.01
N ASN A 246 34.25 27.05 3.81
CA ASN A 246 33.00 26.34 3.59
C ASN A 246 32.95 24.99 4.35
N ALA A 247 34.04 24.21 4.32
CA ALA A 247 34.14 22.99 5.10
C ALA A 247 34.02 23.25 6.62
N GLY A 248 34.56 24.38 7.11
CA GLY A 248 34.36 24.82 8.49
C GLY A 248 32.88 25.01 8.86
N TYR A 249 32.11 25.67 8.00
CA TYR A 249 30.66 25.85 8.21
C TYR A 249 29.89 24.52 8.22
N VAL A 250 30.27 23.57 7.35
CA VAL A 250 29.70 22.22 7.35
C VAL A 250 29.99 21.53 8.69
N MET A 251 31.22 21.60 9.18
CA MET A 251 31.62 20.99 10.46
C MET A 251 30.87 21.61 11.64
N ASP A 252 30.65 22.92 11.64
CA ASP A 252 29.91 23.59 12.71
C ASP A 252 28.42 23.24 12.71
N MET A 253 27.81 23.11 11.52
CA MET A 253 26.45 22.59 11.39
C MET A 253 26.35 21.13 11.89
N ALA A 254 27.30 20.27 11.49
CA ALA A 254 27.33 18.87 11.90
C ALA A 254 27.42 18.71 13.42
N LYS A 255 28.21 19.58 14.09
CA LYS A 255 28.24 19.65 15.57
C LYS A 255 26.88 20.08 16.13
N ALA A 256 26.25 21.10 15.54
CA ALA A 256 24.96 21.61 16.00
C ALA A 256 23.84 20.57 15.92
N VAL A 257 23.83 19.72 14.89
CA VAL A 257 22.83 18.64 14.73
C VAL A 257 23.29 17.27 15.29
N ILE A 258 24.48 17.22 15.88
CA ILE A 258 25.11 16.00 16.44
C ILE A 258 25.12 14.87 15.38
N PHE A 259 25.86 15.07 14.30
CA PHE A 259 25.93 14.12 13.19
C PHE A 259 27.39 13.85 12.74
N PRO A 260 27.79 12.57 12.57
CA PRO A 260 29.16 12.23 12.17
C PRO A 260 29.37 12.44 10.66
N LEU A 261 30.43 13.19 10.30
CA LEU A 261 30.85 13.42 8.92
C LEU A 261 32.35 13.12 8.75
N PRO A 262 32.77 11.84 8.75
CA PRO A 262 34.18 11.46 8.79
C PRO A 262 34.97 11.87 7.54
N LEU A 263 34.37 11.86 6.34
CA LEU A 263 35.08 12.24 5.10
C LEU A 263 35.34 13.74 5.07
N VAL A 264 34.31 14.58 5.28
CA VAL A 264 34.53 16.03 5.27
C VAL A 264 35.42 16.49 6.42
N ALA A 265 35.39 15.81 7.57
CA ALA A 265 36.27 16.11 8.68
C ALA A 265 37.75 15.93 8.31
N VAL A 266 38.10 14.84 7.64
CA VAL A 266 39.48 14.61 7.20
C VAL A 266 39.87 15.51 6.04
N SER A 267 38.95 15.79 5.10
CA SER A 267 39.17 16.77 4.04
C SER A 267 39.42 18.17 4.61
N TYR A 268 38.66 18.58 5.64
CA TYR A 268 38.86 19.85 6.32
C TYR A 268 40.26 19.97 6.95
N GLN A 269 40.75 18.90 7.59
CA GLN A 269 42.13 18.90 8.10
C GLN A 269 43.18 19.01 6.98
N GLN A 270 42.95 18.36 5.82
CA GLN A 270 43.84 18.49 4.66
C GLN A 270 43.80 19.89 4.03
N LEU A 271 42.64 20.55 4.03
CA LEU A 271 42.49 21.94 3.59
C LEU A 271 43.25 22.90 4.53
N ILE A 272 43.15 22.71 5.85
CA ILE A 272 43.95 23.46 6.84
C ILE A 272 45.45 23.26 6.60
N HIS A 273 45.88 22.00 6.39
CA HIS A 273 47.26 21.67 6.12
C HIS A 273 47.77 22.38 4.86
N GLY A 274 47.01 22.34 3.76
CA GLY A 274 47.34 23.08 2.54
C GLY A 274 47.44 24.60 2.75
N CYS A 275 46.64 25.19 3.64
CA CYS A 275 46.73 26.61 3.97
C CYS A 275 47.89 26.96 4.92
N SER A 276 48.53 26.00 5.58
CA SER A 276 49.51 26.28 6.65
C SER A 276 50.79 26.98 6.17
N SER A 277 51.17 26.82 4.89
CA SER A 277 52.32 27.51 4.29
C SER A 277 52.04 28.95 3.85
N ALA A 278 50.77 29.38 3.78
CA ALA A 278 50.41 30.73 3.36
C ALA A 278 50.70 31.80 4.44
N ASN A 279 50.98 31.40 5.69
CA ASN A 279 51.17 32.32 6.81
C ASN A 279 52.61 32.88 6.98
N GLY A 280 53.53 32.59 6.06
CA GLY A 280 54.89 33.16 6.05
C GLY A 280 55.06 34.26 4.99
N ASP A 281 55.95 35.24 5.23
CA ASP A 281 56.21 36.45 4.41
C ASP A 281 56.58 36.22 2.92
N ALA A 282 56.61 34.99 2.44
CA ALA A 282 56.70 34.66 1.02
C ALA A 282 55.56 33.71 0.67
N LEU A 283 54.78 34.03 -0.38
CA LEU A 283 53.77 33.18 -1.01
C LEU A 283 54.38 31.84 -1.44
N VAL A 284 54.54 30.92 -0.49
CA VAL A 284 54.90 29.53 -0.76
C VAL A 284 53.62 28.88 -1.23
N SER A 285 53.55 28.58 -2.53
CA SER A 285 52.47 27.84 -3.18
C SER A 285 51.96 26.71 -2.28
N PRO A 286 50.64 26.62 -2.01
CA PRO A 286 50.06 25.55 -1.20
C PRO A 286 50.45 24.14 -1.68
N LEU A 287 50.78 24.04 -2.98
CA LEU A 287 51.28 22.82 -3.61
C LEU A 287 52.50 22.28 -2.88
N LYS A 288 53.43 23.13 -2.44
CA LYS A 288 54.68 22.69 -1.80
C LYS A 288 54.45 21.89 -0.53
N VAL A 289 53.39 22.18 0.22
CA VAL A 289 53.04 21.41 1.42
C VAL A 289 52.62 20.00 1.05
N TRP A 290 51.80 19.86 0.01
CA TRP A 290 51.38 18.57 -0.50
C TRP A 290 52.52 17.84 -1.21
N GLU A 291 53.35 18.51 -2.01
CA GLU A 291 54.55 17.93 -2.64
C GLU A 291 55.51 17.35 -1.60
N GLN A 292 55.72 18.06 -0.49
CA GLN A 292 56.51 17.55 0.64
C GLN A 292 55.85 16.35 1.32
N SER A 293 54.54 16.39 1.52
CA SER A 293 53.78 15.34 2.21
C SER A 293 53.66 14.06 1.37
N PHE A 294 53.49 14.19 0.06
CA PHE A 294 53.33 13.09 -0.88
C PHE A 294 54.66 12.65 -1.53
N GLY A 295 55.72 13.45 -1.43
CA GLY A 295 57.06 13.14 -1.94
C GLY A 295 57.16 13.18 -3.47
N VAL A 296 56.41 14.07 -4.12
CA VAL A 296 56.32 14.20 -5.59
C VAL A 296 56.24 15.68 -5.95
N ASN A 297 57.01 16.13 -6.96
CA ASN A 297 56.79 17.43 -7.60
C ASN A 297 55.86 17.25 -8.80
N ILE A 298 54.64 17.76 -8.69
CA ILE A 298 53.61 17.55 -9.73
C ILE A 298 53.83 18.44 -10.94
N ILE A 299 54.40 19.63 -10.76
CA ILE A 299 54.73 20.57 -11.83
C ILE A 299 55.87 20.03 -12.69
N ASP A 300 56.92 19.51 -12.04
CA ASP A 300 58.02 18.86 -12.75
C ASP A 300 57.50 17.68 -13.57
N ALA A 301 56.62 16.85 -13.00
CA ALA A 301 56.00 15.74 -13.72
C ALA A 301 55.13 16.20 -14.90
N ALA A 302 54.40 17.32 -14.77
CA ALA A 302 53.60 17.90 -15.85
C ALA A 302 54.45 18.55 -16.96
N SER A 303 55.68 18.96 -16.64
CA SER A 303 56.62 19.54 -17.61
C SER A 303 57.37 18.50 -18.46
N GLN A 304 57.28 17.22 -18.11
CA GLN A 304 57.90 16.13 -18.86
C GLN A 304 57.26 15.97 -20.25
N GLN A 305 57.98 15.32 -21.16
CA GLN A 305 57.47 15.08 -22.51
C GLN A 305 56.22 14.20 -22.48
N ILE A 306 55.08 14.81 -22.83
CA ILE A 306 53.81 14.10 -22.99
C ILE A 306 53.73 13.42 -24.36
N TYR A 307 53.12 12.25 -24.39
CA TYR A 307 52.66 11.60 -25.61
C TYR A 307 51.13 11.49 -25.57
N ASP A 308 50.49 11.39 -26.73
CA ASP A 308 49.05 11.23 -26.84
C ASP A 308 48.68 9.74 -26.69
N ALA A 309 48.08 9.39 -25.55
CA ALA A 309 47.72 8.01 -25.22
C ALA A 309 46.55 7.46 -26.06
N SER A 310 45.64 8.32 -26.53
CA SER A 310 44.54 7.92 -27.42
C SER A 310 45.07 7.69 -28.83
N LYS A 311 45.90 8.60 -29.34
CA LYS A 311 46.50 8.46 -30.66
C LYS A 311 47.44 7.25 -30.76
N LEU A 312 48.16 6.93 -29.69
CA LEU A 312 48.96 5.71 -29.61
C LEU A 312 48.06 4.46 -29.70
N ALA A 313 46.89 4.48 -29.05
CA ALA A 313 45.92 3.41 -29.17
C ALA A 313 45.43 3.25 -30.62
N ASP A 314 45.03 4.35 -31.27
CA ASP A 314 44.57 4.33 -32.66
C ASP A 314 45.63 3.74 -33.61
N GLN A 315 46.91 4.12 -33.44
CA GLN A 315 48.02 3.60 -34.24
C GLN A 315 48.19 2.08 -34.08
N LEU A 316 48.08 1.57 -32.86
CA LEU A 316 48.21 0.14 -32.57
C LEU A 316 46.98 -0.66 -33.04
N VAL A 317 45.78 -0.09 -32.92
CA VAL A 317 44.54 -0.69 -33.44
C VAL A 317 44.55 -0.74 -34.98
N MET A 318 45.03 0.29 -35.68
CA MET A 318 45.15 0.24 -37.15
C MET A 318 46.14 -0.83 -37.64
N ALA A 319 47.15 -1.17 -36.83
CA ALA A 319 48.11 -2.24 -37.13
C ALA A 319 47.61 -3.65 -36.75
N CYS A 320 46.35 -3.78 -36.31
CA CYS A 320 45.82 -5.01 -35.72
C CYS A 320 45.58 -6.14 -36.74
N LYS A 321 45.83 -7.38 -36.30
CA LYS A 321 45.41 -8.61 -37.00
C LYS A 321 43.99 -8.96 -36.59
N THR A 322 43.14 -9.35 -37.54
CA THR A 322 41.74 -9.73 -37.26
C THR A 322 41.70 -11.05 -36.49
N ALA A 323 41.39 -11.01 -35.19
CA ALA A 323 41.09 -12.19 -34.39
C ALA A 323 39.64 -12.64 -34.64
N LYS A 324 39.40 -13.95 -34.68
CA LYS A 324 38.10 -14.58 -34.90
C LYS A 324 37.56 -15.27 -33.66
N THR A 325 38.40 -15.97 -32.90
CA THR A 325 37.98 -16.77 -31.73
C THR A 325 38.44 -16.15 -30.42
N ILE A 326 37.45 -15.84 -29.55
CA ILE A 326 37.68 -15.22 -28.25
C ILE A 326 37.20 -16.17 -27.15
N GLY A 327 38.10 -16.50 -26.23
CA GLY A 327 37.72 -17.06 -24.93
C GLY A 327 37.32 -15.93 -23.98
N PHE A 328 36.21 -16.06 -23.25
CA PHE A 328 35.76 -15.04 -22.30
C PHE A 328 35.45 -15.68 -20.94
N ILE A 329 36.22 -15.32 -19.91
CA ILE A 329 36.06 -15.91 -18.57
C ILE A 329 35.61 -14.83 -17.58
N GLY A 330 34.47 -15.08 -16.94
CA GLY A 330 33.79 -14.16 -16.02
C GLY A 330 32.62 -13.44 -16.71
N LEU A 331 31.41 -13.94 -16.52
CA LEU A 331 30.15 -13.39 -17.01
C LEU A 331 29.35 -12.67 -15.91
N GLY A 332 30.06 -11.98 -15.01
CA GLY A 332 29.46 -11.07 -14.04
C GLY A 332 28.81 -9.83 -14.71
N ALA A 333 28.39 -8.84 -13.92
CA ALA A 333 27.65 -7.68 -14.42
C ALA A 333 28.34 -6.96 -15.60
N MET A 334 29.65 -6.73 -15.52
CA MET A 334 30.43 -6.15 -16.62
C MET A 334 30.73 -7.16 -17.73
N GLY A 335 31.19 -8.35 -17.35
CA GLY A 335 31.64 -9.37 -18.30
C GLY A 335 30.54 -9.89 -19.22
N PHE A 336 29.31 -10.07 -18.72
CA PHE A 336 28.17 -10.46 -19.54
C PHE A 336 27.86 -9.41 -20.61
N GLY A 337 27.91 -8.11 -20.27
CA GLY A 337 27.71 -7.02 -21.23
C GLY A 337 28.78 -7.01 -22.31
N MET A 338 30.05 -7.12 -21.91
CA MET A 338 31.20 -7.17 -22.83
C MET A 338 31.13 -8.37 -23.78
N ALA A 339 30.92 -9.58 -23.25
CA ALA A 339 30.82 -10.80 -24.05
C ALA A 339 29.64 -10.76 -25.03
N SER A 340 28.49 -10.26 -24.58
CA SER A 340 27.30 -10.08 -25.43
C SER A 340 27.54 -9.07 -26.55
N HIS A 341 28.29 -7.99 -26.27
CA HIS A 341 28.64 -7.01 -27.28
C HIS A 341 29.60 -7.59 -28.33
N LEU A 342 30.61 -8.37 -27.91
CA LEU A 342 31.52 -9.05 -28.83
C LEU A 342 30.79 -10.01 -29.79
N LEU A 343 29.79 -10.74 -29.31
CA LEU A 343 28.93 -11.56 -30.19
C LEU A 343 28.22 -10.69 -31.25
N LYS A 344 27.63 -9.57 -30.84
CA LYS A 344 26.97 -8.62 -31.76
C LYS A 344 27.94 -8.01 -32.78
N SER A 345 29.19 -7.80 -32.38
CA SER A 345 30.27 -7.29 -33.23
C SER A 345 30.87 -8.36 -34.15
N GLY A 346 30.34 -9.59 -34.15
CA GLY A 346 30.69 -10.64 -35.10
C GLY A 346 31.83 -11.56 -34.66
N PHE A 347 32.29 -11.48 -33.40
CA PHE A 347 33.29 -12.41 -32.87
C PHE A 347 32.66 -13.74 -32.47
N SER A 348 33.40 -14.84 -32.63
CA SER A 348 33.02 -16.13 -32.05
C SER A 348 33.50 -16.17 -30.60
N VAL A 349 32.56 -16.07 -29.65
CA VAL A 349 32.87 -16.01 -28.22
C VAL A 349 32.53 -17.34 -27.54
N ILE A 350 33.55 -17.95 -26.93
CA ILE A 350 33.44 -19.14 -26.09
C ILE A 350 33.61 -18.69 -24.64
N ALA A 351 32.60 -18.89 -23.79
CA ALA A 351 32.58 -18.34 -22.45
C ALA A 351 32.52 -19.37 -21.32
N TYR A 352 33.04 -18.98 -20.16
CA TYR A 352 32.90 -19.70 -18.89
C TYR A 352 32.62 -18.74 -17.75
N ASP A 353 31.76 -19.19 -16.84
CA ASP A 353 31.49 -18.56 -15.56
C ASP A 353 31.17 -19.64 -14.53
N VAL A 354 31.56 -19.40 -13.27
CA VAL A 354 31.29 -20.31 -12.16
C VAL A 354 29.80 -20.40 -11.84
N TYR A 355 29.01 -19.36 -12.17
CA TYR A 355 27.58 -19.32 -12.00
C TYR A 355 26.85 -19.85 -13.24
N LYS A 356 26.36 -21.09 -13.16
CA LYS A 356 25.74 -21.78 -14.30
C LYS A 356 24.55 -21.03 -14.96
N PRO A 357 23.67 -20.31 -14.23
CA PRO A 357 22.56 -19.58 -14.86
C PRO A 357 22.99 -18.49 -15.85
N THR A 358 24.15 -17.85 -15.65
CA THR A 358 24.67 -16.86 -16.63
C THR A 358 25.16 -17.51 -17.91
N LEU A 359 25.59 -18.78 -17.87
CA LEU A 359 25.95 -19.54 -19.08
C LEU A 359 24.72 -19.80 -19.94
N ALA A 360 23.62 -20.29 -19.35
CA ALA A 360 22.37 -20.52 -20.08
C ALA A 360 21.89 -19.24 -20.79
N ARG A 361 21.89 -18.11 -20.08
CA ARG A 361 21.54 -16.80 -20.64
C ARG A 361 22.46 -16.37 -21.79
N PHE A 362 23.73 -16.74 -21.75
CA PHE A 362 24.69 -16.43 -22.81
C PHE A 362 24.50 -17.35 -24.03
N THR A 363 24.20 -18.62 -23.81
CA THR A 363 23.81 -19.58 -24.87
C THR A 363 22.56 -19.13 -25.61
N ASP A 364 21.56 -18.59 -24.90
CA ASP A 364 20.33 -18.03 -25.50
C ASP A 364 20.62 -16.86 -26.45
N LEU A 365 21.72 -16.13 -26.25
CA LEU A 365 22.17 -15.05 -27.14
C LEU A 365 23.00 -15.55 -28.34
N GLY A 366 23.18 -16.86 -28.50
CA GLY A 366 23.99 -17.48 -29.54
C GLY A 366 25.48 -17.65 -29.19
N GLY A 367 25.86 -17.40 -27.92
CA GLY A 367 27.22 -17.62 -27.43
C GLY A 367 27.56 -19.10 -27.22
N LEU A 368 28.84 -19.45 -27.37
CA LEU A 368 29.33 -20.79 -27.03
C LEU A 368 29.75 -20.81 -25.55
N THR A 369 29.53 -21.92 -24.85
CA THR A 369 29.91 -22.07 -23.45
C THR A 369 30.68 -23.38 -23.20
N LYS A 370 31.56 -23.37 -22.21
CA LYS A 370 32.33 -24.55 -21.74
C LYS A 370 32.26 -24.70 -20.23
N ASP A 371 32.82 -25.79 -19.70
CA ASP A 371 32.68 -26.14 -18.28
C ASP A 371 33.89 -25.77 -17.40
N SER A 372 34.99 -25.30 -17.98
CA SER A 372 36.18 -24.86 -17.25
C SER A 372 36.98 -23.76 -17.97
N PRO A 373 37.86 -23.02 -17.25
CA PRO A 373 38.82 -22.10 -17.85
C PRO A 373 39.73 -22.76 -18.89
N GLU A 374 40.20 -23.97 -18.62
CA GLU A 374 40.98 -24.80 -19.55
C GLU A 374 40.25 -25.00 -20.88
N GLU A 375 38.99 -25.45 -20.85
CA GLU A 375 38.23 -25.73 -22.07
C GLU A 375 37.93 -24.49 -22.90
N VAL A 376 37.65 -23.34 -22.26
CA VAL A 376 37.47 -22.05 -22.95
C VAL A 376 38.74 -21.59 -23.64
N SER A 377 39.90 -21.91 -23.04
CA SER A 377 41.20 -21.39 -23.48
C SER A 377 41.86 -22.25 -24.57
N LYS A 378 41.23 -23.36 -24.95
CA LYS A 378 41.72 -24.22 -26.03
C LYS A 378 41.36 -23.63 -27.39
N ASP A 379 42.34 -23.52 -28.29
CA ASP A 379 42.17 -23.07 -29.68
C ASP A 379 41.58 -21.64 -29.84
N VAL A 380 41.77 -20.77 -28.83
CA VAL A 380 41.42 -19.34 -28.91
C VAL A 380 42.64 -18.47 -29.19
N GLU A 381 42.44 -17.42 -29.99
CA GLU A 381 43.49 -16.44 -30.30
C GLU A 381 43.67 -15.42 -29.16
N ILE A 382 42.56 -15.06 -28.52
CA ILE A 382 42.49 -14.08 -27.43
C ILE A 382 41.66 -14.63 -26.29
N LEU A 383 42.17 -14.52 -25.06
CA LEU A 383 41.45 -14.81 -23.82
C LEU A 383 41.17 -13.52 -23.05
N VAL A 384 39.91 -13.18 -22.84
CA VAL A 384 39.48 -12.03 -22.01
C VAL A 384 39.11 -12.53 -20.62
N ILE A 385 39.68 -11.91 -19.59
CA ILE A 385 39.43 -12.25 -18.18
C ILE A 385 38.80 -11.05 -17.46
N MET A 386 37.53 -11.22 -17.05
CA MET A 386 36.74 -10.21 -16.35
C MET A 386 36.13 -10.79 -15.06
N VAL A 387 36.98 -10.99 -14.06
CA VAL A 387 36.65 -11.55 -12.74
C VAL A 387 36.79 -10.49 -11.64
N ALA A 388 36.40 -10.81 -10.40
CA ALA A 388 36.27 -9.81 -9.34
C ALA A 388 37.62 -9.35 -8.75
N ASN A 389 38.61 -10.25 -8.63
CA ASN A 389 39.87 -9.99 -7.93
C ASN A 389 41.07 -10.79 -8.47
N GLU A 390 42.26 -10.49 -7.94
CA GLU A 390 43.54 -11.10 -8.32
C GLU A 390 43.60 -12.62 -8.06
N VAL A 391 43.03 -13.10 -6.95
CA VAL A 391 42.97 -14.54 -6.61
C VAL A 391 42.15 -15.31 -7.65
N GLN A 392 41.03 -14.74 -8.10
CA GLN A 392 40.22 -15.33 -9.16
C GLN A 392 40.95 -15.30 -10.50
N ALA A 393 41.64 -14.20 -10.83
CA ALA A 393 42.41 -14.10 -12.07
C ALA A 393 43.55 -15.13 -12.08
N GLU A 394 44.24 -15.30 -10.95
CA GLU A 394 45.26 -16.33 -10.78
C GLU A 394 44.69 -17.74 -10.88
N ASN A 395 43.54 -18.03 -10.24
CA ASN A 395 42.88 -19.33 -10.35
C ASN A 395 42.40 -19.64 -11.77
N VAL A 396 41.92 -18.64 -12.52
CA VAL A 396 41.54 -18.81 -13.94
C VAL A 396 42.74 -19.23 -14.78
N LEU A 397 43.93 -18.70 -14.49
CA LEU A 397 45.14 -18.96 -15.26
C LEU A 397 45.87 -20.23 -14.81
N TYR A 398 46.05 -20.41 -13.49
CA TYR A 398 46.93 -21.41 -12.87
C TYR A 398 46.24 -22.33 -11.86
N GLY A 399 44.93 -22.17 -11.63
CA GLY A 399 44.18 -23.05 -10.73
C GLY A 399 43.96 -24.45 -11.29
N ASN A 400 43.17 -25.27 -10.59
CA ASN A 400 42.74 -26.58 -11.09
C ASN A 400 41.90 -26.38 -12.37
N ALA A 401 42.33 -26.99 -13.49
CA ALA A 401 41.80 -26.71 -14.83
C ALA A 401 41.96 -25.23 -15.27
N GLY A 402 43.10 -24.62 -14.94
CA GLY A 402 43.48 -23.28 -15.37
C GLY A 402 43.80 -23.19 -16.87
N ALA A 403 43.67 -22.00 -17.43
CA ALA A 403 43.85 -21.71 -18.85
C ALA A 403 45.27 -22.00 -19.36
N VAL A 404 46.30 -21.65 -18.57
CA VAL A 404 47.69 -21.60 -19.05
C VAL A 404 48.19 -22.96 -19.51
N SER A 405 47.75 -24.08 -18.95
CA SER A 405 48.24 -25.42 -19.31
C SER A 405 47.93 -25.84 -20.75
N VAL A 406 46.88 -25.28 -21.37
CA VAL A 406 46.40 -25.69 -22.71
C VAL A 406 46.49 -24.58 -23.77
N MET A 407 46.86 -23.37 -23.36
CA MET A 407 47.04 -22.25 -24.29
C MET A 407 48.14 -22.54 -25.32
N ALA A 408 47.83 -22.27 -26.58
CA ALA A 408 48.77 -22.36 -27.68
C ALA A 408 49.85 -21.28 -27.58
N ALA A 409 51.00 -21.54 -28.20
CA ALA A 409 52.04 -20.54 -28.29
C ALA A 409 51.55 -19.33 -29.09
N GLY A 410 51.80 -18.12 -28.59
CA GLY A 410 51.40 -16.87 -29.24
C GLY A 410 50.02 -16.31 -28.85
N THR A 411 49.19 -17.05 -28.09
CA THR A 411 47.87 -16.58 -27.60
C THR A 411 48.02 -15.31 -26.75
N SER A 412 47.06 -14.38 -26.88
CA SER A 412 47.04 -13.14 -26.11
C SER A 412 45.99 -13.15 -24.99
N ILE A 413 46.33 -12.65 -23.81
CA ILE A 413 45.43 -12.51 -22.66
C ILE A 413 45.11 -11.03 -22.48
N ILE A 414 43.83 -10.68 -22.41
CA ILE A 414 43.34 -9.36 -22.01
C ILE A 414 42.82 -9.49 -20.58
N LEU A 415 43.56 -8.93 -19.62
CA LEU A 415 43.13 -8.85 -18.22
C LEU A 415 42.36 -7.54 -18.00
N SER A 416 41.03 -7.62 -17.97
CA SER A 416 40.15 -6.45 -17.75
C SER A 416 39.70 -6.27 -16.31
N SER A 417 40.05 -7.22 -15.45
CA SER A 417 39.73 -7.23 -14.03
C SER A 417 40.46 -6.10 -13.31
N THR A 418 39.85 -5.52 -12.29
CA THR A 418 40.54 -4.50 -11.47
C THR A 418 41.41 -5.21 -10.43
N VAL A 419 42.72 -5.11 -10.61
CA VAL A 419 43.76 -5.79 -9.81
C VAL A 419 44.88 -4.81 -9.45
N SER A 420 45.79 -5.21 -8.55
CA SER A 420 46.93 -4.39 -8.18
C SER A 420 47.98 -4.31 -9.30
N PRO A 421 48.61 -3.16 -9.55
CA PRO A 421 49.74 -3.04 -10.49
C PRO A 421 50.84 -4.08 -10.21
N GLY A 422 51.15 -4.31 -8.93
CA GLY A 422 52.14 -5.31 -8.51
C GLY A 422 51.77 -6.74 -8.89
N PHE A 423 50.48 -7.11 -8.88
CA PHE A 423 50.02 -8.42 -9.35
C PHE A 423 50.24 -8.59 -10.86
N VAL A 424 49.90 -7.58 -11.67
CA VAL A 424 50.04 -7.66 -13.12
C VAL A 424 51.51 -7.79 -13.54
N ILE A 425 52.42 -7.07 -12.88
CA ILE A 425 53.87 -7.17 -13.13
C ILE A 425 54.36 -8.61 -12.87
N LYS A 426 54.01 -9.20 -11.72
CA LYS A 426 54.37 -10.59 -11.39
C LYS A 426 53.73 -11.61 -12.33
N LEU A 427 52.49 -11.35 -12.75
CA LEU A 427 51.80 -12.22 -13.70
C LEU A 427 52.49 -12.23 -15.06
N LYS A 428 52.92 -11.06 -15.55
CA LYS A 428 53.72 -10.95 -16.77
C LYS A 428 55.00 -11.78 -16.67
N GLU A 429 55.78 -11.61 -15.61
CA GLU A 429 57.02 -12.36 -15.38
C GLU A 429 56.77 -13.88 -15.36
N ARG A 430 55.67 -14.32 -14.73
CA ARG A 430 55.28 -15.73 -14.67
C ARG A 430 54.87 -16.29 -16.04
N LEU A 431 54.15 -15.52 -16.85
CA LEU A 431 53.79 -15.93 -18.22
C LEU A 431 55.01 -15.98 -19.15
N GLU A 432 55.97 -15.05 -18.98
CA GLU A 432 57.25 -15.09 -19.71
C GLU A 432 58.05 -16.36 -19.35
N ALA A 433 58.00 -16.80 -18.09
CA ALA A 433 58.64 -18.03 -17.62
C ALA A 433 58.03 -19.32 -18.20
N GLU A 434 56.83 -19.27 -18.80
CA GLU A 434 56.24 -20.42 -19.53
C GLU A 434 56.95 -20.73 -20.85
N CYS A 435 57.79 -19.81 -21.35
CA CYS A 435 58.53 -19.94 -22.62
C CYS A 435 57.66 -20.30 -23.85
N ARG A 436 56.39 -19.86 -23.86
CA ARG A 436 55.40 -20.12 -24.93
C ARG A 436 54.94 -18.88 -25.70
N ASP A 437 55.58 -17.73 -25.52
CA ASP A 437 55.19 -16.47 -26.17
C ASP A 437 53.71 -16.09 -25.91
N ILE A 438 53.22 -16.40 -24.70
CA ILE A 438 51.88 -15.98 -24.25
C ILE A 438 51.96 -14.49 -23.93
N LYS A 439 51.14 -13.69 -24.62
CA LYS A 439 51.16 -12.23 -24.52
C LYS A 439 50.15 -11.75 -23.49
N LEU A 440 50.50 -10.76 -22.69
CA LEU A 440 49.59 -10.15 -21.70
C LEU A 440 49.32 -8.69 -22.05
N VAL A 441 48.04 -8.32 -22.02
CA VAL A 441 47.54 -6.96 -22.08
C VAL A 441 46.77 -6.67 -20.80
N ASP A 442 47.27 -5.72 -20.02
CA ASP A 442 46.62 -5.15 -18.85
C ASP A 442 45.61 -4.10 -19.33
N ALA A 443 44.31 -4.41 -19.29
CA ALA A 443 43.26 -3.61 -19.93
C ALA A 443 42.03 -3.35 -19.03
N PRO A 444 42.19 -2.78 -17.82
CA PRO A 444 41.06 -2.44 -16.97
C PRO A 444 40.09 -1.45 -17.65
N VAL A 445 38.81 -1.61 -17.33
CA VAL A 445 37.72 -0.86 -17.98
C VAL A 445 36.97 0.06 -17.02
N SER A 446 36.34 1.12 -17.54
CA SER A 446 35.47 2.06 -16.83
C SER A 446 34.24 2.42 -17.66
N GLY A 447 33.10 2.67 -17.01
CA GLY A 447 31.84 3.08 -17.66
C GLY A 447 30.57 2.36 -17.19
N GLY A 448 30.71 1.30 -16.38
CA GLY A 448 29.58 0.55 -15.82
C GLY A 448 28.89 -0.40 -16.81
N VAL A 449 27.87 -1.11 -16.33
CA VAL A 449 27.21 -2.23 -17.04
C VAL A 449 26.58 -1.80 -18.36
N LYS A 450 25.96 -0.61 -18.39
CA LYS A 450 25.32 -0.08 -19.59
C LYS A 450 26.32 0.13 -20.72
N ARG A 451 27.42 0.84 -20.45
CA ARG A 451 28.49 1.07 -21.45
C ARG A 451 29.18 -0.23 -21.86
N ALA A 452 29.25 -1.22 -20.98
CA ALA A 452 29.76 -2.56 -21.31
C ALA A 452 28.87 -3.28 -22.35
N ALA A 453 27.54 -3.23 -22.19
CA ALA A 453 26.60 -3.84 -23.12
C ALA A 453 26.51 -3.09 -24.47
N GLU A 454 26.76 -1.78 -24.45
CA GLU A 454 26.75 -0.89 -25.61
C GLU A 454 28.09 -0.85 -26.36
N GLY A 455 29.16 -1.41 -25.80
CA GLY A 455 30.50 -1.36 -26.40
C GLY A 455 31.15 0.02 -26.35
N THR A 456 30.70 0.87 -25.41
CA THR A 456 31.12 2.28 -25.30
C THR A 456 32.00 2.52 -24.08
N LEU A 457 32.75 1.52 -23.61
CA LEU A 457 33.58 1.66 -22.41
C LEU A 457 34.75 2.64 -22.62
N THR A 458 35.28 3.15 -21.51
CA THR A 458 36.62 3.72 -21.46
C THR A 458 37.58 2.59 -21.06
N ILE A 459 38.46 2.19 -21.96
CA ILE A 459 39.44 1.12 -21.73
C ILE A 459 40.83 1.73 -21.61
N ILE A 460 41.55 1.33 -20.56
CA ILE A 460 42.93 1.76 -20.30
C ILE A 460 43.79 0.52 -20.50
N ALA A 461 44.68 0.53 -21.49
CA ALA A 461 45.46 -0.63 -21.88
C ALA A 461 46.98 -0.39 -21.71
N SER A 462 47.73 -1.43 -21.36
CA SER A 462 49.20 -1.43 -21.35
C SER A 462 49.72 -2.84 -21.61
N GLY A 463 50.88 -2.94 -22.28
CA GLY A 463 51.43 -4.22 -22.76
C GLY A 463 52.61 -3.98 -23.68
N THR A 464 53.12 -5.04 -24.33
CA THR A 464 54.04 -4.88 -25.46
C THR A 464 53.27 -4.41 -26.69
N ASP A 465 53.95 -3.74 -27.62
CA ASP A 465 53.33 -3.26 -28.86
C ASP A 465 52.73 -4.44 -29.66
N GLU A 466 53.40 -5.60 -29.68
CA GLU A 466 52.91 -6.81 -30.33
C GLU A 466 51.62 -7.33 -29.68
N ALA A 467 51.54 -7.33 -28.34
CA ALA A 467 50.36 -7.77 -27.61
C ALA A 467 49.16 -6.85 -27.86
N LEU A 468 49.40 -5.53 -27.85
CA LEU A 468 48.39 -4.51 -28.13
C LEU A 468 47.90 -4.61 -29.59
N GLN A 469 48.80 -4.82 -30.56
CA GLN A 469 48.42 -5.05 -31.96
C GLN A 469 47.61 -6.35 -32.13
N CYS A 470 47.96 -7.44 -31.43
CA CYS A 470 47.20 -8.68 -31.49
C CYS A 470 45.77 -8.55 -30.93
N THR A 471 45.56 -7.67 -29.95
CA THR A 471 44.27 -7.52 -29.24
C THR A 471 43.43 -6.31 -29.67
N GLY A 472 43.98 -5.42 -30.51
CA GLY A 472 43.38 -4.12 -30.83
C GLY A 472 41.94 -4.17 -31.35
N SER A 473 41.59 -5.19 -32.13
CA SER A 473 40.23 -5.37 -32.67
C SER A 473 39.20 -5.63 -31.58
N VAL A 474 39.55 -6.41 -30.55
CA VAL A 474 38.70 -6.70 -29.39
C VAL A 474 38.59 -5.48 -28.49
N LEU A 475 39.72 -4.81 -28.20
CA LEU A 475 39.73 -3.60 -27.38
C LEU A 475 38.88 -2.49 -28.02
N SER A 476 39.05 -2.25 -29.32
CA SER A 476 38.29 -1.25 -30.06
C SER A 476 36.80 -1.59 -30.14
N ALA A 477 36.42 -2.86 -30.26
CA ALA A 477 35.03 -3.28 -30.29
C ALA A 477 34.30 -3.06 -28.94
N LEU A 478 35.05 -2.96 -27.84
CA LEU A 478 34.49 -2.80 -26.49
C LEU A 478 34.52 -1.35 -26.00
N SER A 479 35.19 -0.45 -26.71
CA SER A 479 35.49 0.91 -26.24
C SER A 479 34.97 2.01 -27.15
N GLU A 480 34.48 3.09 -26.55
CA GLU A 480 34.36 4.39 -27.22
C GLU A 480 35.66 5.21 -27.05
N LYS A 481 36.35 5.01 -25.92
CA LYS A 481 37.62 5.67 -25.60
C LYS A 481 38.65 4.60 -25.23
N LEU A 482 39.71 4.49 -26.02
CA LEU A 482 40.81 3.57 -25.77
C LEU A 482 42.10 4.36 -25.53
N TYR A 483 42.79 4.05 -24.44
CA TYR A 483 44.04 4.69 -24.07
C TYR A 483 45.14 3.65 -23.93
N VAL A 484 46.31 3.89 -24.52
CA VAL A 484 47.51 3.05 -24.32
C VAL A 484 48.52 3.76 -23.42
N ILE A 485 48.83 3.13 -22.30
CA ILE A 485 49.73 3.66 -21.27
C ILE A 485 51.11 3.02 -21.41
N LYS A 486 52.14 3.86 -21.58
CA LYS A 486 53.54 3.44 -21.58
C LYS A 486 53.98 3.07 -20.17
N GLY A 487 54.95 2.16 -20.08
CA GLY A 487 55.43 1.61 -18.80
C GLY A 487 55.28 0.08 -18.71
N GLY A 488 54.59 -0.54 -19.68
CA GLY A 488 54.34 -1.98 -19.70
C GLY A 488 53.17 -2.38 -18.79
N CYS A 489 52.96 -3.69 -18.66
CA CYS A 489 51.93 -4.27 -17.80
C CYS A 489 52.03 -3.74 -16.36
N GLY A 490 50.89 -3.29 -15.80
CA GLY A 490 50.82 -2.63 -14.50
C GLY A 490 50.54 -1.13 -14.62
N ALA A 491 50.96 -0.47 -15.71
CA ALA A 491 50.75 0.96 -15.91
C ALA A 491 49.27 1.31 -16.08
N ALA A 492 48.51 0.50 -16.83
CA ALA A 492 47.06 0.68 -16.96
C ALA A 492 46.32 0.41 -15.64
N SER A 493 46.72 -0.64 -14.92
CA SER A 493 46.21 -0.92 -13.57
C SER A 493 46.51 0.22 -12.58
N SER A 494 47.65 0.92 -12.70
CA SER A 494 47.95 2.12 -11.89
C SER A 494 46.97 3.26 -12.15
N VAL A 495 46.66 3.55 -13.42
CA VAL A 495 45.65 4.57 -13.76
C VAL A 495 44.26 4.13 -13.27
N LYS A 496 43.92 2.84 -13.43
CA LYS A 496 42.64 2.32 -12.91
C LYS A 496 42.54 2.45 -11.40
N MET A 497 43.61 2.17 -10.67
CA MET A 497 43.67 2.35 -9.21
C MET A 497 43.36 3.80 -8.83
N VAL A 498 43.95 4.78 -9.51
CA VAL A 498 43.66 6.21 -9.28
C VAL A 498 42.19 6.54 -9.58
N ASN A 499 41.65 6.02 -10.68
CA ASN A 499 40.22 6.18 -10.99
C ASN A 499 39.32 5.55 -9.90
N GLN A 500 39.68 4.37 -9.37
CA GLN A 500 38.90 3.70 -8.33
C GLN A 500 39.02 4.37 -6.96
N LEU A 501 40.14 5.03 -6.66
CA LEU A 501 40.25 5.92 -5.50
C LEU A 501 39.14 6.97 -5.56
N LEU A 502 39.08 7.72 -6.66
CA LEU A 502 38.08 8.77 -6.84
C LEU A 502 36.66 8.20 -6.83
N ALA A 503 36.42 7.14 -7.58
CA ALA A 503 35.12 6.49 -7.64
C ALA A 503 34.63 6.06 -6.24
N GLY A 504 35.46 5.39 -5.45
CA GLY A 504 35.10 4.94 -4.11
C GLY A 504 34.83 6.10 -3.15
N VAL A 505 35.68 7.12 -3.17
CA VAL A 505 35.47 8.34 -2.39
C VAL A 505 34.20 9.08 -2.81
N HIS A 506 33.91 9.15 -4.10
CA HIS A 506 32.71 9.80 -4.63
C HIS A 506 31.42 9.07 -4.22
N ILE A 507 31.41 7.73 -4.16
CA ILE A 507 30.27 6.96 -3.65
C ILE A 507 30.10 7.18 -2.14
N ALA A 508 31.20 7.08 -1.37
CA ALA A 508 31.15 7.25 0.08
C ALA A 508 30.77 8.68 0.50
N SER A 509 31.25 9.70 -0.23
CA SER A 509 30.86 11.09 -0.01
C SER A 509 29.42 11.38 -0.44
N ALA A 510 28.92 10.74 -1.51
CA ALA A 510 27.50 10.80 -1.85
C ALA A 510 26.63 10.24 -0.71
N ALA A 511 27.01 9.11 -0.12
CA ALA A 511 26.33 8.55 1.04
C ALA A 511 26.35 9.48 2.26
N GLU A 512 27.51 10.06 2.60
CA GLU A 512 27.66 11.03 3.70
C GLU A 512 26.79 12.28 3.45
N ALA A 513 26.83 12.84 2.23
CA ALA A 513 26.06 14.01 1.81
C ALA A 513 24.55 13.78 1.91
N MET A 514 24.06 12.65 1.41
CA MET A 514 22.63 12.33 1.40
C MET A 514 22.11 12.02 2.82
N ALA A 515 22.91 11.33 3.64
CA ALA A 515 22.57 11.08 5.04
C ALA A 515 22.56 12.38 5.87
N PHE A 516 23.52 13.29 5.63
CA PHE A 516 23.52 14.61 6.24
C PHE A 516 22.32 15.45 5.79
N GLY A 517 21.99 15.42 4.49
CA GLY A 517 20.79 16.07 3.96
C GLY A 517 19.51 15.58 4.63
N ALA A 518 19.37 14.26 4.81
CA ALA A 518 18.25 13.67 5.55
C ALA A 518 18.22 14.15 7.02
N ARG A 519 19.39 14.21 7.70
CA ARG A 519 19.49 14.72 9.07
C ARG A 519 19.06 16.19 9.19
N LEU A 520 19.34 16.99 8.16
CA LEU A 520 18.96 18.40 8.06
C LEU A 520 17.47 18.61 7.72
N ASN A 521 16.68 17.53 7.67
CA ASN A 521 15.27 17.50 7.27
C ASN A 521 15.03 17.95 5.82
N LEU A 522 16.01 17.76 4.92
CA LEU A 522 15.83 18.02 3.49
C LEU A 522 15.14 16.82 2.82
N ARG A 523 14.27 17.11 1.85
CA ARG A 523 13.77 16.06 0.95
C ARG A 523 14.90 15.56 0.06
N THR A 524 15.35 14.34 0.33
CA THR A 524 16.54 13.74 -0.30
C THR A 524 16.44 13.67 -1.82
N ARG A 525 15.26 13.38 -2.39
CA ARG A 525 15.09 13.39 -3.85
C ARG A 525 15.24 14.79 -4.46
N ARG A 526 14.68 15.81 -3.82
CA ARG A 526 14.82 17.21 -4.27
C ARG A 526 16.25 17.72 -4.13
N LEU A 527 16.92 17.32 -3.05
CA LEU A 527 18.35 17.56 -2.83
C LEU A 527 19.19 16.95 -3.97
N PHE A 528 18.91 15.70 -4.35
CA PHE A 528 19.59 15.04 -5.46
C PHE A 528 19.42 15.81 -6.78
N GLU A 529 18.18 16.17 -7.15
CA GLU A 529 17.88 16.95 -8.37
C GLU A 529 18.68 18.26 -8.42
N ILE A 530 18.76 18.98 -7.30
CA ILE A 530 19.49 20.26 -7.25
C ILE A 530 21.00 20.03 -7.39
N ILE A 531 21.56 19.04 -6.69
CA ILE A 531 23.01 18.75 -6.73
C ILE A 531 23.44 18.27 -8.12
N GLN A 532 22.57 17.62 -8.90
CA GLN A 532 22.86 17.27 -10.30
C GLN A 532 23.28 18.48 -11.14
N HIS A 533 22.89 19.70 -10.76
CA HIS A 533 23.25 20.94 -11.46
C HIS A 533 24.39 21.72 -10.78
N ALA A 534 24.76 21.37 -9.55
CA ALA A 534 25.72 22.10 -8.71
C ALA A 534 27.17 21.57 -8.79
N ARG A 535 28.15 22.33 -8.30
CA ARG A 535 29.58 21.99 -8.42
C ARG A 535 29.99 20.72 -7.68
N GLY A 536 29.29 20.32 -6.62
CA GLY A 536 29.54 19.07 -5.88
C GLY A 536 29.16 17.78 -6.63
N TYR A 537 28.69 17.86 -7.88
CA TYR A 537 28.33 16.67 -8.66
C TYR A 537 29.54 15.83 -9.08
N SER A 538 29.40 14.52 -8.94
CA SER A 538 30.28 13.51 -9.53
C SER A 538 29.50 12.48 -10.34
N TRP A 539 30.18 11.78 -11.25
CA TRP A 539 29.54 10.70 -12.01
C TRP A 539 28.94 9.63 -11.10
N MET A 540 29.65 9.29 -10.01
CA MET A 540 29.16 8.34 -9.00
C MET A 540 27.97 8.86 -8.19
N PHE A 541 27.90 10.16 -7.89
CA PHE A 541 26.72 10.75 -7.24
C PHE A 541 25.48 10.56 -8.12
N GLY A 542 25.59 10.93 -9.41
CA GLY A 542 24.51 10.76 -10.38
C GLY A 542 24.08 9.30 -10.59
N ASN A 543 25.01 8.36 -10.44
CA ASN A 543 24.73 6.95 -10.67
C ASN A 543 24.25 6.18 -9.42
N ARG A 544 24.78 6.47 -8.22
CA ARG A 544 24.50 5.69 -7.00
C ARG A 544 23.43 6.28 -6.09
N VAL A 545 23.25 7.60 -6.05
CA VAL A 545 22.21 8.21 -5.21
C VAL A 545 20.81 7.73 -5.58
N PRO A 546 20.44 7.52 -6.86
CA PRO A 546 19.14 6.92 -7.20
C PRO A 546 18.87 5.59 -6.47
N HIS A 547 19.88 4.72 -6.34
CA HIS A 547 19.74 3.44 -5.62
C HIS A 547 19.47 3.66 -4.12
N MET A 548 20.14 4.64 -3.51
CA MET A 548 19.93 5.04 -2.11
C MET A 548 18.50 5.58 -1.89
N LEU A 549 18.04 6.46 -2.79
CA LEU A 549 16.71 7.07 -2.75
C LEU A 549 15.59 6.04 -2.94
N ASP A 550 15.82 5.08 -3.84
CA ASP A 550 14.87 4.03 -4.17
C ASP A 550 14.91 2.85 -3.19
N ASN A 551 15.90 2.81 -2.28
CA ASN A 551 16.14 1.69 -1.34
C ASN A 551 16.26 0.34 -2.08
N ASP A 552 16.80 0.36 -3.31
CA ASP A 552 17.05 -0.81 -4.16
C ASP A 552 18.56 -1.06 -4.25
N TYR A 553 19.00 -2.12 -3.58
CA TYR A 553 20.41 -2.51 -3.51
C TYR A 553 20.70 -3.78 -4.32
N THR A 554 19.93 -4.02 -5.38
CA THR A 554 20.25 -5.04 -6.38
C THR A 554 21.67 -4.77 -6.91
N PRO A 555 22.64 -5.69 -6.74
CA PRO A 555 24.04 -5.38 -6.95
C PRO A 555 24.38 -5.25 -8.44
N TYR A 556 24.63 -4.03 -8.90
CA TYR A 556 25.34 -3.79 -10.17
C TYR A 556 26.86 -3.79 -9.95
N SER A 557 27.27 -3.31 -8.78
CA SER A 557 28.62 -3.40 -8.22
C SER A 557 28.47 -3.55 -6.71
N ALA A 558 29.06 -4.59 -6.12
CA ALA A 558 28.83 -4.90 -4.71
C ALA A 558 29.70 -4.05 -3.77
N VAL A 559 29.26 -3.82 -2.52
CA VAL A 559 30.06 -3.17 -1.46
C VAL A 559 31.46 -3.79 -1.36
N ASP A 560 31.57 -5.12 -1.42
CA ASP A 560 32.86 -5.82 -1.36
C ASP A 560 33.77 -5.54 -2.57
N ILE A 561 33.24 -5.05 -3.70
CA ILE A 561 34.06 -4.59 -4.83
C ILE A 561 34.86 -3.36 -4.41
N PHE A 562 34.25 -2.41 -3.71
CA PHE A 562 34.94 -1.21 -3.23
C PHE A 562 35.78 -1.46 -1.98
N VAL A 563 35.44 -2.45 -1.15
CA VAL A 563 36.38 -2.97 -0.13
C VAL A 563 37.68 -3.44 -0.79
N LYS A 564 37.57 -4.23 -1.87
CA LYS A 564 38.73 -4.70 -2.61
C LYS A 564 39.46 -3.57 -3.34
N ASP A 565 38.76 -2.72 -4.10
CA ASP A 565 39.38 -1.66 -4.91
C ASP A 565 40.09 -0.61 -4.05
N LEU A 566 39.46 -0.13 -2.96
CA LEU A 566 40.13 0.78 -2.03
C LEU A 566 41.17 0.06 -1.16
N GLY A 567 41.04 -1.26 -1.00
CA GLY A 567 42.10 -2.13 -0.46
C GLY A 567 43.35 -2.13 -1.33
N ILE A 568 43.22 -2.20 -2.66
CA ILE A 568 44.33 -2.06 -3.61
C ILE A 568 45.00 -0.68 -3.45
N VAL A 569 44.20 0.39 -3.41
CA VAL A 569 44.70 1.76 -3.17
C VAL A 569 45.49 1.84 -1.86
N SER A 570 44.95 1.27 -0.79
CA SER A 570 45.60 1.26 0.54
C SER A 570 46.92 0.48 0.53
N HIS A 571 46.96 -0.66 -0.17
CA HIS A 571 48.16 -1.48 -0.29
C HIS A 571 49.27 -0.78 -1.10
N GLU A 572 48.93 -0.28 -2.28
CA GLU A 572 49.90 0.37 -3.17
C GLU A 572 50.38 1.71 -2.62
N SER A 573 49.51 2.47 -1.96
CA SER A 573 49.93 3.71 -1.28
C SER A 573 50.88 3.44 -0.12
N SER A 574 50.65 2.38 0.65
CA SER A 574 51.58 1.91 1.68
C SER A 574 52.94 1.51 1.08
N ASN A 575 52.95 0.76 -0.03
CA ASN A 575 54.18 0.36 -0.72
C ASN A 575 54.95 1.58 -1.27
N ALA A 576 54.24 2.55 -1.85
CA ALA A 576 54.80 3.80 -2.37
C ALA A 576 55.17 4.81 -1.27
N ARG A 577 54.76 4.55 -0.03
CA ARG A 577 54.89 5.41 1.17
C ARG A 577 54.26 6.79 0.98
N ILE A 578 53.05 6.81 0.42
CA ILE A 578 52.29 8.03 0.16
C ILE A 578 51.02 8.05 1.05
N PRO A 579 50.80 9.09 1.88
CA PRO A 579 49.67 9.10 2.81
C PRO A 579 48.37 9.52 2.11
N LEU A 580 47.36 8.66 2.08
CA LEU A 580 46.05 8.97 1.50
C LEU A 580 44.97 8.90 2.59
N HIS A 581 44.50 10.05 3.04
CA HIS A 581 43.63 10.15 4.22
C HIS A 581 42.15 9.99 3.86
N VAL A 582 41.67 10.70 2.84
CA VAL A 582 40.24 10.65 2.43
C VAL A 582 39.91 9.25 1.89
N SER A 583 40.77 8.70 1.03
CA SER A 583 40.56 7.35 0.49
C SER A 583 40.56 6.27 1.58
N SER A 584 41.38 6.44 2.62
CA SER A 584 41.42 5.51 3.76
C SER A 584 40.13 5.55 4.57
N ILE A 585 39.57 6.73 4.83
CA ILE A 585 38.28 6.86 5.52
C ILE A 585 37.16 6.27 4.66
N ALA A 586 37.15 6.52 3.34
CA ALA A 586 36.19 5.90 2.44
C ALA A 586 36.26 4.37 2.51
N HIS A 587 37.48 3.80 2.53
CA HIS A 587 37.69 2.36 2.68
C HIS A 587 37.09 1.82 4.00
N GLN A 588 37.28 2.52 5.11
CA GLN A 588 36.71 2.12 6.41
C GLN A 588 35.17 2.13 6.42
N LEU A 589 34.52 3.03 5.67
CA LEU A 589 33.07 3.04 5.51
C LEU A 589 32.59 1.80 4.74
N PHE A 590 33.26 1.42 3.65
CA PHE A 590 32.92 0.19 2.91
C PHE A 590 33.17 -1.07 3.75
N LEU A 591 34.28 -1.13 4.51
CA LEU A 591 34.56 -2.23 5.45
C LEU A 591 33.45 -2.33 6.51
N SER A 592 32.98 -1.20 7.05
CA SER A 592 31.88 -1.17 8.00
C SER A 592 30.58 -1.72 7.40
N GLY A 593 30.29 -1.36 6.14
CA GLY A 593 29.13 -1.90 5.42
C GLY A 593 29.23 -3.40 5.17
N SER A 594 30.41 -3.90 4.77
CA SER A 594 30.67 -5.33 4.61
C SER A 594 30.51 -6.10 5.92
N ALA A 595 31.12 -5.60 7.01
CA ALA A 595 31.03 -6.19 8.35
C ALA A 595 29.59 -6.20 8.92
N SER A 596 28.73 -5.28 8.45
CA SER A 596 27.30 -5.23 8.80
C SER A 596 26.44 -6.21 7.99
N GLY A 597 27.05 -7.05 7.14
CA GLY A 597 26.36 -8.05 6.33
C GLY A 597 25.88 -7.56 4.96
N TRP A 598 26.27 -6.35 4.54
CA TRP A 598 25.85 -5.78 3.25
C TRP A 598 26.90 -5.97 2.14
N GLY A 599 27.93 -6.81 2.35
CA GLY A 599 29.02 -7.00 1.38
C GLY A 599 28.56 -7.37 -0.04
N ARG A 600 27.44 -8.10 -0.15
CA ARG A 600 26.82 -8.50 -1.45
C ARG A 600 25.79 -7.51 -2.00
N PHE A 601 25.46 -6.45 -1.27
CA PHE A 601 24.52 -5.44 -1.73
C PHE A 601 25.23 -4.49 -2.70
N ASP A 602 24.47 -3.76 -3.51
CA ASP A 602 25.00 -2.65 -4.31
C ASP A 602 25.85 -1.71 -3.45
N ASP A 603 26.96 -1.21 -3.98
CA ASP A 603 27.92 -0.38 -3.25
C ASP A 603 27.32 0.96 -2.76
N ALA A 604 26.18 1.40 -3.32
CA ALA A 604 25.36 2.47 -2.75
C ALA A 604 24.89 2.18 -1.31
N ALA A 605 24.84 0.90 -0.90
CA ALA A 605 24.49 0.46 0.45
C ALA A 605 25.48 0.95 1.52
N VAL A 606 26.62 1.54 1.15
CA VAL A 606 27.47 2.25 2.11
C VAL A 606 26.71 3.36 2.85
N VAL A 607 25.63 3.91 2.26
CA VAL A 607 24.72 4.84 2.96
C VAL A 607 24.08 4.24 4.21
N LYS A 608 23.86 2.92 4.24
CA LYS A 608 23.27 2.22 5.39
C LYS A 608 24.16 2.29 6.64
N VAL A 609 25.46 2.52 6.47
CA VAL A 609 26.37 2.77 7.61
C VAL A 609 25.90 3.99 8.38
N TYR A 610 25.58 5.10 7.68
CA TYR A 610 25.03 6.30 8.30
C TYR A 610 23.62 6.09 8.84
N GLU A 611 22.75 5.43 8.08
CA GLU A 611 21.37 5.14 8.53
C GLU A 611 21.37 4.31 9.82
N THR A 612 22.30 3.38 9.96
CA THR A 612 22.43 2.52 11.15
C THR A 612 23.06 3.26 12.32
N LEU A 613 24.10 4.07 12.07
CA LEU A 613 24.79 4.83 13.10
C LEU A 613 23.93 5.94 13.71
N THR A 614 23.02 6.51 12.93
CA THR A 614 22.33 7.77 13.30
C THR A 614 20.81 7.68 13.31
N GLY A 615 20.25 6.60 12.75
CA GLY A 615 18.79 6.40 12.64
C GLY A 615 18.13 7.19 11.50
N VAL A 616 18.88 7.98 10.72
CA VAL A 616 18.31 8.67 9.55
C VAL A 616 17.94 7.70 8.44
N LYS A 617 16.99 8.11 7.60
CA LYS A 617 16.64 7.39 6.37
C LYS A 617 16.83 8.30 5.18
N VAL A 618 17.63 7.83 4.22
CA VAL A 618 17.90 8.57 2.98
C VAL A 618 16.83 8.32 1.93
N GLU A 619 16.09 7.22 2.07
CA GLU A 619 15.03 6.85 1.14
C GLU A 619 14.11 8.04 0.86
N GLY A 620 13.86 8.30 -0.43
CA GLY A 620 12.98 9.38 -0.85
C GLY A 620 11.50 9.02 -0.73
N ARG A 621 11.19 7.83 -0.20
CA ARG A 621 9.84 7.30 -0.07
C ARG A 621 9.19 7.86 1.21
N PRO A 622 7.88 8.15 1.19
CA PRO A 622 7.15 8.44 2.41
C PRO A 622 7.31 7.30 3.42
N PRO A 623 7.55 7.59 4.71
CA PRO A 623 7.71 6.54 5.71
C PRO A 623 6.40 5.76 5.92
N MET A 624 6.53 4.49 6.26
CA MET A 624 5.44 3.74 6.90
C MET A 624 5.26 4.31 8.32
N LEU A 625 4.03 4.64 8.70
CA LEU A 625 3.73 5.28 9.98
C LEU A 625 2.94 4.35 10.89
N ASN A 626 3.06 4.52 12.20
CA ASN A 626 2.14 3.92 13.15
C ASN A 626 0.80 4.67 13.10
N LYS A 627 -0.29 3.93 12.91
CA LYS A 627 -1.63 4.49 12.73
C LYS A 627 -2.11 5.26 13.96
N GLU A 628 -1.92 4.73 15.17
CA GLU A 628 -2.41 5.36 16.40
C GLU A 628 -1.62 6.63 16.71
N ASP A 629 -0.30 6.58 16.60
CA ASP A 629 0.58 7.73 16.84
C ASP A 629 0.22 8.90 15.91
N VAL A 630 0.07 8.63 14.61
CA VAL A 630 -0.29 9.67 13.65
C VAL A 630 -1.66 10.25 13.94
N LEU A 631 -2.69 9.41 14.13
CA LEU A 631 -4.04 9.90 14.38
C LEU A 631 -4.12 10.71 15.69
N SER A 632 -3.34 10.35 16.71
CA SER A 632 -3.24 11.10 17.97
C SER A 632 -2.51 12.45 17.84
N SER A 633 -1.60 12.57 16.87
CA SER A 633 -0.83 13.80 16.60
C SER A 633 -1.62 14.86 15.81
N LEU A 634 -2.70 14.45 15.15
CA LEU A 634 -3.55 15.35 14.39
C LEU A 634 -4.35 16.27 15.33
N PRO A 635 -4.72 17.49 14.90
CA PRO A 635 -5.61 18.36 15.66
C PRO A 635 -6.93 17.65 16.03
N ALA A 636 -7.58 18.07 17.10
CA ALA A 636 -8.90 17.53 17.47
C ALA A 636 -9.92 17.72 16.34
N GLU A 637 -10.81 16.74 16.13
CA GLU A 637 -11.87 16.84 15.13
C GLU A 637 -12.79 18.05 15.38
N TRP A 638 -13.40 18.57 14.30
CA TRP A 638 -14.37 19.65 14.42
C TRP A 638 -15.55 19.22 15.30
N PRO A 639 -15.94 20.01 16.32
CA PRO A 639 -16.76 19.52 17.43
C PRO A 639 -18.21 19.19 17.04
N GLU A 640 -18.82 19.96 16.15
CA GLU A 640 -20.24 19.85 15.75
C GLU A 640 -20.39 19.26 14.35
N ASP A 641 -21.52 18.61 14.01
CA ASP A 641 -21.70 18.04 12.66
C ASP A 641 -22.32 19.11 11.78
N PRO A 642 -21.55 19.78 10.90
CA PRO A 642 -22.08 20.91 10.13
C PRO A 642 -23.18 20.48 9.14
N MET A 643 -23.32 19.18 8.89
CA MET A 643 -24.40 18.66 8.07
C MET A 643 -25.76 18.70 8.78
N ASP A 644 -25.83 18.67 10.12
CA ASP A 644 -27.09 18.74 10.86
C ASP A 644 -27.79 20.12 10.70
N ASP A 645 -26.99 21.19 10.69
CA ASP A 645 -27.47 22.57 10.44
C ASP A 645 -27.89 22.79 8.98
N LEU A 646 -27.21 22.15 8.02
CA LEU A 646 -27.56 22.22 6.59
C LEU A 646 -28.83 21.44 6.27
N VAL A 647 -29.07 20.29 6.92
CA VAL A 647 -30.30 19.51 6.73
C VAL A 647 -31.52 20.26 7.27
N SER A 648 -31.37 20.98 8.38
CA SER A 648 -32.44 21.78 9.00
C SER A 648 -32.72 23.11 8.29
N SER A 649 -31.70 23.77 7.72
CA SER A 649 -31.83 25.05 7.00
C SER A 649 -32.20 24.90 5.51
N ALA A 650 -31.83 23.80 4.86
CA ALA A 650 -32.10 23.56 3.44
C ALA A 650 -33.43 22.79 3.22
N SER A 651 -34.53 23.39 3.68
CA SER A 651 -35.87 23.01 3.26
C SER A 651 -36.13 23.47 1.81
N HIS A 652 -36.18 22.48 0.91
CA HIS A 652 -36.83 22.40 -0.40
C HIS A 652 -36.35 23.15 -1.66
N ASN A 653 -35.65 24.30 -1.65
CA ASN A 653 -35.50 25.06 -2.92
C ASN A 653 -34.19 24.94 -3.73
N SER A 654 -33.15 24.21 -3.31
CA SER A 654 -31.89 24.17 -4.10
C SER A 654 -31.02 22.91 -4.00
N LYS A 655 -31.55 21.75 -3.61
CA LYS A 655 -30.72 20.54 -3.52
C LYS A 655 -30.44 19.98 -4.92
N LYS A 656 -29.19 20.16 -5.39
CA LYS A 656 -28.69 19.45 -6.58
C LYS A 656 -28.70 17.94 -6.30
N ILE A 657 -29.21 17.18 -7.24
CA ILE A 657 -29.21 15.71 -7.20
C ILE A 657 -27.77 15.22 -7.45
N LEU A 658 -27.28 14.32 -6.59
CA LEU A 658 -25.96 13.72 -6.75
C LEU A 658 -26.06 12.50 -7.68
N VAL A 659 -25.41 12.56 -8.83
CA VAL A 659 -25.32 11.43 -9.76
C VAL A 659 -23.94 10.82 -9.64
N VAL A 660 -23.85 9.60 -9.12
CA VAL A 660 -22.59 8.92 -8.88
C VAL A 660 -22.32 7.94 -10.01
N LEU A 661 -21.27 8.17 -10.78
CA LEU A 661 -20.76 7.21 -11.76
C LEU A 661 -19.74 6.32 -11.07
N ASP A 662 -20.11 5.06 -10.85
CA ASP A 662 -19.29 4.10 -10.13
C ASP A 662 -18.44 3.28 -11.10
N ASP A 663 -17.12 3.44 -11.02
CA ASP A 663 -16.14 2.76 -11.88
C ASP A 663 -16.05 1.25 -11.62
N ASP A 664 -16.51 0.84 -10.43
CA ASP A 664 -16.50 -0.52 -9.88
C ASP A 664 -17.72 -0.70 -8.97
N PRO A 665 -18.45 -1.84 -8.96
CA PRO A 665 -19.72 -2.00 -8.21
C PRO A 665 -19.63 -1.88 -6.69
N THR A 666 -18.43 -1.67 -6.17
CA THR A 666 -18.17 -1.53 -4.74
C THR A 666 -18.42 -0.13 -4.22
N GLY A 667 -18.84 0.87 -5.00
CA GLY A 667 -18.94 2.25 -4.50
C GLY A 667 -20.09 2.57 -3.58
N THR A 668 -21.06 1.68 -3.47
CA THR A 668 -22.24 1.85 -2.59
C THR A 668 -21.98 1.53 -1.12
N GLN A 669 -20.71 1.43 -0.70
CA GLN A 669 -20.26 0.94 0.61
C GLN A 669 -20.79 1.67 1.84
N THR A 670 -21.03 2.98 1.74
CA THR A 670 -21.35 3.85 2.87
C THR A 670 -22.77 4.42 2.82
N VAL A 671 -23.55 4.07 1.80
CA VAL A 671 -24.91 4.59 1.57
C VAL A 671 -25.96 3.51 1.84
N HIS A 672 -27.20 3.96 2.06
CA HIS A 672 -28.38 3.09 2.16
C HIS A 672 -29.61 3.84 1.63
N ASP A 673 -30.65 3.11 1.26
CA ASP A 673 -31.89 3.63 0.67
C ASP A 673 -31.68 4.42 -0.64
N ILE A 674 -30.62 4.08 -1.39
CA ILE A 674 -30.27 4.70 -2.68
C ILE A 674 -30.45 3.70 -3.84
N GLU A 675 -30.94 4.19 -4.97
CA GLU A 675 -31.08 3.42 -6.21
C GLU A 675 -29.73 3.32 -6.97
N VAL A 676 -29.47 2.13 -7.52
CA VAL A 676 -28.34 1.82 -8.40
C VAL A 676 -28.91 1.39 -9.75
N LEU A 677 -28.58 2.13 -10.79
CA LEU A 677 -28.91 1.81 -12.17
C LEU A 677 -27.73 1.11 -12.84
N THR A 678 -28.00 0.05 -13.59
CA THR A 678 -26.97 -0.65 -14.39
C THR A 678 -27.08 -0.32 -15.88
N GLU A 679 -28.13 0.43 -16.25
CA GLU A 679 -28.38 0.98 -17.58
C GLU A 679 -28.74 2.47 -17.46
N TRP A 680 -28.53 3.24 -18.54
CA TRP A 680 -28.72 4.69 -18.55
C TRP A 680 -29.44 5.22 -19.81
N PRO A 681 -30.54 4.60 -20.28
CA PRO A 681 -31.37 5.23 -21.31
C PRO A 681 -32.00 6.51 -20.76
N VAL A 682 -32.27 7.47 -21.64
CA VAL A 682 -32.77 8.81 -21.26
C VAL A 682 -34.07 8.71 -20.47
N GLU A 683 -34.94 7.74 -20.81
CA GLU A 683 -36.22 7.51 -20.17
C GLU A 683 -36.07 7.05 -18.71
N ALA A 684 -35.14 6.13 -18.44
CA ALA A 684 -34.88 5.64 -17.07
C ALA A 684 -34.24 6.72 -16.20
N LEU A 685 -33.34 7.52 -16.77
CA LEU A 685 -32.73 8.65 -16.07
C LEU A 685 -33.77 9.74 -15.78
N ALA A 686 -34.67 10.03 -16.72
CA ALA A 686 -35.76 10.97 -16.52
C ALA A 686 -36.74 10.48 -15.43
N GLU A 687 -37.05 9.18 -15.39
CA GLU A 687 -37.84 8.55 -14.32
C GLU A 687 -37.18 8.76 -12.95
N GLN A 688 -35.86 8.60 -12.84
CA GLN A 688 -35.14 8.86 -11.58
C GLN A 688 -35.15 10.33 -11.21
N PHE A 689 -34.94 11.24 -12.16
CA PHE A 689 -35.00 12.67 -11.88
C PHE A 689 -36.40 13.12 -11.44
N GLN A 690 -37.47 12.53 -11.97
CA GLN A 690 -38.85 12.79 -11.53
C GLN A 690 -39.10 12.40 -10.07
N LYS A 691 -38.39 11.39 -9.53
CA LYS A 691 -38.48 11.00 -8.11
C LYS A 691 -37.82 12.00 -7.17
N LEU A 692 -37.06 12.96 -7.70
CA LEU A 692 -36.27 13.95 -6.95
C LEU A 692 -35.40 13.32 -5.82
N PRO A 693 -34.63 12.25 -6.10
CA PRO A 693 -33.78 11.63 -5.08
C PRO A 693 -32.64 12.57 -4.69
N ALA A 694 -32.14 12.46 -3.46
CA ALA A 694 -30.92 13.15 -3.07
C ALA A 694 -29.69 12.63 -3.86
N CYS A 695 -29.68 11.33 -4.17
CA CYS A 695 -28.60 10.65 -4.88
C CYS A 695 -29.12 9.41 -5.61
N PHE A 696 -28.50 9.06 -6.73
CA PHE A 696 -28.57 7.73 -7.32
C PHE A 696 -27.24 7.37 -7.99
N PHE A 697 -26.96 6.07 -8.09
CA PHE A 697 -25.74 5.53 -8.68
C PHE A 697 -26.02 5.03 -10.09
N ILE A 698 -25.03 5.19 -10.98
CA ILE A 698 -24.95 4.52 -12.27
C ILE A 698 -23.70 3.64 -12.21
N LEU A 699 -23.91 2.33 -12.26
CA LEU A 699 -22.84 1.35 -12.31
C LEU A 699 -22.25 1.32 -13.72
N THR A 700 -21.03 1.83 -13.88
CA THR A 700 -20.34 1.88 -15.18
C THR A 700 -19.45 0.67 -15.41
N ASN A 701 -18.82 0.15 -14.34
CA ASN A 701 -17.78 -0.87 -14.40
C ASN A 701 -16.66 -0.52 -15.41
N SER A 702 -16.37 0.78 -15.59
CA SER A 702 -15.39 1.28 -16.57
C SER A 702 -14.01 0.66 -16.37
N ARG A 703 -13.66 0.25 -15.14
CA ARG A 703 -12.39 -0.39 -14.80
C ARG A 703 -12.14 -1.72 -15.52
N SER A 704 -13.18 -2.40 -16.02
CA SER A 704 -13.02 -3.60 -16.83
C SER A 704 -12.76 -3.31 -18.31
N MET A 705 -12.62 -2.04 -18.70
CA MET A 705 -12.51 -1.60 -20.08
C MET A 705 -11.16 -0.95 -20.36
N THR A 706 -10.87 -0.71 -21.65
CA THR A 706 -9.76 0.15 -22.03
C THR A 706 -10.11 1.62 -21.78
N ALA A 707 -9.11 2.48 -21.63
CA ALA A 707 -9.32 3.92 -21.41
C ALA A 707 -10.18 4.58 -22.50
N GLU A 708 -10.03 4.16 -23.75
CA GLU A 708 -10.84 4.63 -24.88
C GLU A 708 -12.33 4.27 -24.72
N LYS A 709 -12.61 3.01 -24.34
CA LYS A 709 -13.98 2.54 -24.11
C LYS A 709 -14.61 3.21 -22.89
N ALA A 710 -13.85 3.35 -21.80
CA ALA A 710 -14.29 4.08 -20.61
C ALA A 710 -14.63 5.55 -20.93
N THR A 711 -13.81 6.21 -21.75
CA THR A 711 -14.04 7.59 -22.21
C THR A 711 -15.34 7.69 -23.02
N LEU A 712 -15.58 6.79 -23.97
CA LEU A 712 -16.80 6.78 -24.76
C LEU A 712 -18.04 6.52 -23.91
N LEU A 713 -17.94 5.58 -22.96
CA LEU A 713 -18.99 5.24 -22.02
C LEU A 713 -19.41 6.43 -21.15
N VAL A 714 -18.44 7.12 -20.52
CA VAL A 714 -18.71 8.28 -19.67
C VAL A 714 -19.31 9.43 -20.48
N LYS A 715 -18.85 9.65 -21.72
CA LYS A 715 -19.45 10.65 -22.63
C LYS A 715 -20.90 10.32 -22.95
N ASP A 716 -21.21 9.06 -23.23
CA ASP A 716 -22.57 8.59 -23.50
C ASP A 716 -23.50 8.82 -22.30
N ILE A 717 -23.07 8.38 -21.11
CA ILE A 717 -23.81 8.59 -19.86
C ILE A 717 -24.07 10.09 -19.62
N CYS A 718 -23.05 10.94 -19.78
CA CYS A 718 -23.20 12.38 -19.56
C CYS A 718 -24.16 13.03 -20.55
N ARG A 719 -24.19 12.59 -21.82
CA ARG A 719 -25.16 13.09 -22.81
C ARG A 719 -26.59 12.69 -22.44
N ASN A 720 -26.78 11.43 -22.01
CA ASN A 720 -28.09 10.94 -21.61
C ASN A 720 -28.57 11.62 -20.32
N LEU A 721 -27.67 11.87 -19.36
CA LEU A 721 -27.97 12.66 -18.16
C LEU A 721 -28.38 14.09 -18.50
N GLU A 722 -27.67 14.75 -19.43
CA GLU A 722 -28.03 16.10 -19.85
C GLU A 722 -29.40 16.13 -20.56
N ALA A 723 -29.67 15.16 -21.44
CA ALA A 723 -30.96 15.04 -22.11
C ALA A 723 -32.11 14.76 -21.12
N ALA A 724 -31.90 13.86 -20.16
CA ALA A 724 -32.88 13.51 -19.14
C ALA A 724 -33.13 14.65 -18.14
N ALA A 725 -32.09 15.37 -17.72
CA ALA A 725 -32.25 16.52 -16.83
C ALA A 725 -33.00 17.67 -17.53
N LYS A 726 -32.77 17.88 -18.84
CA LYS A 726 -33.52 18.89 -19.62
C LYS A 726 -35.00 18.53 -19.81
N SER A 727 -35.37 17.26 -19.76
CA SER A 727 -36.77 16.82 -19.89
C SER A 727 -37.58 16.91 -18.59
N VAL A 728 -36.93 17.10 -17.44
CA VAL A 728 -37.57 17.23 -16.13
C VAL A 728 -37.38 18.65 -15.57
N PRO A 729 -38.45 19.49 -15.53
CA PRO A 729 -38.35 20.86 -15.07
C PRO A 729 -37.84 20.98 -13.63
N GLY A 730 -36.98 21.97 -13.37
CA GLY A 730 -36.48 22.29 -12.02
C GLY A 730 -35.37 21.38 -11.50
N VAL A 731 -34.89 20.42 -12.30
CA VAL A 731 -33.81 19.51 -11.89
C VAL A 731 -32.45 20.14 -12.12
N SER A 732 -31.63 20.13 -11.07
CA SER A 732 -30.20 20.43 -11.14
C SER A 732 -29.43 19.26 -10.55
N TYR A 733 -28.31 18.90 -11.15
CA TYR A 733 -27.51 17.75 -10.70
C TYR A 733 -26.01 18.06 -10.72
N THR A 734 -25.25 17.23 -10.02
CA THR A 734 -23.78 17.24 -10.07
C THR A 734 -23.26 15.81 -10.19
N VAL A 735 -22.15 15.63 -10.90
CA VAL A 735 -21.56 14.31 -11.17
C VAL A 735 -20.39 14.05 -10.24
N VAL A 736 -20.38 12.86 -9.63
CA VAL A 736 -19.24 12.32 -8.88
C VAL A 736 -18.74 11.10 -9.61
N LEU A 737 -17.45 11.09 -9.93
CA LEU A 737 -16.72 9.92 -10.37
C LEU A 737 -16.29 9.14 -9.12
N ARG A 738 -17.05 8.11 -8.74
CA ARG A 738 -16.63 7.24 -7.65
C ARG A 738 -15.51 6.35 -8.21
N GLY A 739 -14.31 6.53 -7.68
CA GLY A 739 -13.14 5.70 -7.97
C GLY A 739 -12.77 4.76 -6.82
N ASP A 740 -11.83 3.84 -7.09
CA ASP A 740 -11.26 2.99 -6.04
C ASP A 740 -10.47 3.84 -5.02
N SER A 741 -10.73 3.60 -3.74
CA SER A 741 -9.97 4.17 -2.62
C SER A 741 -8.47 3.81 -2.62
N THR A 742 -8.01 2.88 -3.48
CA THR A 742 -6.59 2.59 -3.72
C THR A 742 -6.07 3.25 -5.01
N LEU A 743 -6.74 4.29 -5.50
CA LEU A 743 -6.36 5.11 -6.67
C LEU A 743 -6.37 4.40 -8.04
N ARG A 744 -6.88 3.17 -8.12
CA ARG A 744 -7.02 2.44 -9.39
C ARG A 744 -8.25 2.94 -10.16
N GLY A 745 -8.09 3.13 -11.46
CA GLY A 745 -9.14 3.59 -12.38
C GLY A 745 -8.60 4.56 -13.43
N HIS A 746 -9.45 4.97 -14.36
CA HIS A 746 -9.07 5.82 -15.49
C HIS A 746 -9.04 7.31 -15.10
N PHE A 747 -7.86 7.81 -14.76
CA PHE A 747 -7.61 9.23 -14.49
C PHE A 747 -6.39 9.71 -15.29
N PRO A 748 -6.49 10.86 -16.00
CA PRO A 748 -7.60 11.81 -16.01
C PRO A 748 -8.72 11.51 -17.03
N GLU A 749 -8.70 10.37 -17.72
CA GLU A 749 -9.54 10.15 -18.91
C GLU A 749 -11.05 10.26 -18.65
N GLU A 750 -11.55 9.71 -17.54
CA GLU A 750 -12.96 9.87 -17.15
C GLU A 750 -13.31 11.31 -16.81
N ALA A 751 -12.39 12.04 -16.16
CA ALA A 751 -12.61 13.43 -15.80
C ALA A 751 -12.67 14.32 -17.05
N ASP A 752 -11.75 14.09 -17.99
CA ASP A 752 -11.74 14.76 -19.30
C ASP A 752 -13.02 14.43 -20.09
N ALA A 753 -13.51 13.19 -20.03
CA ALA A 753 -14.76 12.78 -20.66
C ALA A 753 -15.97 13.57 -20.13
N VAL A 754 -16.11 13.69 -18.80
CA VAL A 754 -17.19 14.48 -18.18
C VAL A 754 -17.09 15.95 -18.58
N VAL A 755 -15.91 16.55 -18.47
CA VAL A 755 -15.68 17.97 -18.82
C VAL A 755 -15.99 18.25 -20.29
N SER A 756 -15.67 17.33 -21.19
CA SER A 756 -15.94 17.49 -22.62
C SER A 756 -17.44 17.55 -22.98
N VAL A 757 -18.32 17.05 -22.10
CA VAL A 757 -19.78 17.02 -22.33
C VAL A 757 -20.50 18.05 -21.45
N LEU A 758 -20.18 18.10 -20.15
CA LEU A 758 -20.87 18.97 -19.18
C LEU A 758 -20.23 20.36 -19.05
N GLY A 759 -19.13 20.60 -19.76
CA GLY A 759 -18.37 21.84 -19.75
C GLY A 759 -17.31 21.90 -18.63
N GLU A 760 -16.50 22.96 -18.67
CA GLU A 760 -15.45 23.19 -17.67
C GLU A 760 -16.01 23.42 -16.27
N MET A 761 -15.24 22.94 -15.29
CA MET A 761 -15.52 23.05 -13.85
C MET A 761 -14.58 24.07 -13.20
N ASP A 762 -14.99 24.66 -12.09
CA ASP A 762 -14.13 25.55 -11.30
C ASP A 762 -12.94 24.78 -10.73
N ALA A 763 -13.15 23.58 -10.19
CA ALA A 763 -12.07 22.71 -9.76
C ALA A 763 -12.43 21.21 -9.83
N TRP A 764 -11.40 20.38 -9.94
CA TRP A 764 -11.47 18.93 -9.77
C TRP A 764 -11.09 18.57 -8.34
N ILE A 765 -12.00 17.93 -7.62
CA ILE A 765 -11.80 17.50 -6.23
C ILE A 765 -11.35 16.05 -6.23
N ILE A 766 -10.17 15.77 -5.68
CA ILE A 766 -9.63 14.41 -5.54
C ILE A 766 -9.68 14.03 -4.06
N CYS A 767 -10.53 13.05 -3.72
CA CYS A 767 -10.76 12.64 -2.33
C CYS A 767 -10.90 11.10 -2.19
N PRO A 768 -9.78 10.37 -2.11
CA PRO A 768 -9.78 8.90 -1.99
C PRO A 768 -10.05 8.38 -0.57
N PHE A 769 -10.38 9.25 0.39
CA PHE A 769 -10.61 8.88 1.79
C PHE A 769 -11.76 7.88 1.96
N PHE A 770 -11.51 6.82 2.72
CA PHE A 770 -12.50 5.78 3.03
C PHE A 770 -12.18 5.08 4.34
N LEU A 771 -12.85 5.50 5.42
CA LEU A 771 -12.54 5.03 6.78
C LEU A 771 -12.72 3.52 6.95
N GLN A 772 -13.84 2.97 6.48
CA GLN A 772 -14.17 1.54 6.62
C GLN A 772 -13.25 0.66 5.78
N GLY A 773 -12.64 1.22 4.74
CA GLY A 773 -11.57 0.57 3.98
C GLY A 773 -10.19 0.68 4.63
N GLY A 774 -10.01 1.57 5.61
CA GLY A 774 -8.71 1.93 6.18
C GLY A 774 -7.89 2.77 5.21
N ARG A 775 -8.45 3.88 4.71
CA ARG A 775 -7.82 4.76 3.72
C ARG A 775 -7.80 6.19 4.25
N TYR A 776 -6.60 6.74 4.37
CA TYR A 776 -6.35 8.03 5.00
C TYR A 776 -5.56 8.92 4.05
N THR A 777 -5.80 10.22 4.07
CA THR A 777 -4.95 11.18 3.33
C THR A 777 -4.47 12.23 4.31
N ILE A 778 -3.17 12.28 4.55
CA ILE A 778 -2.52 13.12 5.56
C ILE A 778 -1.31 13.79 4.90
N ASP A 779 -1.24 15.12 4.97
CA ASP A 779 -0.21 15.94 4.33
C ASP A 779 -0.01 15.60 2.84
N ASP A 780 -1.15 15.43 2.14
CA ASP A 780 -1.33 15.01 0.76
C ASP A 780 -0.86 13.59 0.44
N ILE A 781 -0.33 12.85 1.41
CA ILE A 781 0.06 11.45 1.24
C ILE A 781 -1.12 10.54 1.52
N HIS A 782 -1.45 9.70 0.54
CA HIS A 782 -2.51 8.71 0.69
C HIS A 782 -1.96 7.41 1.29
N TYR A 783 -2.60 6.93 2.34
CA TYR A 783 -2.20 5.76 3.11
C TYR A 783 -3.27 4.67 3.10
N VAL A 784 -2.81 3.43 3.02
CA VAL A 784 -3.56 2.20 3.18
C VAL A 784 -3.21 1.61 4.54
N ALA A 785 -4.19 1.47 5.41
CA ALA A 785 -3.99 0.83 6.70
C ALA A 785 -3.91 -0.69 6.55
N ASP A 786 -2.84 -1.27 7.09
CA ASP A 786 -2.75 -2.69 7.39
C ASP A 786 -2.52 -2.85 8.89
N SER A 787 -3.54 -3.33 9.60
CA SER A 787 -3.52 -3.49 11.06
C SER A 787 -3.21 -2.17 11.79
N ASP A 788 -2.03 -2.05 12.40
CA ASP A 788 -1.51 -0.88 13.14
C ASP A 788 -0.66 0.06 12.28
N ARG A 789 -0.42 -0.25 11.01
CA ARG A 789 0.48 0.51 10.12
C ARG A 789 -0.27 1.27 9.04
N LEU A 790 0.18 2.48 8.75
CA LEU A 790 -0.21 3.28 7.59
C LEU A 790 0.87 3.13 6.52
N ILE A 791 0.53 2.43 5.43
CA ILE A 791 1.41 2.15 4.30
C ILE A 791 1.12 3.18 3.20
N PRO A 792 2.10 3.93 2.69
CA PRO A 792 1.90 4.82 1.56
C PRO A 792 1.33 4.06 0.36
N ALA A 793 0.31 4.60 -0.32
CA ALA A 793 -0.44 3.88 -1.34
C ALA A 793 0.43 3.35 -2.48
N GLY A 794 1.46 4.10 -2.89
CA GLY A 794 2.46 3.72 -3.91
C GLY A 794 3.31 2.49 -3.54
N GLU A 795 3.37 2.13 -2.26
CA GLU A 795 4.12 0.96 -1.76
C GLU A 795 3.26 -0.31 -1.67
N THR A 796 1.95 -0.18 -1.88
CA THR A 796 1.01 -1.30 -1.78
C THR A 796 0.99 -2.15 -3.04
N GLU A 797 0.43 -3.36 -2.96
CA GLU A 797 0.20 -4.19 -4.14
C GLU A 797 -0.73 -3.52 -5.18
N PHE A 798 -1.55 -2.56 -4.76
CA PHE A 798 -2.47 -1.84 -5.64
C PHE A 798 -1.75 -0.88 -6.59
N ALA A 799 -0.61 -0.34 -6.19
CA ALA A 799 0.23 0.53 -7.00
C ALA A 799 1.01 -0.24 -8.08
N LYS A 800 1.18 -1.55 -7.89
CA LYS A 800 1.82 -2.47 -8.84
C LYS A 800 0.83 -3.10 -9.84
N ASP A 801 -0.39 -2.59 -9.89
CA ASP A 801 -1.41 -3.05 -10.83
C ASP A 801 -0.93 -2.86 -12.28
N ALA A 802 -1.06 -3.90 -13.10
CA ALA A 802 -0.54 -3.89 -14.47
C ALA A 802 -1.26 -2.89 -15.40
N ALA A 803 -2.52 -2.55 -15.10
CA ALA A 803 -3.32 -1.62 -15.90
C ALA A 803 -3.37 -0.22 -15.27
N PHE A 804 -3.44 -0.15 -13.94
CA PHE A 804 -3.68 1.11 -13.21
C PHE A 804 -2.55 1.53 -12.28
N GLY A 805 -1.37 0.91 -12.41
CA GLY A 805 -0.22 1.18 -11.54
C GLY A 805 0.18 2.65 -11.47
N TYR A 806 0.85 2.98 -10.37
CA TYR A 806 1.35 4.32 -10.06
C TYR A 806 2.52 4.23 -9.09
N LYS A 807 3.34 5.28 -8.99
CA LYS A 807 4.47 5.37 -8.06
C LYS A 807 4.21 6.32 -6.90
N SER A 808 3.50 7.41 -7.17
CA SER A 808 3.37 8.51 -6.21
C SER A 808 2.30 8.22 -5.16
N SER A 809 2.69 8.32 -3.88
CA SER A 809 1.73 8.30 -2.75
C SER A 809 1.25 9.69 -2.36
N ASN A 810 2.06 10.72 -2.64
CA ASN A 810 1.61 12.11 -2.55
C ASN A 810 0.64 12.38 -3.71
N LEU A 811 -0.58 12.81 -3.41
CA LEU A 811 -1.64 12.95 -4.39
C LEU A 811 -1.40 14.10 -5.38
N ARG A 812 -0.60 15.11 -5.04
CA ARG A 812 -0.22 16.19 -5.97
C ARG A 812 0.71 15.64 -7.05
N GLN A 813 1.70 14.84 -6.64
CA GLN A 813 2.60 14.10 -7.54
C GLN A 813 1.85 13.04 -8.34
N TRP A 814 0.88 12.35 -7.72
CA TRP A 814 0.04 11.39 -8.40
C TRP A 814 -0.79 12.06 -9.51
N VAL A 815 -1.31 13.27 -9.28
CA VAL A 815 -2.00 14.03 -10.34
C VAL A 815 -1.04 14.36 -11.49
N GLU A 816 0.18 14.82 -11.21
CA GLU A 816 1.19 15.09 -12.24
C GLU A 816 1.58 13.83 -13.02
N GLU A 817 1.81 12.72 -12.31
CA GLU A 817 2.12 11.41 -12.87
C GLU A 817 1.02 10.94 -13.83
N LYS A 818 -0.24 10.91 -13.37
CA LYS A 818 -1.35 10.40 -14.16
C LYS A 818 -1.74 11.33 -15.30
N THR A 819 -1.55 12.65 -15.14
CA THR A 819 -1.77 13.62 -16.21
C THR A 819 -0.56 13.77 -17.15
N LYS A 820 0.51 12.99 -16.93
CA LYS A 820 1.75 13.02 -17.73
C LYS A 820 2.35 14.43 -17.81
N GLY A 821 2.33 15.16 -16.69
CA GLY A 821 2.85 16.52 -16.58
C GLY A 821 1.92 17.64 -17.07
N ARG A 822 0.71 17.32 -17.57
CA ARG A 822 -0.28 18.34 -17.99
C ARG A 822 -0.70 19.24 -16.82
N ILE A 823 -0.78 18.70 -15.62
CA ILE A 823 -1.01 19.45 -14.38
C ILE A 823 0.20 19.21 -13.48
N SER A 824 1.00 20.25 -13.21
CA SER A 824 2.17 20.09 -12.33
C SER A 824 1.76 20.00 -10.86
N GLU A 825 2.53 19.30 -10.01
CA GLU A 825 2.25 19.19 -8.56
C GLU A 825 2.05 20.57 -7.90
N ASN A 826 2.77 21.59 -8.39
CA ASN A 826 2.71 22.98 -7.90
C ASN A 826 1.40 23.70 -8.26
N GLN A 827 0.67 23.21 -9.26
CA GLN A 827 -0.65 23.73 -9.66
C GLN A 827 -1.80 23.06 -8.91
N VAL A 828 -1.53 21.97 -8.18
CA VAL A 828 -2.53 21.23 -7.42
C VAL A 828 -2.68 21.87 -6.05
N SER A 829 -3.88 22.36 -5.75
CA SER A 829 -4.25 22.93 -4.45
C SER A 829 -4.52 21.83 -3.42
N THR A 830 -4.53 22.17 -2.13
CA THR A 830 -4.79 21.25 -1.03
C THR A 830 -5.78 21.83 -0.02
N ILE A 831 -6.67 20.97 0.49
CA ILE A 831 -7.42 21.16 1.72
C ILE A 831 -6.77 20.26 2.77
N SER A 832 -6.12 20.86 3.76
CA SER A 832 -5.40 20.15 4.81
C SER A 832 -6.33 19.73 5.96
N VAL A 833 -5.91 18.73 6.74
CA VAL A 833 -6.60 18.36 7.99
C VAL A 833 -6.65 19.55 8.96
N ASN A 834 -5.61 20.39 8.99
CA ASN A 834 -5.59 21.60 9.81
C ASN A 834 -6.72 22.57 9.43
N LEU A 835 -6.91 22.83 8.13
CA LEU A 835 -7.98 23.73 7.67
C LEU A 835 -9.36 23.16 8.04
N LEU A 836 -9.58 21.85 7.84
CA LEU A 836 -10.83 21.19 8.20
C LEU A 836 -11.12 21.25 9.71
N ARG A 837 -10.11 20.98 10.54
CA ARG A 837 -10.30 20.83 11.98
C ARG A 837 -10.20 22.12 12.78
N LYS A 838 -9.43 23.12 12.31
CA LYS A 838 -9.23 24.40 13.02
C LYS A 838 -10.04 25.56 12.45
N GLU A 839 -10.32 25.57 11.14
CA GLU A 839 -10.97 26.70 10.47
C GLU A 839 -12.37 26.37 9.94
N GLY A 840 -12.68 25.09 9.72
CA GLY A 840 -14.03 24.59 9.51
C GLY A 840 -14.64 24.90 8.13
N PRO A 841 -15.96 24.71 7.96
CA PRO A 841 -16.64 24.75 6.66
C PRO A 841 -16.52 26.08 5.91
N ASN A 842 -16.54 27.20 6.64
CA ASN A 842 -16.46 28.54 6.03
C ASN A 842 -15.11 28.78 5.36
N ALA A 843 -14.01 28.32 5.97
CA ALA A 843 -12.68 28.41 5.39
C ALA A 843 -12.53 27.49 4.17
N VAL A 844 -13.09 26.28 4.23
CA VAL A 844 -13.18 25.38 3.06
C VAL A 844 -13.90 26.09 1.90
N CYS A 845 -15.04 26.72 2.18
CA CYS A 845 -15.79 27.47 1.17
C CYS A 845 -14.94 28.61 0.56
N GLN A 846 -14.28 29.42 1.40
CA GLN A 846 -13.42 30.51 0.93
C GLN A 846 -12.27 29.99 0.06
N HIS A 847 -11.62 28.92 0.49
CA HIS A 847 -10.53 28.28 -0.24
C HIS A 847 -10.99 27.81 -1.61
N LEU A 848 -12.06 27.01 -1.67
CA LEU A 848 -12.65 26.51 -2.91
C LEU A 848 -13.12 27.65 -3.84
N CYS A 849 -13.66 28.74 -3.28
CA CYS A 849 -14.06 29.90 -4.08
C CYS A 849 -12.86 30.65 -4.69
N SER A 850 -11.69 30.60 -4.06
CA SER A 850 -10.46 31.28 -4.51
C SER A 850 -9.73 30.55 -5.64
N LEU A 851 -10.04 29.27 -5.86
CA LEU A 851 -9.40 28.43 -6.87
C LEU A 851 -9.62 28.96 -8.30
N LYS A 852 -8.55 28.91 -9.09
CA LYS A 852 -8.60 29.17 -10.54
C LYS A 852 -9.41 28.08 -11.23
N LYS A 853 -10.20 28.47 -12.23
CA LYS A 853 -11.03 27.56 -13.01
C LYS A 853 -10.17 26.45 -13.65
N GLY A 854 -10.61 25.20 -13.55
CA GLY A 854 -9.92 24.02 -14.07
C GLY A 854 -8.76 23.51 -13.19
N SER A 855 -8.56 24.06 -11.99
CA SER A 855 -7.53 23.57 -11.05
C SER A 855 -7.89 22.21 -10.43
N ALA A 856 -6.89 21.46 -9.99
CA ALA A 856 -7.09 20.26 -9.18
C ALA A 856 -6.89 20.59 -7.69
N CYS A 857 -7.67 19.95 -6.81
CA CYS A 857 -7.60 20.15 -5.37
C CYS A 857 -7.67 18.80 -4.63
N ILE A 858 -6.65 18.52 -3.81
CA ILE A 858 -6.58 17.34 -2.96
C ILE A 858 -7.31 17.60 -1.63
N VAL A 859 -8.11 16.65 -1.18
CA VAL A 859 -8.75 16.70 0.14
C VAL A 859 -8.09 15.70 1.07
N ASN A 860 -7.47 16.22 2.13
CA ASN A 860 -6.96 15.42 3.23
C ASN A 860 -8.09 15.09 4.19
N ALA A 861 -8.13 13.86 4.69
CA ALA A 861 -9.11 13.43 5.67
C ALA A 861 -8.59 12.20 6.42
N ALA A 862 -8.88 12.16 7.72
CA ALA A 862 -8.53 11.03 8.58
C ALA A 862 -9.71 10.54 9.45
N SER A 863 -10.87 11.19 9.35
CA SER A 863 -12.10 10.87 10.07
C SER A 863 -13.33 11.16 9.20
N GLU A 864 -14.49 10.59 9.56
CA GLU A 864 -15.76 10.97 8.92
C GLU A 864 -16.13 12.44 9.20
N ARG A 865 -15.69 13.00 10.33
CA ARG A 865 -15.92 14.41 10.67
C ARG A 865 -15.23 15.36 9.70
N ASP A 866 -13.99 15.04 9.31
CA ASP A 866 -13.24 15.78 8.30
C ASP A 866 -14.04 15.84 6.98
N MET A 867 -14.68 14.73 6.61
CA MET A 867 -15.53 14.66 5.41
C MET A 867 -16.81 15.46 5.53
N SER A 868 -17.48 15.47 6.68
CA SER A 868 -18.66 16.32 6.92
C SER A 868 -18.32 17.80 6.80
N VAL A 869 -17.18 18.23 7.36
CA VAL A 869 -16.70 19.62 7.26
C VAL A 869 -16.42 20.01 5.81
N PHE A 870 -15.70 19.15 5.08
CA PHE A 870 -15.42 19.39 3.67
C PHE A 870 -16.71 19.47 2.85
N ALA A 871 -17.63 18.51 3.01
CA ALA A 871 -18.90 18.47 2.31
C ALA A 871 -19.75 19.73 2.56
N ALA A 872 -19.83 20.19 3.82
CA ALA A 872 -20.52 21.41 4.17
C ALA A 872 -19.91 22.66 3.49
N GLY A 873 -18.58 22.81 3.56
CA GLY A 873 -17.88 23.92 2.91
C GLY A 873 -18.00 23.91 1.38
N MET A 874 -17.99 22.73 0.77
CA MET A 874 -18.23 22.54 -0.65
C MET A 874 -19.66 22.94 -1.04
N ILE A 875 -20.68 22.52 -0.29
CA ILE A 875 -22.08 22.92 -0.50
C ILE A 875 -22.22 24.45 -0.45
N GLN A 876 -21.58 25.10 0.53
CA GLN A 876 -21.57 26.57 0.62
C GLN A 876 -20.92 27.22 -0.60
N ALA A 877 -19.84 26.66 -1.15
CA ALA A 877 -19.22 27.16 -2.38
C ALA A 877 -20.12 26.94 -3.62
N GLU A 878 -20.83 25.81 -3.69
CA GLU A 878 -21.80 25.54 -4.76
C GLU A 878 -22.99 26.50 -4.72
N LEU A 879 -23.47 26.86 -3.53
CA LEU A 879 -24.51 27.88 -3.33
C LEU A 879 -24.05 29.28 -3.80
N LYS A 880 -22.73 29.54 -3.80
CA LYS A 880 -22.11 30.74 -4.39
C LYS A 880 -21.87 30.62 -5.90
N GLY A 881 -22.38 29.57 -6.55
CA GLY A 881 -22.33 29.38 -8.00
C GLY A 881 -21.13 28.56 -8.52
N LYS A 882 -20.29 28.02 -7.62
CA LYS A 882 -19.15 27.18 -8.04
C LYS A 882 -19.60 25.80 -8.52
N ARG A 883 -18.86 25.24 -9.49
CA ARG A 883 -19.09 23.90 -10.06
C ARG A 883 -17.84 23.04 -9.87
N PHE A 884 -18.01 21.86 -9.31
CA PHE A 884 -16.92 20.94 -9.03
C PHE A 884 -17.16 19.60 -9.69
N LEU A 885 -16.09 18.96 -10.17
CA LEU A 885 -16.09 17.55 -10.55
C LEU A 885 -15.32 16.78 -9.49
N CYS A 886 -15.96 15.81 -8.86
CA CYS A 886 -15.34 15.08 -7.75
C CYS A 886 -14.93 13.68 -8.20
N ARG A 887 -13.68 13.30 -7.97
CA ARG A 887 -13.19 11.92 -8.05
C ARG A 887 -12.93 11.42 -6.64
N THR A 888 -13.78 10.55 -6.13
CA THR A 888 -13.80 10.23 -4.70
C THR A 888 -13.97 8.75 -4.40
N ALA A 889 -13.58 8.35 -3.19
CA ALA A 889 -14.01 7.08 -2.61
C ALA A 889 -15.38 7.21 -1.92
N ALA A 890 -15.82 6.17 -1.21
CA ALA A 890 -17.19 6.04 -0.73
C ALA A 890 -17.59 7.05 0.37
N SER A 891 -16.69 7.40 1.31
CA SER A 891 -17.04 8.27 2.45
C SER A 891 -17.50 9.69 2.03
N PHE A 892 -16.98 10.22 0.92
CA PHE A 892 -17.45 11.50 0.39
C PHE A 892 -18.94 11.47 0.01
N VAL A 893 -19.40 10.39 -0.62
CA VAL A 893 -20.78 10.31 -1.12
C VAL A 893 -21.76 10.38 0.06
N SER A 894 -21.55 9.57 1.10
CA SER A 894 -22.38 9.56 2.30
C SER A 894 -22.36 10.90 3.05
N ALA A 895 -21.17 11.52 3.17
CA ALA A 895 -21.04 12.84 3.80
C ALA A 895 -21.77 13.92 2.99
N ARG A 896 -21.63 13.93 1.66
CA ARG A 896 -22.23 14.93 0.76
C ARG A 896 -23.75 14.94 0.80
N ILE A 897 -24.39 13.81 1.09
CA ILE A 897 -25.85 13.68 1.16
C ILE A 897 -26.38 13.51 2.59
N ALA A 898 -25.52 13.69 3.60
CA ALA A 898 -25.86 13.59 5.02
C ALA A 898 -26.51 12.26 5.43
N ILE A 899 -26.07 11.14 4.84
CA ILE A 899 -26.51 9.81 5.31
C ILE A 899 -25.84 9.49 6.64
N LYS A 900 -26.64 9.16 7.65
CA LYS A 900 -26.15 8.65 8.93
C LYS A 900 -25.88 7.13 8.82
N PRO A 901 -24.77 6.60 9.35
CA PRO A 901 -24.46 5.18 9.27
C PRO A 901 -25.53 4.29 9.92
N LYS A 902 -25.83 3.14 9.32
CA LYS A 902 -26.63 2.05 9.92
C LYS A 902 -25.73 0.91 10.39
N PRO A 903 -26.08 0.19 11.47
CA PRO A 903 -25.43 -1.07 11.82
C PRO A 903 -25.52 -2.11 10.68
N PRO A 904 -24.62 -3.12 10.64
CA PRO A 904 -24.71 -4.20 9.67
C PRO A 904 -26.06 -4.94 9.73
N ILE A 905 -26.69 -5.10 8.57
CA ILE A 905 -27.99 -5.74 8.36
C ILE A 905 -27.83 -7.26 8.45
N ARG A 906 -28.69 -7.90 9.25
CA ARG A 906 -28.82 -9.34 9.39
C ARG A 906 -30.00 -9.87 8.56
N PRO A 907 -30.03 -11.18 8.23
CA PRO A 907 -31.17 -11.78 7.54
C PRO A 907 -32.53 -11.54 8.23
N THR A 908 -32.55 -11.49 9.56
CA THR A 908 -33.74 -11.23 10.38
C THR A 908 -34.33 -9.84 10.14
N ASP A 909 -33.48 -8.84 9.88
CA ASP A 909 -33.89 -7.45 9.65
C ASP A 909 -34.61 -7.27 8.31
N LEU A 910 -34.37 -8.18 7.35
CA LEU A 910 -35.05 -8.23 6.05
C LEU A 910 -36.32 -9.10 6.07
N GLY A 911 -36.67 -9.68 7.22
CA GLY A 911 -37.77 -10.64 7.33
C GLY A 911 -37.54 -11.93 6.54
N LEU A 912 -36.29 -12.32 6.28
CA LEU A 912 -35.97 -13.60 5.66
C LEU A 912 -36.34 -14.72 6.63
N LYS A 913 -37.54 -15.28 6.46
CA LYS A 913 -37.99 -16.49 7.17
C LYS A 913 -37.17 -17.71 6.75
N ARG A 914 -37.26 -18.80 7.53
CA ARG A 914 -36.57 -20.09 7.31
C ARG A 914 -36.73 -20.53 5.85
N ALA A 915 -35.72 -20.25 5.02
CA ALA A 915 -35.74 -20.56 3.60
C ALA A 915 -35.26 -21.99 3.38
N LEU A 916 -35.94 -22.73 2.51
CA LEU A 916 -35.63 -24.13 2.19
C LEU A 916 -34.40 -24.30 1.29
N THR A 917 -33.55 -23.28 1.14
CA THR A 917 -32.38 -23.29 0.26
C THR A 917 -31.12 -22.67 0.89
N GLY A 918 -29.96 -23.09 0.39
CA GLY A 918 -28.65 -22.55 0.77
C GLY A 918 -28.35 -21.17 0.17
N GLY A 919 -27.35 -20.49 0.71
CA GLY A 919 -26.74 -19.30 0.10
C GLY A 919 -25.77 -19.65 -1.03
N LEU A 920 -25.56 -18.72 -1.96
CA LEU A 920 -24.58 -18.85 -3.04
C LEU A 920 -23.48 -17.79 -2.85
N ILE A 921 -22.24 -18.24 -2.69
CA ILE A 921 -21.06 -17.40 -2.54
C ILE A 921 -20.18 -17.59 -3.77
N VAL A 922 -19.81 -16.51 -4.45
CA VAL A 922 -18.99 -16.56 -5.68
C VAL A 922 -17.76 -15.68 -5.53
N VAL A 923 -16.58 -16.29 -5.68
CA VAL A 923 -15.29 -15.60 -5.54
C VAL A 923 -14.45 -15.80 -6.80
N GLY A 924 -14.34 -14.76 -7.63
CA GLY A 924 -13.53 -14.78 -8.85
C GLY A 924 -12.10 -14.23 -8.71
N SER A 925 -11.79 -13.56 -7.61
CA SER A 925 -10.54 -12.81 -7.45
C SER A 925 -9.38 -13.65 -6.86
N TYR A 926 -8.17 -13.44 -7.39
CA TYR A 926 -6.93 -14.14 -7.00
C TYR A 926 -5.99 -13.32 -6.09
N VAL A 927 -6.36 -12.11 -5.67
CA VAL A 927 -5.45 -11.27 -4.86
C VAL A 927 -5.12 -11.92 -3.51
N PRO A 928 -3.89 -11.75 -2.97
CA PRO A 928 -3.43 -12.41 -1.75
C PRO A 928 -4.40 -12.27 -0.57
N LYS A 929 -4.99 -11.08 -0.38
CA LYS A 929 -5.99 -10.80 0.65
C LYS A 929 -7.26 -11.63 0.48
N THR A 930 -7.76 -11.76 -0.74
CA THR A 930 -8.93 -12.62 -1.03
C THR A 930 -8.60 -14.09 -0.78
N THR A 931 -7.39 -14.55 -1.12
CA THR A 931 -6.94 -15.92 -0.80
C THR A 931 -7.01 -16.18 0.70
N LYS A 932 -6.40 -15.29 1.52
CA LYS A 932 -6.43 -15.40 2.98
C LYS A 932 -7.87 -15.43 3.54
N GLN A 933 -8.76 -14.58 3.01
CA GLN A 933 -10.16 -14.54 3.44
C GLN A 933 -10.94 -15.81 3.05
N VAL A 934 -10.62 -16.42 1.92
CA VAL A 934 -11.21 -17.70 1.51
C VAL A 934 -10.67 -18.84 2.37
N ASP A 935 -9.37 -18.88 2.63
CA ASP A 935 -8.77 -19.91 3.47
C ASP A 935 -9.32 -19.87 4.91
N GLU A 936 -9.53 -18.68 5.45
CA GLU A 936 -10.17 -18.49 6.75
C GLU A 936 -11.66 -18.89 6.73
N LEU A 937 -12.38 -18.61 5.64
CA LEU A 937 -13.75 -19.10 5.48
C LEU A 937 -13.78 -20.64 5.42
N ARG A 938 -12.81 -21.27 4.76
CA ARG A 938 -12.70 -22.73 4.67
C ARG A 938 -12.45 -23.35 6.04
N SER A 939 -11.54 -22.77 6.83
CA SER A 939 -11.21 -23.27 8.17
C SER A 939 -12.39 -23.13 9.16
N GLN A 940 -13.10 -22.00 9.12
CA GLN A 940 -14.17 -21.74 10.07
C GLN A 940 -15.52 -22.39 9.71
N CYS A 941 -15.77 -22.68 8.44
CA CYS A 941 -17.07 -23.16 7.96
C CYS A 941 -17.01 -24.54 7.28
N GLU A 942 -15.97 -25.35 7.55
CA GLU A 942 -15.71 -26.64 6.87
C GLU A 942 -16.92 -27.59 6.85
N GLN A 943 -17.70 -27.65 7.94
CA GLN A 943 -18.85 -28.55 8.06
C GLN A 943 -20.12 -28.02 7.39
N SER A 944 -20.32 -26.70 7.38
CA SER A 944 -21.55 -26.05 6.92
C SER A 944 -21.50 -25.58 5.46
N LEU A 945 -20.30 -25.29 4.95
CA LEU A 945 -20.06 -24.78 3.61
C LEU A 945 -19.68 -25.90 2.63
N ARG A 946 -20.26 -25.89 1.42
CA ARG A 946 -19.82 -26.75 0.32
C ARG A 946 -18.99 -25.93 -0.66
N ILE A 947 -17.83 -26.44 -1.05
CA ILE A 947 -16.87 -25.70 -1.88
C ILE A 947 -16.80 -26.38 -3.23
N ILE A 948 -17.04 -25.62 -4.29
CA ILE A 948 -16.85 -26.03 -5.67
C ILE A 948 -15.74 -25.16 -6.25
N GLU A 949 -14.60 -25.77 -6.52
CA GLU A 949 -13.51 -25.09 -7.22
C GLU A 949 -13.74 -25.15 -8.73
N VAL A 950 -13.54 -24.00 -9.41
CA VAL A 950 -13.63 -23.82 -10.86
C VAL A 950 -12.22 -23.70 -11.43
N SER A 951 -11.81 -24.63 -12.28
CA SER A 951 -10.48 -24.60 -12.89
C SER A 951 -10.32 -23.43 -13.87
N VAL A 952 -9.44 -22.47 -13.55
CA VAL A 952 -9.11 -21.34 -14.43
C VAL A 952 -8.47 -21.82 -15.72
N GLU A 953 -7.62 -22.85 -15.66
CA GLU A 953 -6.97 -23.44 -16.83
C GLU A 953 -8.01 -24.01 -17.82
N MET A 954 -9.01 -24.78 -17.33
CA MET A 954 -10.05 -25.35 -18.18
C MET A 954 -10.95 -24.29 -18.82
N ILE A 955 -11.30 -23.21 -18.09
CA ILE A 955 -12.20 -22.17 -18.62
C ILE A 955 -11.51 -21.12 -19.49
N SER A 956 -10.19 -20.94 -19.38
CA SER A 956 -9.47 -19.85 -20.07
C SER A 956 -8.46 -20.28 -21.12
N MET A 957 -7.86 -21.48 -20.99
CA MET A 957 -6.74 -21.93 -21.82
C MET A 957 -7.00 -23.18 -22.65
N LYS A 958 -8.03 -23.97 -22.31
CA LYS A 958 -8.39 -25.21 -23.01
C LYS A 958 -9.44 -25.00 -24.09
N SER A 959 -9.91 -26.09 -24.70
CA SER A 959 -10.93 -26.07 -25.75
C SER A 959 -12.26 -25.54 -25.21
N ALA A 960 -13.13 -25.08 -26.12
CA ALA A 960 -14.50 -24.69 -25.76
C ALA A 960 -15.28 -25.85 -25.11
N GLU A 961 -14.99 -27.09 -25.51
CA GLU A 961 -15.60 -28.29 -24.92
C GLU A 961 -15.22 -28.48 -23.44
N ASP A 962 -13.93 -28.34 -23.09
CA ASP A 962 -13.47 -28.46 -21.69
C ASP A 962 -14.09 -27.38 -20.81
N ARG A 963 -14.21 -26.16 -21.34
CA ARG A 963 -14.87 -25.04 -20.68
C ARG A 963 -16.34 -25.36 -20.37
N ASP A 964 -17.08 -25.87 -21.34
CA ASP A 964 -18.51 -26.15 -21.19
C ASP A 964 -18.77 -27.35 -20.24
N HIS A 965 -17.90 -28.36 -20.25
CA HIS A 965 -17.95 -29.46 -19.28
C HIS A 965 -17.73 -28.97 -17.84
N GLU A 966 -16.74 -28.11 -17.61
CA GLU A 966 -16.46 -27.57 -16.27
C GLU A 966 -17.62 -26.69 -15.78
N ILE A 967 -18.19 -25.84 -16.64
CA ILE A 967 -19.37 -25.03 -16.31
C ILE A 967 -20.57 -25.92 -15.93
N SER A 968 -20.84 -26.96 -16.73
CA SER A 968 -21.97 -27.88 -16.49
C SER A 968 -21.82 -28.62 -15.15
N ARG A 969 -20.61 -29.11 -14.84
CA ARG A 969 -20.30 -29.77 -13.56
C ARG A 969 -20.58 -28.87 -12.36
N VAL A 970 -20.15 -27.61 -12.44
CA VAL A 970 -20.34 -26.63 -11.35
C VAL A 970 -21.82 -26.30 -11.17
N ILE A 971 -22.59 -26.17 -12.26
CA ILE A 971 -24.03 -25.93 -12.24
C ILE A 971 -24.79 -27.09 -11.56
N GLU A 972 -24.48 -28.33 -11.92
CA GLU A 972 -25.12 -29.52 -11.34
C GLU A 972 -24.89 -29.60 -9.82
N LEU A 973 -23.63 -29.46 -9.39
CA LEU A 973 -23.26 -29.47 -7.97
C LEU A 973 -23.87 -28.27 -7.21
N GLY A 974 -23.83 -27.09 -7.82
CA GLY A 974 -24.40 -25.87 -7.23
C GLY A 974 -25.90 -26.00 -6.98
N ASN A 975 -26.67 -26.51 -7.96
CA ASN A 975 -28.09 -26.77 -7.80
C ASN A 975 -28.35 -27.81 -6.69
N ALA A 976 -27.61 -28.92 -6.67
CA ALA A 976 -27.78 -29.97 -5.68
C ALA A 976 -27.53 -29.47 -4.24
N TYR A 977 -26.46 -28.70 -4.01
CA TYR A 977 -26.13 -28.20 -2.68
C TYR A 977 -27.08 -27.09 -2.20
N ILE A 978 -27.46 -26.15 -3.08
CA ILE A 978 -28.43 -25.11 -2.74
C ILE A 978 -29.78 -25.72 -2.39
N GLN A 979 -30.26 -26.72 -3.15
CA GLN A 979 -31.49 -27.47 -2.82
C GLN A 979 -31.36 -28.26 -1.52
N SER A 980 -30.17 -28.77 -1.21
CA SER A 980 -29.88 -29.49 0.04
C SER A 980 -29.69 -28.57 1.26
N ARG A 981 -30.10 -27.29 1.17
CA ARG A 981 -29.96 -26.26 2.23
C ARG A 981 -28.50 -26.00 2.65
N LYS A 982 -27.52 -26.28 1.79
CA LYS A 982 -26.11 -26.02 2.09
C LYS A 982 -25.65 -24.73 1.41
N ASP A 983 -25.07 -23.83 2.21
CA ASP A 983 -24.39 -22.66 1.66
C ASP A 983 -23.23 -23.15 0.78
N THR A 984 -23.13 -22.61 -0.43
CA THR A 984 -22.25 -23.11 -1.48
C THR A 984 -21.30 -22.02 -1.95
N LEU A 985 -20.00 -22.26 -1.80
CA LEU A 985 -18.91 -21.43 -2.30
C LEU A 985 -18.43 -21.94 -3.66
N VAL A 986 -18.61 -21.13 -4.70
CA VAL A 986 -17.99 -21.28 -6.02
C VAL A 986 -16.75 -20.38 -6.06
N VAL A 987 -15.57 -20.99 -6.19
CA VAL A 987 -14.29 -20.26 -6.16
C VAL A 987 -13.39 -20.67 -7.33
N THR A 988 -12.73 -19.71 -7.97
CA THR A 988 -11.76 -19.99 -9.02
C THR A 988 -10.46 -20.58 -8.46
N SER A 989 -9.81 -21.48 -9.20
CA SER A 989 -8.52 -22.07 -8.84
C SER A 989 -7.46 -20.98 -8.59
N ARG A 990 -6.63 -21.14 -7.55
CA ARG A 990 -5.76 -20.06 -7.02
C ARG A 990 -4.45 -19.83 -7.80
N GLN A 991 -4.20 -20.54 -8.90
CA GLN A 991 -3.01 -20.33 -9.73
C GLN A 991 -3.10 -19.02 -10.50
N LEU A 992 -2.14 -18.12 -10.32
CA LEU A 992 -2.06 -16.87 -11.08
C LEU A 992 -1.63 -17.17 -12.51
N ILE A 993 -2.47 -16.80 -13.47
CA ILE A 993 -2.16 -16.85 -14.89
C ILE A 993 -2.13 -15.41 -15.41
N THR A 994 -0.94 -14.88 -15.68
CA THR A 994 -0.73 -13.56 -16.30
C THR A 994 -0.40 -13.73 -17.77
N GLY A 995 -0.97 -12.87 -18.62
CA GLY A 995 -0.54 -12.73 -20.00
C GLY A 995 0.86 -12.13 -20.10
N LYS A 996 1.47 -12.20 -21.29
CA LYS A 996 2.73 -11.51 -21.62
C LYS A 996 2.52 -10.01 -21.76
N THR A 997 1.29 -9.57 -22.03
CA THR A 997 0.89 -8.16 -22.12
C THR A 997 -0.29 -7.82 -21.19
N PRO A 998 -0.51 -6.53 -20.87
CA PRO A 998 -1.70 -6.08 -20.13
C PRO A 998 -3.01 -6.50 -20.81
N GLU A 999 -3.06 -6.46 -22.15
CA GLU A 999 -4.23 -6.83 -22.95
C GLU A 999 -4.54 -8.32 -22.84
N GLU A 1000 -3.52 -9.19 -22.92
CA GLU A 1000 -3.69 -10.64 -22.71
C GLU A 1000 -4.19 -10.94 -21.29
N SER A 1001 -3.70 -10.20 -20.28
CA SER A 1001 -4.15 -10.35 -18.90
C SER A 1001 -5.62 -9.92 -18.71
N LEU A 1002 -6.06 -8.85 -19.40
CA LEU A 1002 -7.47 -8.45 -19.45
C LEU A 1002 -8.35 -9.50 -20.13
N GLU A 1003 -7.86 -10.14 -21.20
CA GLU A 1003 -8.60 -11.20 -21.91
C GLU A 1003 -8.82 -12.44 -21.03
N ILE A 1004 -7.80 -12.86 -20.28
CA ILE A 1004 -7.93 -13.97 -19.32
C ILE A 1004 -8.97 -13.64 -18.25
N ASN A 1005 -8.91 -12.45 -17.65
CA ASN A 1005 -9.90 -12.01 -16.66
C ASN A 1005 -11.32 -12.00 -17.24
N TYR A 1006 -11.49 -11.58 -18.49
CA TYR A 1006 -12.77 -11.61 -19.19
C TYR A 1006 -13.32 -13.04 -19.34
N LYS A 1007 -12.49 -13.99 -19.79
CA LYS A 1007 -12.89 -15.41 -19.94
C LYS A 1007 -13.35 -16.01 -18.61
N VAL A 1008 -12.60 -15.77 -17.53
CA VAL A 1008 -12.95 -16.22 -16.18
C VAL A 1008 -14.27 -15.61 -15.71
N SER A 1009 -14.45 -14.30 -15.89
CA SER A 1009 -15.70 -13.62 -15.50
C SER A 1009 -16.90 -14.15 -16.29
N SER A 1010 -16.74 -14.36 -17.60
CA SER A 1010 -17.79 -14.92 -18.47
C SER A 1010 -18.22 -16.33 -18.02
N ALA A 1011 -17.26 -17.19 -17.65
CA ALA A 1011 -17.57 -18.51 -17.15
C ALA A 1011 -18.35 -18.46 -15.82
N LEU A 1012 -17.96 -17.58 -14.89
CA LEU A 1012 -18.69 -17.39 -13.62
C LEU A 1012 -20.12 -16.86 -13.86
N VAL A 1013 -20.30 -15.97 -14.83
CA VAL A 1013 -21.63 -15.49 -15.25
C VAL A 1013 -22.49 -16.64 -15.75
N GLU A 1014 -21.95 -17.49 -16.63
CA GLU A 1014 -22.68 -18.65 -17.15
C GLU A 1014 -23.03 -19.67 -16.06
N ILE A 1015 -22.12 -19.92 -15.11
CA ILE A 1015 -22.37 -20.78 -13.95
C ILE A 1015 -23.54 -20.25 -13.12
N VAL A 1016 -23.51 -18.97 -12.71
CA VAL A 1016 -24.59 -18.38 -11.90
C VAL A 1016 -25.90 -18.30 -12.68
N ARG A 1017 -25.83 -18.10 -14.01
CA ARG A 1017 -27.01 -18.13 -14.88
C ARG A 1017 -27.61 -19.53 -14.99
N GLY A 1018 -26.78 -20.57 -15.01
CA GLY A 1018 -27.20 -21.97 -15.08
C GLY A 1018 -27.71 -22.55 -13.76
N ILE A 1019 -27.34 -21.96 -12.61
CA ILE A 1019 -27.97 -22.30 -11.33
C ILE A 1019 -29.42 -21.82 -11.36
N GLY A 1020 -30.37 -22.76 -11.43
CA GLY A 1020 -31.80 -22.49 -11.42
C GLY A 1020 -32.40 -22.50 -10.02
N SER A 1021 -31.73 -23.13 -9.06
CA SER A 1021 -32.15 -23.21 -7.67
C SER A 1021 -32.04 -21.84 -7.00
N ARG A 1022 -33.15 -21.30 -6.48
CA ARG A 1022 -33.21 -19.96 -5.86
C ARG A 1022 -32.37 -19.91 -4.58
N PRO A 1023 -31.24 -19.18 -4.53
CA PRO A 1023 -30.44 -19.04 -3.32
C PRO A 1023 -31.15 -18.17 -2.27
N ARG A 1024 -30.84 -18.38 -0.99
CA ARG A 1024 -31.33 -17.54 0.12
C ARG A 1024 -30.75 -16.13 0.08
N TYR A 1025 -29.47 -16.04 -0.26
CA TYR A 1025 -28.72 -14.82 -0.51
C TYR A 1025 -27.64 -15.15 -1.53
N ILE A 1026 -27.14 -14.11 -2.20
CA ILE A 1026 -26.00 -14.24 -3.11
C ILE A 1026 -24.91 -13.29 -2.61
N LEU A 1027 -23.70 -13.80 -2.44
CA LEU A 1027 -22.51 -13.01 -2.10
C LEU A 1027 -21.53 -13.09 -3.25
N ALA A 1028 -21.23 -11.97 -3.90
CA ALA A 1028 -20.19 -11.89 -4.91
C ALA A 1028 -18.98 -11.15 -4.35
N LYS A 1029 -17.78 -11.74 -4.47
CA LYS A 1029 -16.54 -11.11 -3.99
C LYS A 1029 -15.63 -10.70 -5.14
N GLY A 1030 -15.25 -9.42 -5.12
CA GLY A 1030 -14.43 -8.78 -6.14
C GLY A 1030 -15.27 -7.88 -7.04
N GLY A 1031 -14.68 -6.76 -7.46
CA GLY A 1031 -15.35 -5.73 -8.25
C GLY A 1031 -15.96 -6.25 -9.55
N ILE A 1032 -15.12 -6.68 -10.50
CA ILE A 1032 -15.56 -7.21 -11.81
C ILE A 1032 -16.58 -8.34 -11.64
N THR A 1033 -16.28 -9.33 -10.78
CA THR A 1033 -17.20 -10.45 -10.50
C THR A 1033 -18.55 -9.97 -9.99
N SER A 1034 -18.58 -9.01 -9.04
CA SER A 1034 -19.85 -8.51 -8.51
C SER A 1034 -20.67 -7.73 -9.53
N SER A 1035 -20.02 -7.05 -10.46
CA SER A 1035 -20.70 -6.30 -11.52
C SER A 1035 -21.32 -7.26 -12.54
N ASP A 1036 -20.49 -8.16 -13.05
CA ASP A 1036 -20.89 -9.10 -14.10
C ASP A 1036 -21.97 -10.07 -13.61
N LEU A 1037 -21.91 -10.51 -12.34
CA LEU A 1037 -22.97 -11.33 -11.77
C LEU A 1037 -24.28 -10.54 -11.61
N ALA A 1038 -24.24 -9.30 -11.13
CA ALA A 1038 -25.46 -8.48 -11.00
C ALA A 1038 -26.10 -8.20 -12.36
N THR A 1039 -25.31 -7.78 -13.34
CA THR A 1039 -25.79 -7.27 -14.63
C THR A 1039 -26.03 -8.37 -15.68
N LYS A 1040 -25.15 -9.37 -15.78
CA LYS A 1040 -25.20 -10.38 -16.84
C LYS A 1040 -25.81 -11.71 -16.38
N ALA A 1041 -25.52 -12.13 -15.15
CA ALA A 1041 -26.03 -13.41 -14.63
C ALA A 1041 -27.41 -13.28 -13.97
N LEU A 1042 -27.60 -12.21 -13.20
CA LEU A 1042 -28.85 -11.88 -12.52
C LEU A 1042 -29.72 -10.89 -13.29
N GLU A 1043 -29.20 -10.30 -14.38
CA GLU A 1043 -29.95 -9.43 -15.29
C GLU A 1043 -30.60 -8.21 -14.59
N ALA A 1044 -30.01 -7.76 -13.48
CA ALA A 1044 -30.51 -6.61 -12.74
C ALA A 1044 -30.28 -5.33 -13.56
N ARG A 1045 -31.38 -4.61 -13.84
CA ARG A 1045 -31.37 -3.28 -14.47
C ARG A 1045 -31.33 -2.18 -13.43
N ARG A 1046 -31.92 -2.46 -12.27
CA ARG A 1046 -31.92 -1.60 -11.08
C ARG A 1046 -31.74 -2.41 -9.80
N ALA A 1047 -31.16 -1.79 -8.79
CA ALA A 1047 -31.07 -2.34 -7.44
C ALA A 1047 -31.20 -1.24 -6.40
N LYS A 1048 -31.73 -1.57 -5.22
CA LYS A 1048 -31.77 -0.66 -4.07
C LYS A 1048 -30.71 -1.06 -3.06
N VAL A 1049 -29.87 -0.12 -2.63
CA VAL A 1049 -28.90 -0.34 -1.55
C VAL A 1049 -29.66 -0.37 -0.22
N MET A 1050 -29.72 -1.52 0.43
CA MET A 1050 -30.42 -1.66 1.71
C MET A 1050 -29.57 -1.15 2.89
N GLY A 1051 -28.25 -1.25 2.74
CA GLY A 1051 -27.27 -0.88 3.75
C GLY A 1051 -26.02 -1.75 3.60
N GLN A 1052 -25.50 -2.27 4.70
CA GLN A 1052 -24.23 -2.99 4.72
C GLN A 1052 -24.41 -4.36 5.40
N ALA A 1053 -23.82 -5.42 4.85
CA ALA A 1053 -23.75 -6.74 5.50
C ALA A 1053 -22.62 -6.82 6.55
N LEU A 1054 -21.61 -5.97 6.39
CA LEU A 1054 -20.51 -5.69 7.31
C LEU A 1054 -20.00 -4.28 6.99
N ALA A 1055 -19.32 -3.61 7.92
CA ALA A 1055 -18.74 -2.28 7.66
C ALA A 1055 -17.97 -2.25 6.31
N GLY A 1056 -18.42 -1.43 5.37
CA GLY A 1056 -17.84 -1.33 4.02
C GLY A 1056 -18.15 -2.50 3.07
N VAL A 1057 -19.15 -3.33 3.37
CA VAL A 1057 -19.64 -4.42 2.50
C VAL A 1057 -21.12 -4.15 2.16
N PRO A 1058 -21.42 -3.57 0.98
CA PRO A 1058 -22.78 -3.18 0.63
C PRO A 1058 -23.71 -4.37 0.39
N LEU A 1059 -24.98 -4.15 0.72
CA LEU A 1059 -26.08 -5.08 0.54
C LEU A 1059 -27.13 -4.46 -0.38
N TRP A 1060 -27.43 -5.14 -1.49
CA TRP A 1060 -28.41 -4.73 -2.47
C TRP A 1060 -29.65 -5.61 -2.44
N GLN A 1061 -30.79 -5.02 -2.78
CA GLN A 1061 -31.99 -5.73 -3.19
C GLN A 1061 -32.18 -5.51 -4.68
N LEU A 1062 -32.11 -6.60 -5.46
CA LEU A 1062 -32.26 -6.53 -6.91
C LEU A 1062 -33.73 -6.26 -7.29
N GLY A 1063 -33.91 -5.54 -8.40
CA GLY A 1063 -35.23 -5.20 -8.93
C GLY A 1063 -36.07 -6.42 -9.33
N PRO A 1064 -37.40 -6.26 -9.49
CA PRO A 1064 -38.31 -7.34 -9.83
C PRO A 1064 -38.03 -7.97 -11.21
N GLU A 1065 -37.32 -7.27 -12.08
CA GLU A 1065 -36.88 -7.75 -13.39
C GLU A 1065 -35.70 -8.74 -13.33
N SER A 1066 -34.98 -8.77 -12.20
CA SER A 1066 -33.80 -9.62 -12.07
C SER A 1066 -34.17 -11.10 -11.97
N ARG A 1067 -33.25 -11.99 -12.33
CA ARG A 1067 -33.33 -13.39 -11.89
C ARG A 1067 -33.27 -13.42 -10.36
N HIS A 1068 -34.10 -14.29 -9.78
CA HIS A 1068 -34.30 -14.41 -8.34
C HIS A 1068 -34.69 -13.06 -7.66
N PRO A 1069 -35.83 -12.46 -8.04
CA PRO A 1069 -36.22 -11.16 -7.53
C PRO A 1069 -36.37 -11.17 -6.01
N GLY A 1070 -35.96 -10.06 -5.39
CA GLY A 1070 -35.94 -9.88 -3.93
C GLY A 1070 -34.88 -10.69 -3.18
N VAL A 1071 -34.06 -11.50 -3.85
CA VAL A 1071 -32.93 -12.16 -3.19
C VAL A 1071 -31.88 -11.10 -2.82
N PRO A 1072 -31.44 -11.05 -1.56
CA PRO A 1072 -30.40 -10.13 -1.13
C PRO A 1072 -29.07 -10.44 -1.83
N TYR A 1073 -28.44 -9.40 -2.37
CA TYR A 1073 -27.21 -9.46 -3.12
C TYR A 1073 -26.10 -8.69 -2.38
N ILE A 1074 -25.16 -9.42 -1.79
CA ILE A 1074 -24.03 -8.86 -1.04
C ILE A 1074 -22.87 -8.65 -2.02
N VAL A 1075 -22.49 -7.38 -2.21
CA VAL A 1075 -21.35 -7.00 -3.03
C VAL A 1075 -20.14 -6.86 -2.12
N PHE A 1076 -19.26 -7.85 -2.11
CA PHE A 1076 -18.11 -7.89 -1.23
C PHE A 1076 -16.85 -7.34 -1.95
N PRO A 1077 -16.32 -6.18 -1.53
CA PRO A 1077 -15.12 -5.62 -2.15
C PRO A 1077 -13.87 -6.51 -1.97
N GLY A 1078 -12.98 -6.51 -2.95
CA GLY A 1078 -11.74 -7.31 -2.87
C GLY A 1078 -10.77 -6.86 -1.78
N ASN A 1079 -10.84 -5.59 -1.35
CA ASN A 1079 -9.85 -4.92 -0.51
C ASN A 1079 -10.35 -4.54 0.90
N VAL A 1080 -11.61 -4.82 1.25
CA VAL A 1080 -12.22 -4.47 2.55
C VAL A 1080 -12.23 -5.66 3.53
N GLY A 1081 -12.13 -5.35 4.83
CA GLY A 1081 -12.19 -6.31 5.92
C GLY A 1081 -10.84 -6.94 6.30
N ASP A 1082 -10.78 -7.55 7.48
CA ASP A 1082 -9.67 -8.39 7.95
C ASP A 1082 -9.73 -9.80 7.29
N ASN A 1083 -8.83 -10.71 7.66
CA ASN A 1083 -8.83 -12.08 7.12
C ASN A 1083 -10.12 -12.87 7.45
N SER A 1084 -10.79 -12.55 8.56
CA SER A 1084 -12.03 -13.21 8.99
C SER A 1084 -13.31 -12.60 8.42
N ALA A 1085 -13.22 -11.46 7.72
CA ALA A 1085 -14.39 -10.69 7.33
C ALA A 1085 -15.37 -11.47 6.42
N LEU A 1086 -14.85 -12.27 5.50
CA LEU A 1086 -15.69 -13.12 4.63
C LEU A 1086 -16.39 -14.22 5.44
N ALA A 1087 -15.66 -14.88 6.35
CA ALA A 1087 -16.21 -15.88 7.26
C ALA A 1087 -17.32 -15.29 8.15
N LYS A 1088 -17.08 -14.11 8.74
CA LYS A 1088 -18.05 -13.37 9.55
C LYS A 1088 -19.35 -13.08 8.79
N VAL A 1089 -19.26 -12.62 7.53
CA VAL A 1089 -20.47 -12.36 6.72
C VAL A 1089 -21.21 -13.67 6.44
N VAL A 1090 -20.52 -14.73 6.01
CA VAL A 1090 -21.16 -16.02 5.73
C VAL A 1090 -21.82 -16.61 6.97
N GLN A 1091 -21.16 -16.53 8.14
CA GLN A 1091 -21.72 -16.99 9.42
C GLN A 1091 -22.96 -16.17 9.84
N ASN A 1092 -22.90 -14.84 9.70
CA ASN A 1092 -24.03 -13.96 10.02
C ASN A 1092 -25.23 -14.17 9.08
N TRP A 1093 -24.99 -14.71 7.88
CA TRP A 1093 -25.98 -14.98 6.84
C TRP A 1093 -26.35 -16.47 6.72
N ALA A 1094 -25.70 -17.33 7.51
CA ALA A 1094 -26.06 -18.73 7.66
C ALA A 1094 -27.43 -18.82 8.36
N CYS A 1095 -28.30 -19.70 7.87
CA CYS A 1095 -29.53 -20.01 8.59
C CYS A 1095 -29.17 -20.95 9.75
N PRO A 1096 -29.67 -20.71 10.98
CA PRO A 1096 -29.65 -21.73 12.02
C PRO A 1096 -30.29 -23.00 11.46
N SER A 1097 -29.65 -24.16 11.64
CA SER A 1097 -30.17 -25.42 11.11
C SER A 1097 -31.56 -25.75 11.67
N ARG A 1098 -31.84 -25.27 12.90
CA ARG A 1098 -33.11 -25.42 13.62
C ARG A 1098 -33.53 -24.13 14.34
N SER A 1099 -34.83 -23.98 14.57
CA SER A 1099 -35.38 -22.88 15.38
C SER A 1099 -34.92 -23.01 16.83
N SER A 1100 -34.76 -21.90 17.55
CA SER A 1100 -34.42 -21.96 18.98
C SER A 1100 -35.67 -22.21 19.84
N ALA A 1101 -35.52 -22.94 20.94
CA ALA A 1101 -36.61 -23.14 21.91
C ALA A 1101 -37.19 -21.81 22.42
N LYS A 1102 -36.33 -20.77 22.53
CA LYS A 1102 -36.71 -19.41 22.94
C LYS A 1102 -37.65 -18.74 21.96
N GLU A 1103 -37.35 -18.82 20.67
CA GLU A 1103 -38.17 -18.24 19.62
C GLU A 1103 -39.55 -18.91 19.58
N LEU A 1104 -39.59 -20.24 19.70
CA LEU A 1104 -40.84 -21.01 19.75
C LEU A 1104 -41.74 -20.53 20.91
N LEU A 1105 -41.21 -20.50 22.13
CA LEU A 1105 -41.96 -20.07 23.31
C LEU A 1105 -42.38 -18.60 23.24
N LEU A 1106 -41.53 -17.71 22.72
CA LEU A 1106 -41.87 -16.30 22.52
C LEU A 1106 -42.97 -16.10 21.47
N ASN A 1107 -42.94 -16.88 20.38
CA ASN A 1107 -43.98 -16.85 19.35
C ASN A 1107 -45.32 -17.39 19.87
N ALA A 1108 -45.28 -18.43 20.71
CA ALA A 1108 -46.46 -18.94 21.43
C ALA A 1108 -47.01 -17.88 22.39
N GLU A 1109 -46.13 -17.19 23.12
CA GLU A 1109 -46.48 -16.09 24.02
C GLU A 1109 -47.15 -14.92 23.29
N ASN A 1110 -46.56 -14.46 22.19
CA ASN A 1110 -47.13 -13.40 21.35
C ASN A 1110 -48.41 -13.83 20.63
N GLY A 1111 -48.53 -15.10 20.26
CA GLY A 1111 -49.64 -15.63 19.49
C GLY A 1111 -50.82 -16.15 20.32
N GLY A 1112 -50.66 -16.27 21.64
CA GLY A 1112 -51.69 -16.76 22.55
C GLY A 1112 -52.06 -18.23 22.35
N TYR A 1113 -51.09 -19.08 22.03
CA TYR A 1113 -51.28 -20.53 21.85
C TYR A 1113 -50.23 -21.31 22.66
N ALA A 1114 -50.35 -22.63 22.74
CA ALA A 1114 -49.36 -23.49 23.38
C ALA A 1114 -48.74 -24.48 22.38
N ILE A 1115 -47.48 -24.84 22.61
CA ILE A 1115 -46.73 -25.79 21.78
C ILE A 1115 -46.81 -27.17 22.41
N GLY A 1116 -47.07 -28.20 21.60
CA GLY A 1116 -47.00 -29.58 22.05
C GLY A 1116 -45.56 -30.08 22.10
N ALA A 1117 -45.17 -30.61 23.26
CA ALA A 1117 -43.95 -31.36 23.44
C ALA A 1117 -44.28 -32.85 23.56
N PHE A 1118 -43.74 -33.64 22.63
CA PHE A 1118 -44.17 -35.03 22.43
C PHE A 1118 -43.01 -35.98 22.71
N ASN A 1119 -43.20 -36.90 23.66
CA ASN A 1119 -42.17 -37.88 24.00
C ASN A 1119 -41.99 -38.89 22.85
N VAL A 1120 -40.75 -39.05 22.40
CA VAL A 1120 -40.36 -39.97 21.31
C VAL A 1120 -39.37 -41.02 21.80
N TYR A 1121 -39.53 -42.25 21.29
CA TYR A 1121 -38.76 -43.42 21.73
C TYR A 1121 -38.00 -44.12 20.59
N ASN A 1122 -38.32 -43.77 19.34
CA ASN A 1122 -37.82 -44.39 18.13
C ASN A 1122 -38.02 -43.45 16.92
N LEU A 1123 -37.57 -43.88 15.74
CA LEU A 1123 -37.65 -43.09 14.51
C LEU A 1123 -39.10 -42.83 14.07
N GLU A 1124 -40.00 -43.80 14.26
CA GLU A 1124 -41.41 -43.69 13.91
C GLU A 1124 -42.10 -42.59 14.73
N GLY A 1125 -41.77 -42.47 16.01
CA GLY A 1125 -42.27 -41.41 16.88
C GLY A 1125 -41.77 -40.03 16.45
N ILE A 1126 -40.49 -39.92 16.13
CA ILE A 1126 -39.89 -38.68 15.60
C ILE A 1126 -40.59 -38.25 14.32
N ASP A 1127 -40.70 -39.16 13.35
CA ASP A 1127 -41.31 -38.88 12.06
C ASP A 1127 -42.83 -38.62 12.18
N ALA A 1128 -43.53 -39.28 13.11
CA ALA A 1128 -44.93 -39.01 13.39
C ALA A 1128 -45.15 -37.57 13.89
N VAL A 1129 -44.29 -37.08 14.79
CA VAL A 1129 -44.36 -35.71 15.31
C VAL A 1129 -44.04 -34.70 14.21
N VAL A 1130 -42.95 -34.90 13.46
CA VAL A 1130 -42.58 -33.99 12.35
C VAL A 1130 -43.65 -33.98 11.27
N SER A 1131 -44.09 -35.14 10.80
CA SER A 1131 -45.13 -35.26 9.76
C SER A 1131 -46.46 -34.61 10.19
N ALA A 1132 -46.84 -34.71 11.48
CA ALA A 1132 -48.02 -34.03 12.01
C ALA A 1132 -47.82 -32.51 12.05
N ALA A 1133 -46.67 -32.06 12.53
CA ALA A 1133 -46.31 -30.63 12.60
C ALA A 1133 -46.35 -29.98 11.21
N GLU A 1134 -45.80 -30.65 10.19
CA GLU A 1134 -45.80 -30.15 8.82
C GLU A 1134 -47.20 -30.11 8.20
N ALA A 1135 -48.00 -31.17 8.41
CA ALA A 1135 -49.38 -31.22 7.92
C ALA A 1135 -50.26 -30.14 8.56
N GLU A 1136 -50.08 -29.87 9.86
CA GLU A 1136 -50.81 -28.85 10.61
C GLU A 1136 -50.18 -27.46 10.50
N LYS A 1137 -49.04 -27.32 9.82
CA LYS A 1137 -48.24 -26.06 9.81
C LYS A 1137 -48.06 -25.51 11.22
N SER A 1138 -47.59 -26.36 12.12
CA SER A 1138 -47.54 -26.12 13.56
C SER A 1138 -46.12 -26.20 14.09
N PRO A 1139 -45.72 -25.35 15.06
CA PRO A 1139 -44.49 -25.59 15.82
C PRO A 1139 -44.63 -26.82 16.73
N ALA A 1140 -43.54 -27.55 16.95
CA ALA A 1140 -43.52 -28.73 17.80
C ALA A 1140 -42.20 -28.88 18.59
N ILE A 1141 -42.24 -29.65 19.68
CA ILE A 1141 -41.04 -30.01 20.44
C ILE A 1141 -40.92 -31.55 20.43
N LEU A 1142 -39.80 -32.05 19.91
CA LEU A 1142 -39.40 -33.45 20.03
C LEU A 1142 -38.79 -33.65 21.41
N GLN A 1143 -39.43 -34.44 22.25
CA GLN A 1143 -39.07 -34.56 23.65
C GLN A 1143 -38.50 -35.96 23.94
N VAL A 1144 -37.36 -36.05 24.63
CA VAL A 1144 -36.69 -37.31 24.95
C VAL A 1144 -36.66 -37.48 26.46
N HIS A 1145 -37.39 -38.48 26.95
CA HIS A 1145 -37.40 -38.88 28.35
C HIS A 1145 -36.14 -39.70 28.71
N PRO A 1146 -35.65 -39.73 29.98
CA PRO A 1146 -34.42 -40.44 30.33
C PRO A 1146 -34.48 -41.94 30.04
N SER A 1147 -35.65 -42.57 30.16
CA SER A 1147 -35.85 -43.98 29.76
C SER A 1147 -35.69 -44.19 28.25
N ALA A 1148 -36.17 -43.24 27.43
CA ALA A 1148 -35.97 -43.26 25.99
C ALA A 1148 -34.49 -43.05 25.64
N LEU A 1149 -33.82 -42.10 26.31
CA LEU A 1149 -32.38 -41.87 26.14
C LEU A 1149 -31.55 -43.10 26.54
N LYS A 1150 -31.91 -43.78 27.64
CA LYS A 1150 -31.24 -45.01 28.08
C LYS A 1150 -31.37 -46.15 27.06
N GLN A 1151 -32.51 -46.24 26.38
CA GLN A 1151 -32.77 -47.29 25.39
C GLN A 1151 -32.22 -46.96 24.00
N GLY A 1152 -32.40 -45.72 23.53
CA GLY A 1152 -32.02 -45.28 22.18
C GLY A 1152 -30.63 -44.65 22.08
N GLY A 1153 -30.05 -44.19 23.20
CA GLY A 1153 -28.74 -43.57 23.28
C GLY A 1153 -28.62 -42.27 22.46
N VAL A 1154 -27.36 -41.87 22.21
CA VAL A 1154 -27.01 -40.74 21.33
C VAL A 1154 -27.65 -40.85 19.94
N PRO A 1155 -27.75 -42.01 19.28
CA PRO A 1155 -28.40 -42.13 17.97
C PRO A 1155 -29.83 -41.60 17.94
N LEU A 1156 -30.63 -41.86 18.98
CA LEU A 1156 -32.00 -41.33 19.06
C LEU A 1156 -32.02 -39.80 19.08
N VAL A 1157 -31.12 -39.19 19.87
CA VAL A 1157 -30.98 -37.73 19.95
C VAL A 1157 -30.52 -37.17 18.60
N SER A 1158 -29.53 -37.79 17.97
CA SER A 1158 -29.08 -37.40 16.63
C SER A 1158 -30.20 -37.48 15.59
N CYS A 1159 -31.06 -38.49 15.64
CA CYS A 1159 -32.25 -38.58 14.79
C CYS A 1159 -33.24 -37.44 15.07
N CYS A 1160 -33.47 -37.08 16.33
CA CYS A 1160 -34.34 -35.94 16.69
C CYS A 1160 -33.78 -34.63 16.12
N ILE A 1161 -32.47 -34.41 16.29
CA ILE A 1161 -31.78 -33.22 15.78
C ILE A 1161 -31.91 -33.15 14.26
N ALA A 1162 -31.56 -34.24 13.56
CA ALA A 1162 -31.67 -34.30 12.11
C ALA A 1162 -33.12 -34.05 11.65
N ALA A 1163 -34.12 -34.66 12.29
CA ALA A 1163 -35.52 -34.44 11.95
C ALA A 1163 -35.96 -32.98 12.17
N ALA A 1164 -35.55 -32.35 13.27
CA ALA A 1164 -35.82 -30.94 13.54
C ALA A 1164 -35.16 -29.99 12.53
N GLU A 1165 -33.95 -30.32 12.07
CA GLU A 1165 -33.22 -29.58 11.05
C GLU A 1165 -33.88 -29.70 9.66
N HIS A 1166 -34.36 -30.90 9.32
CA HIS A 1166 -35.00 -31.18 8.04
C HIS A 1166 -36.45 -30.72 7.95
N ALA A 1167 -37.15 -30.59 9.08
CA ALA A 1167 -38.52 -30.12 9.13
C ALA A 1167 -38.74 -28.78 8.40
N SER A 1168 -39.88 -28.67 7.71
CA SER A 1168 -40.34 -27.44 7.05
C SER A 1168 -41.03 -26.46 8.00
N VAL A 1169 -41.31 -26.87 9.23
CA VAL A 1169 -41.92 -26.08 10.31
C VAL A 1169 -40.96 -25.94 11.52
N PRO A 1170 -41.17 -24.98 12.43
CA PRO A 1170 -40.33 -24.81 13.61
C PRO A 1170 -40.39 -26.03 14.54
N ILE A 1171 -39.27 -26.75 14.68
CA ILE A 1171 -39.13 -27.89 15.59
C ILE A 1171 -37.86 -27.72 16.41
N THR A 1172 -37.94 -28.04 17.70
CA THR A 1172 -36.80 -28.06 18.64
C THR A 1172 -36.72 -29.41 19.35
N VAL A 1173 -35.56 -29.72 19.94
CA VAL A 1173 -35.34 -30.96 20.69
C VAL A 1173 -35.15 -30.65 22.18
N HIS A 1174 -35.94 -31.30 23.04
CA HIS A 1174 -35.95 -31.10 24.49
C HIS A 1174 -35.61 -32.39 25.25
N TYR A 1175 -34.76 -32.28 26.28
CA TYR A 1175 -34.50 -33.38 27.22
C TYR A 1175 -35.42 -33.25 28.44
N ASP A 1176 -36.25 -34.26 28.67
CA ASP A 1176 -37.31 -34.24 29.69
C ASP A 1176 -36.87 -34.92 31.00
N HIS A 1177 -37.47 -34.55 32.12
CA HIS A 1177 -37.31 -35.17 33.45
C HIS A 1177 -35.86 -35.53 33.86
N GLY A 1178 -34.89 -34.65 33.61
CA GLY A 1178 -33.51 -34.85 34.01
C GLY A 1178 -33.31 -34.77 35.53
N THR A 1179 -33.31 -35.91 36.21
CA THR A 1179 -33.13 -36.01 37.68
C THR A 1179 -31.68 -36.28 38.09
N SER A 1180 -30.89 -36.93 37.23
CA SER A 1180 -29.49 -37.26 37.47
C SER A 1180 -28.56 -36.13 37.00
N LYS A 1181 -27.72 -35.64 37.90
CA LYS A 1181 -26.70 -34.62 37.54
C LYS A 1181 -25.78 -35.11 36.43
N SER A 1182 -25.39 -36.38 36.46
CA SER A 1182 -24.53 -36.99 35.43
C SER A 1182 -25.21 -36.97 34.06
N ASP A 1183 -26.51 -37.28 34.02
CA ASP A 1183 -27.24 -37.38 32.76
C ASP A 1183 -27.53 -36.01 32.18
N LEU A 1184 -27.82 -35.01 33.03
CA LEU A 1184 -27.92 -33.60 32.62
C LEU A 1184 -26.61 -33.09 32.04
N LEU A 1185 -25.48 -33.36 32.69
CA LEU A 1185 -24.16 -32.97 32.17
C LEU A 1185 -23.85 -33.62 30.82
N GLN A 1186 -24.27 -34.87 30.61
CA GLN A 1186 -24.16 -35.54 29.32
C GLN A 1186 -25.10 -34.93 28.28
N ALA A 1187 -26.35 -34.64 28.64
CA ALA A 1187 -27.35 -34.03 27.75
C ALA A 1187 -26.91 -32.65 27.24
N LEU A 1188 -26.21 -31.86 28.07
CA LEU A 1188 -25.62 -30.58 27.65
C LEU A 1188 -24.60 -30.69 26.52
N GLU A 1189 -24.06 -31.89 26.26
CA GLU A 1189 -23.12 -32.16 25.15
C GLU A 1189 -23.75 -32.93 23.99
N MET A 1190 -25.02 -33.35 24.10
CA MET A 1190 -25.70 -34.19 23.10
C MET A 1190 -26.43 -33.38 22.01
N GLY A 1191 -26.45 -32.06 22.12
CA GLY A 1191 -27.03 -31.16 21.11
C GLY A 1191 -28.53 -30.88 21.29
N PHE A 1192 -29.09 -31.01 22.48
CA PHE A 1192 -30.46 -30.52 22.77
C PHE A 1192 -30.57 -28.98 22.62
N ASP A 1193 -31.77 -28.46 22.39
CA ASP A 1193 -32.05 -27.01 22.41
C ASP A 1193 -32.45 -26.50 23.80
N SER A 1194 -33.02 -27.41 24.58
CA SER A 1194 -33.50 -27.12 25.94
C SER A 1194 -33.49 -28.40 26.77
N ILE A 1195 -33.41 -28.23 28.09
CA ILE A 1195 -33.38 -29.34 29.05
C ILE A 1195 -34.32 -29.04 30.21
N MET A 1196 -34.91 -30.08 30.78
CA MET A 1196 -35.66 -30.02 32.02
C MET A 1196 -34.80 -30.53 33.17
N VAL A 1197 -34.65 -29.70 34.20
CA VAL A 1197 -34.02 -30.08 35.48
C VAL A 1197 -35.12 -30.41 36.48
N ASP A 1198 -35.32 -31.70 36.72
CA ASP A 1198 -36.35 -32.17 37.64
C ASP A 1198 -35.76 -32.39 39.04
N GLY A 1199 -35.80 -31.33 39.85
CA GLY A 1199 -35.47 -31.35 41.27
C GLY A 1199 -36.68 -31.45 42.19
N SER A 1200 -37.87 -31.77 41.68
CA SER A 1200 -39.15 -31.74 42.43
C SER A 1200 -39.18 -32.63 43.69
N HIS A 1201 -38.39 -33.70 43.69
CA HIS A 1201 -38.20 -34.62 44.80
C HIS A 1201 -37.34 -34.06 45.94
N LEU A 1202 -36.63 -32.95 45.71
CA LEU A 1202 -35.76 -32.30 46.69
C LEU A 1202 -36.53 -31.24 47.50
N PRO A 1203 -36.15 -30.99 48.76
CA PRO A 1203 -36.59 -29.79 49.47
C PRO A 1203 -36.21 -28.51 48.70
N LEU A 1204 -37.05 -27.48 48.75
CA LEU A 1204 -36.92 -26.25 47.93
C LEU A 1204 -35.49 -25.70 47.84
N GLY A 1205 -34.82 -25.46 48.97
CA GLY A 1205 -33.46 -24.91 48.97
C GLY A 1205 -32.43 -25.80 48.27
N LYS A 1206 -32.59 -27.14 48.33
CA LYS A 1206 -31.74 -28.07 47.56
C LYS A 1206 -32.10 -28.09 46.09
N ASN A 1207 -33.39 -27.98 45.75
CA ASN A 1207 -33.85 -27.86 44.36
C ASN A 1207 -33.28 -26.59 43.71
N ILE A 1208 -33.34 -25.44 44.40
CA ILE A 1208 -32.76 -24.17 43.91
C ILE A 1208 -31.27 -24.34 43.59
N LEU A 1209 -30.47 -24.83 44.54
CA LEU A 1209 -29.03 -25.03 44.34
C LEU A 1209 -28.73 -26.01 43.20
N TYR A 1210 -29.50 -27.08 43.10
CA TYR A 1210 -29.36 -28.08 42.05
C TYR A 1210 -29.65 -27.49 40.67
N THR A 1211 -30.81 -26.88 40.51
CA THR A 1211 -31.30 -26.27 39.27
C THR A 1211 -30.40 -25.14 38.81
N ARG A 1212 -30.00 -24.22 39.71
CA ARG A 1212 -29.07 -23.12 39.41
C ARG A 1212 -27.74 -23.60 38.84
N SER A 1213 -27.23 -24.73 39.37
CA SER A 1213 -25.93 -25.27 38.95
C SER A 1213 -25.94 -25.76 37.50
N ILE A 1214 -27.08 -26.28 37.04
CA ILE A 1214 -27.25 -26.76 35.67
C ILE A 1214 -27.70 -25.63 34.75
N SER A 1215 -28.57 -24.72 35.21
CA SER A 1215 -29.07 -23.62 34.40
C SER A 1215 -27.94 -22.70 33.93
N SER A 1216 -27.04 -22.34 34.84
CA SER A 1216 -25.86 -21.52 34.53
C SER A 1216 -24.99 -22.15 33.43
N LEU A 1217 -24.82 -23.48 33.46
CA LEU A 1217 -24.05 -24.21 32.47
C LEU A 1217 -24.79 -24.32 31.13
N ALA A 1218 -26.10 -24.56 31.15
CA ALA A 1218 -26.96 -24.60 29.97
C ALA A 1218 -26.98 -23.25 29.24
N HIS A 1219 -27.14 -22.15 29.96
CA HIS A 1219 -27.13 -20.80 29.39
C HIS A 1219 -25.78 -20.43 28.78
N SER A 1220 -24.67 -20.89 29.36
CA SER A 1220 -23.32 -20.71 28.78
C SER A 1220 -23.18 -21.37 27.40
N LYS A 1221 -24.03 -22.36 27.10
CA LYS A 1221 -24.12 -23.07 25.82
C LYS A 1221 -25.31 -22.61 24.96
N GLY A 1222 -26.06 -21.59 25.39
CA GLY A 1222 -27.22 -21.07 24.67
C GLY A 1222 -28.47 -21.96 24.72
N MET A 1223 -28.54 -22.91 25.66
CA MET A 1223 -29.69 -23.80 25.85
C MET A 1223 -30.69 -23.23 26.87
N LEU A 1224 -32.00 -23.44 26.66
CA LEU A 1224 -33.01 -23.06 27.65
C LEU A 1224 -33.18 -24.13 28.73
N VAL A 1225 -33.62 -23.68 29.91
CA VAL A 1225 -33.81 -24.53 31.08
C VAL A 1225 -35.26 -24.47 31.52
N GLU A 1226 -35.90 -25.63 31.48
CA GLU A 1226 -37.16 -25.91 32.16
C GLU A 1226 -36.88 -26.49 33.54
N ALA A 1227 -37.70 -26.15 34.52
CA ALA A 1227 -37.64 -26.80 35.83
C ALA A 1227 -39.03 -27.00 36.41
N GLU A 1228 -39.19 -28.07 37.18
CA GLU A 1228 -40.45 -28.40 37.85
C GLU A 1228 -40.45 -27.93 39.30
N LEU A 1229 -41.51 -27.21 39.67
CA LEU A 1229 -41.79 -26.85 41.05
C LEU A 1229 -43.20 -27.29 41.43
N GLY A 1230 -43.31 -28.07 42.51
CA GLY A 1230 -44.46 -28.93 42.76
C GLY A 1230 -44.09 -30.36 42.43
N ARG A 1231 -45.04 -31.29 42.54
CA ARG A 1231 -44.81 -32.70 42.20
C ARG A 1231 -46.12 -33.33 41.72
N LEU A 1232 -46.17 -33.79 40.48
CA LEU A 1232 -47.35 -34.46 39.92
C LEU A 1232 -47.46 -35.89 40.44
N SER A 1233 -48.67 -36.36 40.78
CA SER A 1233 -48.94 -37.78 41.03
C SER A 1233 -49.08 -38.58 39.74
N GLY A 1234 -48.88 -39.89 39.80
CA GLY A 1234 -49.09 -40.83 38.69
C GLY A 1234 -47.81 -41.54 38.24
N THR A 1235 -47.90 -42.27 37.13
CA THR A 1235 -46.79 -43.08 36.61
C THR A 1235 -46.45 -42.69 35.18
N GLU A 1236 -45.17 -42.41 34.94
CA GLU A 1236 -44.58 -42.22 33.61
C GLU A 1236 -43.26 -42.99 33.50
N ASP A 1237 -43.15 -43.88 32.52
CA ASP A 1237 -41.89 -44.57 32.16
C ASP A 1237 -41.08 -45.22 33.30
N GLY A 1238 -41.77 -45.72 34.31
CA GLY A 1238 -41.18 -46.39 35.48
C GLY A 1238 -40.99 -45.46 36.69
N LEU A 1239 -41.17 -44.16 36.53
CA LEU A 1239 -41.20 -43.18 37.61
C LEU A 1239 -42.65 -43.05 38.10
N THR A 1240 -42.92 -43.52 39.32
CA THR A 1240 -44.24 -43.43 39.96
C THR A 1240 -44.16 -42.47 41.13
N VAL A 1241 -45.03 -41.48 41.14
CA VAL A 1241 -45.24 -40.58 42.27
C VAL A 1241 -46.60 -40.92 42.88
N GLU A 1242 -46.57 -41.39 44.12
CA GLU A 1242 -47.77 -41.74 44.86
C GLU A 1242 -48.59 -40.48 45.19
N GLU A 1243 -49.91 -40.62 45.33
CA GLU A 1243 -50.83 -39.48 45.52
C GLU A 1243 -50.49 -38.65 46.78
N TYR A 1244 -49.95 -39.27 47.83
CA TYR A 1244 -49.52 -38.57 49.05
C TYR A 1244 -48.25 -37.72 48.86
N GLU A 1245 -47.48 -37.95 47.79
CA GLU A 1245 -46.30 -37.16 47.45
C GLU A 1245 -46.62 -35.96 46.57
N ALA A 1246 -47.85 -35.89 46.03
CA ALA A 1246 -48.27 -34.83 45.14
C ALA A 1246 -48.28 -33.48 45.87
N ARG A 1247 -47.70 -32.45 45.25
CA ARG A 1247 -47.62 -31.11 45.83
C ARG A 1247 -47.99 -30.07 44.80
N PHE A 1248 -48.98 -29.25 45.14
CA PHE A 1248 -49.26 -28.04 44.37
C PHE A 1248 -48.05 -27.10 44.38
N THR A 1249 -47.83 -26.41 43.28
CA THR A 1249 -46.86 -25.32 43.22
C THR A 1249 -47.29 -24.19 44.14
N ASP A 1250 -46.39 -23.70 44.98
CA ASP A 1250 -46.63 -22.52 45.81
C ASP A 1250 -46.11 -21.27 45.10
N VAL A 1251 -46.92 -20.21 45.03
CA VAL A 1251 -46.59 -18.98 44.28
C VAL A 1251 -45.39 -18.23 44.89
N ALA A 1252 -45.26 -18.21 46.21
CA ALA A 1252 -44.13 -17.55 46.87
C ALA A 1252 -42.84 -18.35 46.66
N GLN A 1253 -42.91 -19.68 46.74
CA GLN A 1253 -41.78 -20.54 46.39
C GLN A 1253 -41.40 -20.41 44.92
N ALA A 1254 -42.36 -20.27 44.01
CA ALA A 1254 -42.11 -20.07 42.59
C ALA A 1254 -41.36 -18.75 42.32
N LEU A 1255 -41.69 -17.68 43.04
CA LEU A 1255 -40.97 -16.40 42.93
C LEU A 1255 -39.50 -16.55 43.34
N GLU A 1256 -39.25 -17.12 44.52
CA GLU A 1256 -37.90 -17.41 45.02
C GLU A 1256 -37.14 -18.32 44.05
N PHE A 1257 -37.81 -19.35 43.54
CA PHE A 1257 -37.22 -20.34 42.64
C PHE A 1257 -36.79 -19.73 41.31
N ILE A 1258 -37.64 -18.92 40.67
CA ILE A 1258 -37.33 -18.24 39.41
C ILE A 1258 -36.13 -17.29 39.60
N ASP A 1259 -36.15 -16.48 40.66
CA ASP A 1259 -35.11 -15.47 40.89
C ASP A 1259 -33.74 -16.11 41.19
N GLU A 1260 -33.71 -17.20 41.95
CA GLU A 1260 -32.46 -17.84 42.34
C GLU A 1260 -31.88 -18.80 41.29
N THR A 1261 -32.72 -19.34 40.40
CA THR A 1261 -32.29 -20.34 39.39
C THR A 1261 -32.08 -19.75 38.00
N GLY A 1262 -32.78 -18.66 37.66
CA GLY A 1262 -32.71 -18.02 36.35
C GLY A 1262 -33.32 -18.83 35.20
N ILE A 1263 -34.18 -19.80 35.49
CA ILE A 1263 -34.83 -20.67 34.48
C ILE A 1263 -35.68 -19.90 33.45
N ASP A 1264 -35.92 -20.53 32.30
CA ASP A 1264 -36.66 -19.94 31.18
C ASP A 1264 -38.11 -20.42 31.10
N SER A 1265 -38.38 -21.62 31.61
CA SER A 1265 -39.74 -22.18 31.71
C SER A 1265 -39.96 -22.91 33.04
N LEU A 1266 -41.18 -22.77 33.57
CA LEU A 1266 -41.59 -23.36 34.85
C LEU A 1266 -42.71 -24.38 34.61
N ALA A 1267 -42.42 -25.65 34.87
CA ALA A 1267 -43.41 -26.71 34.93
C ALA A 1267 -44.11 -26.68 36.31
N VAL A 1268 -45.43 -26.61 36.29
CA VAL A 1268 -46.25 -26.42 37.50
C VAL A 1268 -47.19 -27.60 37.75
N CYS A 1269 -47.48 -27.83 39.03
CA CYS A 1269 -48.47 -28.78 39.49
C CYS A 1269 -49.67 -28.00 40.07
N ILE A 1270 -50.77 -27.99 39.32
CA ILE A 1270 -52.05 -27.36 39.69
C ILE A 1270 -53.18 -28.39 39.84
N GLY A 1271 -52.84 -29.69 39.90
CA GLY A 1271 -53.81 -30.81 39.94
C GLY A 1271 -53.77 -31.69 38.69
N ASN A 1272 -52.84 -31.39 37.78
CA ASN A 1272 -52.45 -32.23 36.66
C ASN A 1272 -51.71 -33.49 37.13
N VAL A 1273 -51.82 -34.59 36.37
CA VAL A 1273 -51.26 -35.91 36.73
C VAL A 1273 -50.54 -36.55 35.56
N HIS A 1274 -49.54 -37.40 35.86
CA HIS A 1274 -48.94 -38.28 34.87
C HIS A 1274 -49.86 -39.50 34.63
N GLY A 1275 -50.03 -39.88 33.36
CA GLY A 1275 -50.83 -41.05 32.99
C GLY A 1275 -52.32 -40.75 32.83
N LYS A 1276 -53.17 -41.38 33.65
CA LYS A 1276 -54.64 -41.31 33.56
C LYS A 1276 -55.23 -40.56 34.75
N TYR A 1277 -56.12 -39.61 34.48
CA TYR A 1277 -56.92 -38.95 35.51
C TYR A 1277 -57.83 -39.93 36.26
N PRO A 1278 -58.12 -39.68 37.54
CA PRO A 1278 -59.06 -40.49 38.32
C PRO A 1278 -60.48 -40.46 37.72
N PRO A 1279 -61.37 -41.42 38.07
CA PRO A 1279 -62.74 -41.48 37.56
C PRO A 1279 -63.58 -40.20 37.79
N SER A 1280 -63.22 -39.39 38.79
CA SER A 1280 -63.83 -38.08 39.06
C SER A 1280 -63.51 -37.01 38.02
N GLY A 1281 -62.57 -37.26 37.10
CA GLY A 1281 -62.06 -36.29 36.15
C GLY A 1281 -60.93 -35.41 36.71
N PRO A 1282 -60.33 -34.57 35.85
CA PRO A 1282 -59.30 -33.61 36.24
C PRO A 1282 -59.83 -32.52 37.17
N ASN A 1283 -59.06 -32.15 38.19
CA ASN A 1283 -59.39 -31.08 39.14
C ASN A 1283 -58.26 -30.05 39.17
N LEU A 1284 -58.23 -29.15 38.20
CA LEU A 1284 -57.19 -28.13 38.04
C LEU A 1284 -57.54 -26.85 38.82
N ARG A 1285 -56.60 -26.36 39.63
CA ARG A 1285 -56.68 -25.11 40.39
C ARG A 1285 -56.37 -23.92 39.49
N PHE A 1286 -57.38 -23.39 38.81
CA PHE A 1286 -57.22 -22.23 37.91
C PHE A 1286 -56.89 -20.93 38.65
N ASP A 1287 -57.35 -20.77 39.89
CA ASP A 1287 -56.96 -19.71 40.81
C ASP A 1287 -55.43 -19.65 40.97
N LEU A 1288 -54.83 -20.81 41.22
CA LEU A 1288 -53.39 -20.94 41.36
C LEU A 1288 -52.65 -20.68 40.03
N LEU A 1289 -53.21 -21.13 38.91
CA LEU A 1289 -52.61 -20.91 37.59
C LEU A 1289 -52.60 -19.42 37.22
N GLU A 1290 -53.65 -18.67 37.57
CA GLU A 1290 -53.72 -17.21 37.36
C GLU A 1290 -52.64 -16.47 38.14
N ASP A 1291 -52.44 -16.82 39.42
CA ASP A 1291 -51.37 -16.25 40.25
C ASP A 1291 -49.98 -16.56 39.70
N LEU A 1292 -49.76 -17.80 39.27
CA LEU A 1292 -48.49 -18.23 38.65
C LEU A 1292 -48.25 -17.52 37.32
N ARG A 1293 -49.31 -17.21 36.55
CA ARG A 1293 -49.22 -16.43 35.33
C ARG A 1293 -48.82 -14.99 35.59
N ALA A 1294 -49.44 -14.33 36.56
CA ALA A 1294 -49.06 -12.97 36.94
C ALA A 1294 -47.58 -12.89 37.32
N LEU A 1295 -47.09 -13.88 38.07
CA LEU A 1295 -45.68 -14.00 38.45
C LEU A 1295 -44.75 -14.23 37.24
N THR A 1296 -45.02 -15.25 36.45
CA THR A 1296 -44.16 -15.66 35.32
C THR A 1296 -44.10 -14.60 34.22
N MET A 1297 -45.22 -13.92 33.93
CA MET A 1297 -45.27 -12.80 33.00
C MET A 1297 -44.37 -11.63 33.47
N LYS A 1298 -44.38 -11.32 34.77
CA LYS A 1298 -43.50 -10.29 35.35
C LYS A 1298 -42.01 -10.66 35.25
N LYS A 1299 -41.68 -11.95 35.29
CA LYS A 1299 -40.30 -12.46 35.25
C LYS A 1299 -39.80 -12.85 33.86
N GLY A 1300 -40.69 -12.91 32.87
CA GLY A 1300 -40.33 -13.34 31.50
C GLY A 1300 -40.11 -14.86 31.38
N VAL A 1301 -40.76 -15.66 32.23
CA VAL A 1301 -40.67 -17.12 32.25
C VAL A 1301 -41.92 -17.72 31.59
N SER A 1302 -41.78 -18.82 30.84
CA SER A 1302 -42.92 -19.50 30.22
C SER A 1302 -43.55 -20.53 31.14
N LEU A 1303 -44.89 -20.59 31.22
CA LEU A 1303 -45.60 -21.63 31.96
C LEU A 1303 -45.75 -22.91 31.16
N VAL A 1304 -45.44 -24.05 31.80
CA VAL A 1304 -45.49 -25.38 31.22
C VAL A 1304 -46.40 -26.29 32.05
N LEU A 1305 -47.18 -27.13 31.36
CA LEU A 1305 -48.04 -28.10 32.02
C LEU A 1305 -47.76 -29.52 31.53
N HIS A 1306 -47.25 -30.34 32.44
CA HIS A 1306 -47.09 -31.79 32.25
C HIS A 1306 -48.43 -32.49 32.47
N GLY A 1307 -48.65 -33.64 31.83
CA GLY A 1307 -49.89 -34.41 32.02
C GLY A 1307 -51.09 -33.89 31.21
N ALA A 1308 -50.86 -33.41 29.97
CA ALA A 1308 -51.93 -32.94 29.10
C ALA A 1308 -52.79 -34.06 28.48
N SER A 1309 -52.35 -35.31 28.59
CA SER A 1309 -53.10 -36.45 28.07
C SER A 1309 -54.40 -36.69 28.84
N GLY A 1310 -55.52 -36.82 28.11
CA GLY A 1310 -56.85 -36.98 28.71
C GLY A 1310 -57.53 -35.71 29.23
N LEU A 1311 -56.91 -34.52 29.11
CA LEU A 1311 -57.59 -33.26 29.46
C LEU A 1311 -58.70 -32.94 28.44
N PRO A 1312 -59.93 -32.60 28.90
CA PRO A 1312 -61.02 -32.11 28.05
C PRO A 1312 -60.65 -30.81 27.31
N HIS A 1313 -61.27 -30.61 26.15
CA HIS A 1313 -61.03 -29.45 25.28
C HIS A 1313 -61.12 -28.11 26.01
N GLU A 1314 -62.16 -27.94 26.84
CA GLU A 1314 -62.44 -26.68 27.53
C GLU A 1314 -61.38 -26.35 28.58
N LEU A 1315 -60.87 -27.34 29.32
CA LEU A 1315 -59.82 -27.09 30.32
C LEU A 1315 -58.49 -26.70 29.67
N VAL A 1316 -58.17 -27.30 28.52
CA VAL A 1316 -56.95 -26.94 27.78
C VAL A 1316 -57.02 -25.50 27.26
N LYS A 1317 -58.17 -25.09 26.70
CA LYS A 1317 -58.39 -23.69 26.30
C LYS A 1317 -58.22 -22.73 27.47
N GLU A 1318 -58.78 -23.07 28.63
CA GLU A 1318 -58.68 -22.24 29.84
C GLU A 1318 -57.23 -22.12 30.33
N CYS A 1319 -56.46 -23.22 30.35
CA CYS A 1319 -55.03 -23.19 30.65
C CYS A 1319 -54.24 -22.29 29.69
N ILE A 1320 -54.55 -22.32 28.38
CA ILE A 1320 -53.87 -21.47 27.38
C ILE A 1320 -54.23 -19.99 27.61
N ALA A 1321 -55.51 -19.70 27.89
CA ALA A 1321 -55.98 -18.36 28.23
C ALA A 1321 -55.27 -17.81 29.47
N LEU A 1322 -55.04 -18.67 30.47
CA LEU A 1322 -54.27 -18.38 31.69
C LEU A 1322 -52.75 -18.48 31.49
N GLY A 1323 -52.27 -18.58 30.25
CA GLY A 1323 -50.87 -18.32 29.93
C GLY A 1323 -49.95 -19.53 29.84
N VAL A 1324 -50.46 -20.76 29.86
CA VAL A 1324 -49.66 -21.96 29.52
C VAL A 1324 -49.21 -21.88 28.06
N ARG A 1325 -47.92 -22.15 27.81
CA ARG A 1325 -47.29 -22.07 26.47
C ARG A 1325 -46.66 -23.38 25.99
N LYS A 1326 -46.51 -24.37 26.86
CA LYS A 1326 -46.04 -25.72 26.51
C LYS A 1326 -46.88 -26.77 27.24
N PHE A 1327 -47.29 -27.81 26.51
CA PHE A 1327 -47.94 -28.98 27.07
C PHE A 1327 -47.13 -30.24 26.74
N ASN A 1328 -46.83 -31.06 27.76
CA ASN A 1328 -46.18 -32.34 27.54
C ASN A 1328 -47.23 -33.43 27.29
N VAL A 1329 -47.01 -34.22 26.24
CA VAL A 1329 -47.89 -35.29 25.79
C VAL A 1329 -47.07 -36.56 25.60
N ASN A 1330 -47.43 -37.62 26.33
CA ASN A 1330 -46.78 -38.93 26.21
C ASN A 1330 -47.81 -40.06 26.11
N THR A 1331 -48.66 -40.22 27.13
CA THR A 1331 -49.55 -41.38 27.31
C THR A 1331 -50.37 -41.75 26.07
N GLU A 1332 -51.03 -40.78 25.41
CA GLU A 1332 -51.87 -41.07 24.23
C GLU A 1332 -51.03 -41.46 23.00
N VAL A 1333 -49.88 -40.80 22.79
CA VAL A 1333 -48.96 -41.14 21.68
C VAL A 1333 -48.41 -42.55 21.89
N ARG A 1334 -47.94 -42.86 23.09
CA ARG A 1334 -47.47 -44.19 23.46
C ARG A 1334 -48.54 -45.26 23.33
N ASN A 1335 -49.76 -45.01 23.81
CA ASN A 1335 -50.87 -45.95 23.68
C ASN A 1335 -51.26 -46.18 22.21
N SER A 1336 -51.26 -45.12 21.38
CA SER A 1336 -51.54 -45.27 19.95
C SER A 1336 -50.54 -46.18 19.24
N TYR A 1337 -49.25 -46.11 19.62
CA TYR A 1337 -48.21 -47.01 19.14
C TYR A 1337 -48.43 -48.45 19.62
N LEU A 1338 -48.70 -48.65 20.91
CA LEU A 1338 -48.94 -49.99 21.46
C LEU A 1338 -50.20 -50.66 20.89
N GLU A 1339 -51.28 -49.89 20.67
CA GLU A 1339 -52.50 -50.39 20.05
C GLU A 1339 -52.30 -50.70 18.56
N SER A 1340 -51.50 -49.92 17.82
CA SER A 1340 -51.21 -50.23 16.41
C SER A 1340 -50.48 -51.56 16.26
N LEU A 1341 -49.61 -51.92 17.22
CA LEU A 1341 -48.90 -53.21 17.24
C LEU A 1341 -49.82 -54.43 17.47
N LYS A 1342 -51.04 -54.23 17.99
CA LYS A 1342 -52.01 -55.34 18.17
C LYS A 1342 -52.72 -55.72 16.87
N ARG A 1343 -52.64 -54.88 15.83
CA ARG A 1343 -53.25 -55.18 14.53
C ARG A 1343 -52.38 -56.18 13.76
N PRO A 1344 -52.95 -57.26 13.20
CA PRO A 1344 -52.18 -58.26 12.49
C PRO A 1344 -51.73 -57.72 11.13
N GLU A 1345 -50.49 -57.22 11.05
CA GLU A 1345 -49.81 -56.87 9.80
C GLU A 1345 -48.70 -57.89 9.48
N LYS A 1346 -48.50 -58.22 8.20
CA LYS A 1346 -47.55 -59.26 7.77
C LYS A 1346 -46.14 -58.74 7.48
N ASP A 1347 -45.99 -57.44 7.23
CA ASP A 1347 -44.75 -56.83 6.79
C ASP A 1347 -44.27 -55.76 7.77
N LEU A 1348 -42.98 -55.76 8.10
CA LEU A 1348 -42.39 -54.85 9.08
C LEU A 1348 -42.56 -53.38 8.68
N ILE A 1349 -42.41 -53.03 7.40
CA ILE A 1349 -42.56 -51.64 6.94
C ILE A 1349 -44.01 -51.18 7.10
N HIS A 1350 -44.98 -52.07 6.85
CA HIS A 1350 -46.39 -51.76 7.10
C HIS A 1350 -46.71 -51.60 8.59
N VAL A 1351 -46.09 -52.41 9.47
CA VAL A 1351 -46.19 -52.23 10.93
C VAL A 1351 -45.67 -50.84 11.33
N MET A 1352 -44.48 -50.46 10.85
CA MET A 1352 -43.86 -49.15 11.14
C MET A 1352 -44.74 -48.00 10.62
N ALA A 1353 -45.23 -48.09 9.38
CA ALA A 1353 -46.09 -47.07 8.77
C ALA A 1353 -47.43 -46.94 9.50
N SER A 1354 -48.04 -48.05 9.89
CA SER A 1354 -49.29 -48.08 10.66
C SER A 1354 -49.11 -47.44 12.04
N ALA A 1355 -47.99 -47.73 12.71
CA ALA A 1355 -47.65 -47.13 13.98
C ALA A 1355 -47.38 -45.62 13.87
N LYS A 1356 -46.65 -45.19 12.84
CA LYS A 1356 -46.42 -43.77 12.52
C LYS A 1356 -47.74 -43.03 12.32
N GLU A 1357 -48.64 -43.53 11.47
CA GLU A 1357 -49.91 -42.85 11.20
C GLU A 1357 -50.83 -42.81 12.42
N ALA A 1358 -50.81 -43.85 13.27
CA ALA A 1358 -51.55 -43.85 14.53
C ALA A 1358 -51.06 -42.75 15.50
N MET A 1359 -49.74 -42.62 15.68
CA MET A 1359 -49.15 -41.56 16.50
C MET A 1359 -49.40 -40.17 15.90
N LYS A 1360 -49.20 -40.01 14.59
CA LYS A 1360 -49.38 -38.74 13.86
C LYS A 1360 -50.81 -38.20 14.01
N ALA A 1361 -51.82 -39.06 13.99
CA ALA A 1361 -53.21 -38.66 14.20
C ALA A 1361 -53.42 -38.02 15.58
N VAL A 1362 -52.86 -38.63 16.64
CA VAL A 1362 -52.91 -38.10 18.01
C VAL A 1362 -52.16 -36.77 18.11
N VAL A 1363 -50.95 -36.69 17.55
CA VAL A 1363 -50.14 -35.47 17.58
C VAL A 1363 -50.86 -34.32 16.87
N ALA A 1364 -51.43 -34.54 15.69
CA ALA A 1364 -52.17 -33.54 14.94
C ALA A 1364 -53.43 -33.07 15.69
N GLU A 1365 -54.14 -33.98 16.35
CA GLU A 1365 -55.27 -33.62 17.22
C GLU A 1365 -54.83 -32.70 18.36
N LYS A 1366 -53.70 -33.00 19.02
CA LYS A 1366 -53.16 -32.16 20.10
C LYS A 1366 -52.70 -30.80 19.61
N MET A 1367 -52.09 -30.70 18.44
CA MET A 1367 -51.71 -29.39 17.84
C MET A 1367 -52.92 -28.50 17.58
N ARG A 1368 -54.04 -29.07 17.11
CA ARG A 1368 -55.30 -28.33 16.96
C ARG A 1368 -55.88 -27.93 18.32
N LEU A 1369 -55.83 -28.82 19.30
CA LEU A 1369 -56.28 -28.57 20.66
C LEU A 1369 -55.47 -27.46 21.36
N PHE A 1370 -54.15 -27.41 21.15
CA PHE A 1370 -53.26 -26.41 21.73
C PHE A 1370 -53.25 -25.07 20.98
N GLY A 1371 -53.99 -24.97 19.88
CA GLY A 1371 -54.08 -23.74 19.06
C GLY A 1371 -52.81 -23.44 18.26
N SER A 1372 -51.86 -24.37 18.17
CA SER A 1372 -50.61 -24.21 17.44
C SER A 1372 -50.74 -24.53 15.95
N SER A 1373 -51.82 -25.17 15.50
CA SER A 1373 -52.06 -25.43 14.07
C SER A 1373 -52.16 -24.11 13.29
N GLY A 1374 -51.45 -24.02 12.17
CA GLY A 1374 -51.35 -22.82 11.33
C GLY A 1374 -50.47 -21.69 11.90
N LYS A 1375 -49.63 -21.96 12.90
CA LYS A 1375 -48.76 -20.96 13.58
C LYS A 1375 -47.27 -21.06 13.23
N ALA A 1376 -46.87 -22.00 12.37
CA ALA A 1376 -45.49 -22.20 11.93
C ALA A 1376 -44.92 -21.06 11.08
#